data_AF-A0AAW5D6D6-F1
#
_entry.id   AF-A0AAW5D6D6-F1
#
_cell.length_a   1.000
_cell.length_b   1.000
_cell.length_c   1.000
_cell.angle_alpha   90.00
_cell.angle_beta   90.00
_cell.angle_gamma   90.00
#
_symmetry.space_group_name_H-M   'P 1'
#
loop_
_entity.id
_entity.type
_entity.pdbx_description
1 polymer ?
#
loop_
_entity_poly.entity_id
_entity_poly.type
_entity_poly.pdbx_seq_one_letter_code
_entity_poly.pdbx_strand_id
1 'polypeptide(L)'
;MIFFELEPSDISNLNDADLREMVARLCEAELIRQEIQTSCVLWGGAQEAADGGLDVRVVDAVPLLNPGFVKRGHTGFQVKKNSMSKAACKNEMLDKGTLKTVIGDLLEKKGSYIIVSGKDDCSDKMLSERLLGMKSALEGLSGSEDLLLDFYGRDRLSVWLRQFPGVALWVRSRLGKPLSGWRPFGRWTSTPVDKNDEFLLDEHPCVIDMNSHHKEPIAISDGIRLVRERLNRSGSVVRITGLSGVGKTRFAQALFESDVCDKSLPRANVIYADLGDDLTPTASELVSYLIANDFSSYLVLDNCPPDVHRKLQQQVSSNQAKLSLLTIEYDISDDRPEETEVIHIEPSSEKTVSKLIQKRFPSLGRVNADKVAEFSGGNARVAIALASRVGADETLANFSDEELFQRLFNQRKGTTESLLESAEVLSLVYSFNVSPKEFNDELSALSRIGGFERDRLNRNHAELLRRQLSQKRGNWRAVLPHAVGNRLARRALENIDPDKINSELLKAENFRLFKSCAHRLGYMHDFEPARNLAHTWMKFDGPFHNIAQCSADLLTALTHIAPVFPDVVLTAIENTSEAPDFCSRDNQNFSTFVRLLRKIAYEDQYFDRAAGIILRFAETEKAGEKNNSIVDQLSSLFSLYLSGTQATPTRRHLFVSKMLSSGCLRYLEIAQEIFRSAFEASNWSSFGGFDFGARSRDFGWEPKTNRDKLDWYVGYIELLVPFLESDNESTCNWAKTILANHFLGLWTYAGCFDILESIVRKYGVGGKWPDLWMAIKRTIHYNGKKHTPELFKRIEALEHLAAPADPYFEIEAYALTNTWEHIEVRSGCYTDNSEKIHRKIEKLGELASTEPDYLERLAPKLWEKHIDALWSFGKGLAKGSADIAFTFDTLVRLMKKQELEVVQPILFCGFIAGVHAGDPSLSRKLQESVLDVPELKQYFVNILSATPIAPWGTRRLIELAKAGELEAWRFQQISYGRVHESIPDDDLSELLVELNGLIDGIFSTIQILSMRFFTENNSSYRPSDELRYVGRQAILKMLSMHRDEIHRRQLHGIDRVIEECLSEPASENEIRDIINLLCNGVETYRLYGFELETLIAYLVQNYPEFVLDRVLINSDNSEQLIYLIFKDRVHRSSSPLNLAPIERVLDWCNGNQDRIHKVAGAVSAYTPLDKESQPLDNPKKVVLSHHITSLLDSAENKAAIVETIFSRSFPNGWSGSLADILEVRAEAFAELLNHVSPEVREMARTKLSLLNRSIRENRDREAEEYNRREQRFE
;
A
#
# COMPACT_ATOMS: atom_id res chain seq x y z
N MET A 1 3.64 64.13 -1.30
CA MET A 1 2.41 63.31 -1.21
C MET A 1 2.40 62.68 0.18
N ILE A 2 1.22 62.51 0.78
CA ILE A 2 1.05 61.95 2.14
C ILE A 2 0.12 60.74 1.98
N PHE A 3 0.59 59.53 2.25
CA PHE A 3 -0.16 58.28 2.02
C PHE A 3 -0.37 57.49 3.32
N PHE A 4 0.70 57.28 4.09
CA PHE A 4 0.67 56.43 5.30
C PHE A 4 0.58 57.24 6.59
N GLU A 5 0.88 58.53 6.53
CA GLU A 5 0.94 59.38 7.70
C GLU A 5 -0.44 59.51 8.35
N LEU A 6 -0.46 59.29 9.67
CA LEU A 6 -1.61 59.44 10.54
C LEU A 6 -1.34 60.57 11.53
N GLU A 7 -2.40 61.29 11.90
CA GLU A 7 -2.31 62.32 12.92
C GLU A 7 -2.21 61.68 14.31
N PRO A 8 -1.53 62.31 15.30
CA PRO A 8 -1.49 61.78 16.67
C PRO A 8 -2.88 61.54 17.27
N SER A 9 -3.89 62.31 16.83
CA SER A 9 -5.29 62.13 17.24
C SER A 9 -5.93 60.82 16.73
N ASP A 10 -5.45 60.26 15.61
CA ASP A 10 -5.93 59.00 15.06
C ASP A 10 -5.56 57.82 15.96
N ILE A 11 -4.41 57.87 16.63
CA ILE A 11 -3.98 56.83 17.58
C ILE A 11 -4.94 56.76 18.77
N SER A 12 -5.49 57.89 19.20
CA SER A 12 -6.49 57.95 20.29
C SER A 12 -7.82 57.27 19.95
N ASN A 13 -8.11 57.07 18.66
CA ASN A 13 -9.34 56.44 18.18
C ASN A 13 -9.26 54.90 18.15
N LEU A 14 -8.08 54.31 18.27
CA LEU A 14 -7.92 52.86 18.38
C LEU A 14 -8.59 52.33 19.66
N ASN A 15 -9.13 51.11 19.60
CA ASN A 15 -9.56 50.41 20.82
C ASN A 15 -8.33 49.84 21.57
N ASP A 16 -8.54 49.38 22.80
CA ASP A 16 -7.46 48.91 23.68
C ASP A 16 -6.67 47.75 23.05
N ALA A 17 -7.37 46.84 22.35
CA ALA A 17 -6.77 45.69 21.69
C ALA A 17 -5.93 46.11 20.48
N ASP A 18 -6.46 46.97 19.60
CA ASP A 18 -5.77 47.45 18.41
C ASP A 18 -4.54 48.31 18.77
N LEU A 19 -4.61 49.11 19.84
CA LEU A 19 -3.47 49.90 20.31
C LEU A 19 -2.34 48.99 20.83
N ARG A 20 -2.69 47.92 21.54
CA ARG A 20 -1.73 46.91 22.00
C ARG A 20 -1.09 46.17 20.83
N GLU A 21 -1.90 45.71 19.88
CA GLU A 21 -1.43 45.04 18.66
C GLU A 21 -0.56 45.98 17.81
N MET A 22 -0.88 47.28 17.73
CA MET A 22 -0.04 48.27 17.07
C MET A 22 1.36 48.32 17.69
N VAL A 23 1.46 48.42 19.03
CA VAL A 23 2.76 48.45 19.73
C VAL A 23 3.54 47.17 19.48
N ALA A 24 2.87 46.02 19.53
CA ALA A 24 3.51 44.74 19.22
C ALA A 24 4.07 44.67 17.80
N ARG A 25 3.28 45.05 16.79
CA ARG A 25 3.71 45.12 15.38
C ARG A 25 4.87 46.09 15.17
N LEU A 26 4.90 47.22 15.91
CA LEU A 26 6.01 48.17 15.86
C LEU A 26 7.29 47.61 16.50
N CYS A 27 7.18 46.89 17.62
CA CYS A 27 8.32 46.16 18.19
C CYS A 27 8.87 45.13 17.20
N GLU A 28 8.01 44.32 16.59
CA GLU A 28 8.42 43.34 15.57
C GLU A 28 9.14 44.03 14.40
N ALA A 29 8.55 45.09 13.84
CA ALA A 29 9.12 45.83 12.70
C ALA A 29 10.48 46.46 13.03
N GLU A 30 10.67 46.97 14.25
CA GLU A 30 11.94 47.56 14.68
C GLU A 30 13.04 46.51 14.91
N LEU A 31 12.70 45.34 15.46
CA LEU A 31 13.64 44.23 15.59
C LEU A 31 14.04 43.66 14.23
N ILE A 32 13.08 43.52 13.31
CA ILE A 32 13.32 43.09 11.93
C ILE A 32 14.30 44.03 11.22
N ARG A 33 14.14 45.35 11.40
CA ARG A 33 15.07 46.35 10.82
C ARG A 33 16.51 46.20 11.33
N GLN A 34 16.69 45.55 12.49
CA GLN A 34 17.99 45.25 13.09
C GLN A 34 18.43 43.79 12.88
N GLU A 35 17.75 43.05 11.99
CA GLU A 35 18.01 41.63 11.69
C GLU A 35 17.86 40.69 12.91
N ILE A 36 17.03 41.09 13.88
CA ILE A 36 16.73 40.31 15.08
C ILE A 36 15.42 39.55 14.90
N GLN A 37 15.37 38.30 15.37
CA GLN A 37 14.18 37.45 15.28
C GLN A 37 13.00 38.03 16.06
N THR A 38 11.79 37.95 15.50
CA THR A 38 10.55 38.44 16.11
C THR A 38 10.03 37.54 17.24
N SER A 39 10.56 36.32 17.39
CA SER A 39 10.25 35.40 18.51
C SER A 39 10.56 36.00 19.88
N CYS A 40 11.42 37.02 19.91
CA CYS A 40 11.69 37.82 21.09
C CYS A 40 10.49 38.68 21.53
N VAL A 41 9.50 38.94 20.68
CA VAL A 41 8.30 39.74 21.00
C VAL A 41 7.15 38.84 21.44
N LEU A 42 6.75 38.96 22.70
CA LEU A 42 5.65 38.21 23.30
C LEU A 42 4.48 39.15 23.58
N TRP A 43 3.32 38.84 22.99
CA TRP A 43 2.06 39.56 23.19
C TRP A 43 0.88 38.63 22.92
N GLY A 44 -0.22 38.77 23.66
CA GLY A 44 -1.43 37.93 23.51
C GLY A 44 -1.83 37.19 24.79
N GLY A 45 -3.08 37.38 25.19
CA GLY A 45 -3.71 36.79 26.39
C GLY A 45 -5.04 37.46 26.67
N ALA A 46 -6.05 36.70 27.12
CA ALA A 46 -7.28 37.28 27.65
C ALA A 46 -6.93 38.26 28.77
N GLN A 47 -7.65 39.39 28.86
CA GLN A 47 -7.41 40.47 29.82
C GLN A 47 -7.45 39.99 31.31
N GLU A 48 -7.90 38.75 31.54
CA GLU A 48 -8.13 38.11 32.84
C GLU A 48 -7.17 36.93 33.16
N ALA A 49 -6.17 36.62 32.32
CA ALA A 49 -5.22 35.54 32.62
C ALA A 49 -4.23 35.92 33.74
N ALA A 50 -4.00 35.00 34.69
CA ALA A 50 -3.32 35.24 35.97
C ALA A 50 -1.77 35.37 35.91
N ASP A 51 -1.20 35.76 34.77
CA ASP A 51 0.25 35.86 34.59
C ASP A 51 0.74 37.33 34.58
N GLY A 52 0.78 37.96 35.76
CA GLY A 52 1.82 38.93 36.11
C GLY A 52 2.03 40.22 35.29
N GLY A 53 1.18 40.60 34.34
CA GLY A 53 0.87 42.02 34.05
C GLY A 53 1.88 42.87 33.25
N LEU A 54 2.07 42.56 31.95
CA LEU A 54 2.59 43.49 30.94
C LEU A 54 1.94 43.20 29.57
N ASP A 55 1.63 44.23 28.78
CA ASP A 55 0.84 44.10 27.55
C ASP A 55 1.64 43.60 26.34
N VAL A 56 2.92 44.01 26.21
CA VAL A 56 3.86 43.56 25.17
C VAL A 56 5.24 43.43 25.81
N ARG A 57 6.00 42.37 25.50
CA ARG A 57 7.35 42.15 26.04
C ARG A 57 8.33 41.80 24.93
N VAL A 58 9.54 42.35 24.99
CA VAL A 58 10.71 41.93 24.22
C VAL A 58 11.66 41.21 25.16
N VAL A 59 12.05 39.97 24.85
CA VAL A 59 12.86 39.10 25.72
C VAL A 59 14.04 38.53 24.93
N ASP A 60 15.23 38.57 25.52
CA ASP A 60 16.48 37.95 25.01
C ASP A 60 16.90 38.44 23.60
N ALA A 61 16.59 39.69 23.23
CA ALA A 61 17.07 40.28 21.98
C ALA A 61 18.58 40.65 22.11
N VAL A 62 19.45 39.80 21.55
CA VAL A 62 20.93 39.93 21.61
C VAL A 62 21.43 41.06 20.70
N PRO A 63 22.56 41.70 21.04
CA PRO A 63 22.59 43.12 21.34
C PRO A 63 21.98 43.99 20.23
N LEU A 64 21.01 44.83 20.60
CA LEU A 64 20.43 45.85 19.71
C LEU A 64 21.55 46.76 19.16
N LEU A 65 21.78 46.70 17.84
CA LEU A 65 22.82 47.48 17.15
C LEU A 65 22.52 48.99 17.18
N ASN A 66 21.24 49.36 17.08
CA ASN A 66 20.77 50.74 17.07
C ASN A 66 19.47 50.87 17.90
N PRO A 67 19.56 51.01 19.23
CA PRO A 67 18.38 51.09 20.11
C PRO A 67 17.57 52.37 19.84
N GLY A 68 16.41 52.22 19.20
CA GLY A 68 15.47 53.29 18.87
C GLY A 68 14.35 53.44 19.91
N PHE A 69 13.16 52.90 19.61
CA PHE A 69 12.01 52.88 20.52
C PHE A 69 11.98 51.61 21.37
N VAL A 70 12.57 50.51 20.91
CA VAL A 70 12.95 49.38 21.77
C VAL A 70 14.34 49.68 22.35
N LYS A 71 14.40 49.96 23.65
CA LYS A 71 15.60 50.51 24.30
C LYS A 71 16.63 49.45 24.69
N ARG A 72 16.20 48.25 25.10
CA ARG A 72 17.07 47.18 25.59
C ARG A 72 16.58 45.79 25.15
N GLY A 73 17.48 44.80 25.20
CA GLY A 73 17.19 43.41 24.83
C GLY A 73 16.08 42.74 25.67
N HIS A 74 15.83 43.29 26.86
CA HIS A 74 14.65 43.04 27.68
C HIS A 74 13.86 44.33 27.82
N THR A 75 12.71 44.44 27.15
CA THR A 75 11.85 45.65 27.21
C THR A 75 10.40 45.25 27.47
N GLY A 76 9.82 45.78 28.55
CA GLY A 76 8.40 45.63 28.85
C GLY A 76 7.60 46.87 28.47
N PHE A 77 6.53 46.71 27.70
CA PHE A 77 5.59 47.78 27.37
C PHE A 77 4.25 47.54 28.07
N GLN A 78 3.80 48.55 28.83
CA GLN A 78 2.45 48.61 29.38
C GLN A 78 1.64 49.64 28.60
N VAL A 79 0.58 49.20 27.93
CA VAL A 79 -0.23 50.01 27.02
C VAL A 79 -1.53 50.45 27.71
N LYS A 80 -1.73 51.77 27.80
CA LYS A 80 -2.95 52.37 28.37
C LYS A 80 -3.60 53.28 27.33
N LYS A 81 -4.87 53.07 27.04
CA LYS A 81 -5.63 53.97 26.15
C LYS A 81 -5.88 55.34 26.75
N ASN A 82 -5.99 55.43 28.08
CA ASN A 82 -6.30 56.68 28.77
C ASN A 82 -5.04 57.46 29.17
N SER A 83 -5.21 58.76 29.39
CA SER A 83 -4.15 59.62 29.93
C SER A 83 -3.72 59.11 31.31
N MET A 84 -2.42 59.05 31.53
CA MET A 84 -1.83 58.62 32.79
C MET A 84 -1.34 59.87 33.53
N SER A 85 -1.67 60.04 34.81
CA SER A 85 -1.09 61.09 35.67
C SER A 85 0.20 60.61 36.36
N LYS A 86 0.96 61.51 37.01
CA LYS A 86 2.13 61.12 37.84
C LYS A 86 1.78 60.03 38.87
N ALA A 87 0.64 60.18 39.55
CA ALA A 87 0.15 59.21 40.52
C ALA A 87 -0.30 57.90 39.86
N ALA A 88 -0.94 57.97 38.68
CA ALA A 88 -1.34 56.79 37.92
C ALA A 88 -0.14 55.98 37.43
N CYS A 89 0.95 56.62 36.97
CA CYS A 89 2.19 55.95 36.61
C CYS A 89 2.81 55.21 37.80
N LYS A 90 2.81 55.83 39.00
CA LYS A 90 3.28 55.18 40.23
C LYS A 90 2.42 53.96 40.57
N ASN A 91 1.10 54.14 40.60
CA ASN A 91 0.17 53.07 40.96
C ASN A 91 0.19 51.93 39.93
N GLU A 92 0.45 52.21 38.66
CA GLU A 92 0.53 51.17 37.63
C GLU A 92 1.71 50.22 37.83
N MET A 93 2.83 50.69 38.40
CA MET A 93 4.00 49.86 38.68
C MET A 93 3.85 49.05 39.97
N LEU A 94 2.86 49.36 40.80
CA LEU A 94 2.63 48.73 42.10
C LEU A 94 1.42 47.79 42.05
N ASP A 95 1.54 46.61 42.65
CA ASP A 95 0.42 45.76 43.02
C ASP A 95 0.31 45.71 44.55
N LYS A 96 -0.86 46.11 45.09
CA LYS A 96 -1.13 46.25 46.54
C LYS A 96 -0.03 46.97 47.36
N GLY A 97 0.65 47.95 46.74
CA GLY A 97 1.71 48.74 47.38
C GLY A 97 3.12 48.17 47.26
N THR A 98 3.28 46.98 46.67
CA THR A 98 4.58 46.37 46.33
C THR A 98 4.85 46.46 44.83
N LEU A 99 6.11 46.49 44.40
CA LEU A 99 6.45 46.52 42.97
C LEU A 99 5.95 45.24 42.27
N LYS A 100 5.34 45.38 41.08
CA LYS A 100 4.93 44.23 40.26
C LYS A 100 6.12 43.32 39.99
N THR A 101 5.94 42.01 40.17
CA THR A 101 6.98 40.98 40.01
C THR A 101 7.72 41.08 38.67
N VAL A 102 6.99 41.32 37.59
CA VAL A 102 7.55 41.43 36.23
C VAL A 102 8.48 42.64 36.04
N ILE A 103 8.31 43.71 36.83
CA ILE A 103 9.24 44.83 36.82
C ILE A 103 10.52 44.45 37.58
N GLY A 104 10.40 43.62 38.62
CA GLY A 104 11.53 42.98 39.31
C GLY A 104 12.35 42.09 38.36
N ASP A 105 11.70 41.25 37.56
CA ASP A 105 12.38 40.41 36.57
C ASP A 105 13.15 41.25 35.53
N LEU A 106 12.56 42.37 35.08
CA LEU A 106 13.24 43.31 34.18
C LEU A 106 14.43 43.99 34.86
N LEU A 107 14.36 44.30 36.15
CA LEU A 107 15.44 44.89 36.93
C LEU A 107 16.63 43.92 37.02
N GLU A 108 16.40 42.65 37.34
CA GLU A 108 17.45 41.61 37.41
C GLU A 108 18.18 41.44 36.07
N LYS A 109 17.44 41.54 34.96
CA LYS A 109 17.98 41.43 33.59
C LYS A 109 18.51 42.75 33.01
N LYS A 110 18.59 43.83 33.81
CA LYS A 110 18.98 45.18 33.37
C LYS A 110 18.17 45.66 32.16
N GLY A 111 16.88 45.37 32.15
CA GLY A 111 15.95 45.66 31.06
C GLY A 111 15.44 47.10 31.05
N SER A 112 14.34 47.32 30.34
CA SER A 112 13.61 48.58 30.31
C SER A 112 12.11 48.37 30.50
N TYR A 113 11.45 49.33 31.15
CA TYR A 113 10.01 49.33 31.40
C TYR A 113 9.42 50.65 30.88
N ILE A 114 8.51 50.53 29.92
CA ILE A 114 7.96 51.65 29.16
C ILE A 114 6.44 51.66 29.32
N ILE A 115 5.90 52.78 29.76
CA ILE A 115 4.44 53.00 29.77
C ILE A 115 4.07 53.74 28.48
N VAL A 116 3.07 53.23 27.77
CA VAL A 116 2.52 53.78 26.55
C VAL A 116 1.13 54.35 26.82
N SER A 117 0.87 55.59 26.39
CA SER A 117 -0.42 56.27 26.53
C SER A 117 -1.00 56.67 25.17
N GLY A 118 -2.22 56.21 24.89
CA GLY A 118 -2.96 56.54 23.66
C GLY A 118 -3.56 57.95 23.63
N LYS A 119 -3.53 58.71 24.73
CA LYS A 119 -4.16 60.03 24.85
C LYS A 119 -3.24 61.17 25.29
N ASP A 120 -2.05 60.89 25.82
CA ASP A 120 -1.12 61.93 26.27
C ASP A 120 -0.26 62.45 25.10
N ASP A 121 -0.22 63.78 24.92
CA ASP A 121 0.88 64.46 24.21
C ASP A 121 1.88 64.94 25.25
N CYS A 122 3.03 64.29 25.33
CA CYS A 122 3.98 64.59 26.39
C CYS A 122 4.84 65.80 26.04
N SER A 123 4.49 66.98 26.58
CA SER A 123 5.48 68.06 26.72
C SER A 123 6.64 67.62 27.62
N ASP A 124 7.82 68.24 27.51
CA ASP A 124 9.00 67.90 28.33
C ASP A 124 8.70 67.89 29.83
N LYS A 125 7.85 68.82 30.27
CA LYS A 125 7.39 68.90 31.67
C LYS A 125 6.53 67.69 32.04
N MET A 126 5.57 67.31 31.19
CA MET A 126 4.71 66.14 31.43
C MET A 126 5.51 64.85 31.44
N LEU A 127 6.42 64.65 30.48
CA LEU A 127 7.31 63.49 30.43
C LEU A 127 8.13 63.38 31.71
N SER A 128 8.75 64.49 32.14
CA SER A 128 9.51 64.55 33.40
C SER A 128 8.64 64.19 34.61
N GLU A 129 7.40 64.68 34.68
CA GLU A 129 6.45 64.32 35.74
C GLU A 129 6.05 62.84 35.73
N ARG A 130 5.85 62.22 34.56
CA ARG A 130 5.55 60.78 34.45
C ARG A 130 6.73 59.92 34.88
N LEU A 131 7.93 60.25 34.39
CA LEU A 131 9.16 59.56 34.78
C LEU A 131 9.45 59.71 36.28
N LEU A 132 9.20 60.88 36.88
CA LEU A 132 9.27 61.07 38.33
C LEU A 132 8.27 60.16 39.08
N GLY A 133 7.05 60.01 38.54
CA GLY A 133 6.06 59.06 39.08
C GLY A 133 6.56 57.62 39.04
N MET A 134 7.10 57.19 37.90
CA MET A 134 7.67 55.84 37.72
C MET A 134 8.90 55.61 38.62
N LYS A 135 9.81 56.58 38.71
CA LYS A 135 10.98 56.52 39.61
C LYS A 135 10.58 56.43 41.08
N SER A 136 9.52 57.14 41.49
CA SER A 136 9.02 57.09 42.86
C SER A 136 8.38 55.75 43.24
N ALA A 137 8.11 54.85 42.28
CA ALA A 137 7.71 53.48 42.54
C ALA A 137 8.91 52.55 42.82
N LEU A 138 10.13 52.97 42.48
CA LEU A 138 11.38 52.23 42.68
C LEU A 138 12.19 52.72 43.89
N GLU A 139 11.73 53.77 44.59
CA GLU A 139 12.39 54.33 45.77
C GLU A 139 12.54 53.24 46.86
N GLY A 140 13.78 52.97 47.26
CA GLY A 140 14.11 51.98 48.31
C GLY A 140 14.56 50.60 47.80
N LEU A 141 14.64 50.38 46.48
CA LEU A 141 15.14 49.14 45.88
C LEU A 141 16.62 49.27 45.47
N SER A 142 17.45 48.30 45.89
CA SER A 142 18.85 48.19 45.47
C SER A 142 18.95 47.82 43.99
N GLY A 143 19.73 48.56 43.21
CA GLY A 143 19.92 48.32 41.76
C GLY A 143 18.92 49.05 40.86
N SER A 144 18.11 49.98 41.37
CA SER A 144 17.10 50.73 40.58
C SER A 144 17.65 51.47 39.35
N GLU A 145 18.94 51.81 39.33
CA GLU A 145 19.61 52.45 38.19
C GLU A 145 19.82 51.50 37.00
N ASP A 146 19.79 50.19 37.23
CA ASP A 146 19.93 49.17 36.19
C ASP A 146 18.64 49.00 35.35
N LEU A 147 17.49 49.52 35.77
CA LEU A 147 16.23 49.50 34.99
C LEU A 147 15.99 50.83 34.28
N LEU A 148 15.91 50.78 32.94
CA LEU A 148 15.58 51.99 32.15
C LEU A 148 14.07 52.22 32.12
N LEU A 149 13.63 53.39 32.56
CA LEU A 149 12.23 53.81 32.51
C LEU A 149 12.01 54.81 31.38
N ASP A 150 10.96 54.62 30.59
CA ASP A 150 10.52 55.59 29.57
C ASP A 150 8.99 55.71 29.51
N PHE A 151 8.48 56.76 28.86
CA PHE A 151 7.06 56.98 28.66
C PHE A 151 6.78 57.46 27.23
N TYR A 152 5.87 56.79 26.51
CA TYR A 152 5.52 57.09 25.13
C TYR A 152 4.09 57.63 25.04
N GLY A 153 3.97 58.92 24.74
CA GLY A 153 2.71 59.56 24.34
C GLY A 153 2.36 59.29 22.87
N ARG A 154 1.18 59.77 22.45
CA ARG A 154 0.68 59.61 21.07
C ARG A 154 1.56 60.31 20.03
N ASP A 155 2.24 61.37 20.42
CA ASP A 155 3.25 62.07 19.63
C ASP A 155 4.43 61.15 19.27
N ARG A 156 5.04 60.49 20.26
CA ARG A 156 6.12 59.53 20.05
C ARG A 156 5.66 58.29 19.29
N LEU A 157 4.47 57.78 19.59
CA LEU A 157 3.87 56.66 18.86
C LEU A 157 3.62 57.00 17.39
N SER A 158 3.18 58.22 17.07
CA SER A 158 3.02 58.70 15.69
C SER A 158 4.36 58.73 14.96
N VAL A 159 5.43 59.22 15.62
CA VAL A 159 6.78 59.20 15.05
C VAL A 159 7.27 57.78 14.80
N TRP A 160 7.04 56.86 15.74
CA TRP A 160 7.41 55.45 15.58
C TRP A 160 6.66 54.80 14.42
N LEU A 161 5.34 55.02 14.34
CA LEU A 161 4.47 54.47 13.31
C LEU A 161 4.85 54.96 11.90
N ARG A 162 5.22 56.24 11.76
CA ARG A 162 5.67 56.82 10.48
C ARG A 162 6.90 56.14 9.89
N GLN A 163 7.70 55.42 10.68
CA GLN A 163 8.86 54.70 10.19
C GLN A 163 8.51 53.40 9.47
N PHE A 164 7.28 52.88 9.64
CA PHE A 164 6.89 51.54 9.19
C PHE A 164 5.57 51.56 8.38
N PRO A 165 5.63 51.74 7.05
CA PRO A 165 4.46 51.84 6.19
C PRO A 165 3.48 50.65 6.28
N GLY A 166 3.98 49.42 6.42
CA GLY A 166 3.15 48.22 6.55
C GLY A 166 2.30 48.23 7.82
N VAL A 167 2.86 48.66 8.95
CA VAL A 167 2.14 48.82 10.22
C VAL A 167 1.17 50.00 10.13
N ALA A 168 1.58 51.13 9.53
CA ALA A 168 0.70 52.27 9.29
C ALA A 168 -0.53 51.90 8.44
N LEU A 169 -0.34 51.12 7.38
CA LEU A 169 -1.43 50.61 6.53
C LEU A 169 -2.40 49.72 7.31
N TRP A 170 -1.88 48.88 8.22
CA TRP A 170 -2.71 48.07 9.12
C TRP A 170 -3.53 48.93 10.08
N VAL A 171 -2.93 49.94 10.71
CA VAL A 171 -3.62 50.89 11.61
C VAL A 171 -4.73 51.63 10.85
N ARG A 172 -4.45 52.11 9.63
CA ARG A 172 -5.43 52.76 8.76
C ARG A 172 -6.66 51.88 8.49
N SER A 173 -6.44 50.59 8.24
CA SER A 173 -7.51 49.60 8.03
C SER A 173 -8.39 49.47 9.29
N ARG A 174 -7.80 49.38 10.48
CA ARG A 174 -8.52 49.33 11.76
C ARG A 174 -9.34 50.59 12.05
N LEU A 175 -8.84 51.74 11.62
CA LEU A 175 -9.51 53.04 11.79
C LEU A 175 -10.59 53.32 10.74
N GLY A 176 -10.85 52.40 9.79
CA GLY A 176 -11.80 52.64 8.70
C GLY A 176 -11.34 53.69 7.69
N LYS A 177 -10.02 53.94 7.59
CA LYS A 177 -9.39 54.87 6.64
C LYS A 177 -8.44 54.14 5.65
N PRO A 178 -8.84 53.02 5.02
CA PRO A 178 -7.94 52.25 4.17
C PRO A 178 -7.48 53.06 2.95
N LEU A 179 -6.31 52.72 2.42
CA LEU A 179 -5.90 53.15 1.08
C LEU A 179 -6.60 52.24 0.06
N SER A 180 -7.24 52.81 -0.96
CA SER A 180 -8.05 52.04 -1.91
C SER A 180 -7.20 50.99 -2.63
N GLY A 181 -7.61 49.71 -2.52
CA GLY A 181 -6.94 48.57 -3.12
C GLY A 181 -5.66 48.08 -2.41
N TRP A 182 -5.14 48.83 -1.42
CA TRP A 182 -3.92 48.49 -0.69
C TRP A 182 -4.22 47.80 0.64
N ARG A 183 -3.56 46.67 0.90
CA ARG A 183 -3.79 45.83 2.10
C ARG A 183 -2.47 45.51 2.81
N PRO A 184 -2.45 45.42 4.15
CA PRO A 184 -1.31 44.88 4.89
C PRO A 184 -1.26 43.34 4.74
N PHE A 185 -0.31 42.69 5.41
CA PHE A 185 -0.33 41.22 5.58
C PHE A 185 -1.67 40.73 6.13
N GLY A 186 -2.21 39.66 5.54
CA GLY A 186 -3.46 39.02 5.93
C GLY A 186 -3.79 37.87 4.99
N ARG A 187 -5.08 37.48 4.95
CA ARG A 187 -5.57 36.49 3.98
C ARG A 187 -5.77 37.18 2.63
N TRP A 188 -4.86 36.93 1.68
CA TRP A 188 -4.93 37.49 0.33
C TRP A 188 -5.75 36.61 -0.61
N THR A 189 -5.89 35.33 -0.30
CA THR A 189 -6.69 34.39 -1.08
C THR A 189 -8.19 34.52 -0.79
N SER A 190 -9.03 34.17 -1.77
CA SER A 190 -10.50 34.18 -1.66
C SER A 190 -11.07 33.04 -0.79
N THR A 191 -10.30 32.53 0.17
CA THR A 191 -10.76 31.57 1.18
C THR A 191 -11.86 32.20 2.03
N PRO A 192 -13.09 31.61 2.10
CA PRO A 192 -14.11 32.06 3.04
C PRO A 192 -13.58 32.11 4.47
N VAL A 193 -13.97 33.14 5.24
CA VAL A 193 -13.38 33.44 6.57
C VAL A 193 -13.59 32.28 7.56
N ASP A 194 -14.71 31.57 7.42
CA ASP A 194 -15.15 30.41 8.20
C ASP A 194 -14.42 29.10 7.84
N LYS A 195 -13.69 29.07 6.73
CA LYS A 195 -12.95 27.87 6.28
C LYS A 195 -11.47 27.93 6.63
N ASN A 196 -10.87 26.76 6.81
CA ASN A 196 -9.44 26.61 7.09
C ASN A 196 -8.60 27.05 5.88
N ASP A 197 -7.62 27.94 6.12
CA ASP A 197 -6.70 28.50 5.12
C ASP A 197 -5.28 27.91 5.21
N GLU A 198 -5.12 26.79 5.92
CA GLU A 198 -3.87 26.03 6.08
C GLU A 198 -3.19 25.75 4.73
N PHE A 199 -1.87 25.98 4.69
CA PHE A 199 -1.05 25.67 3.53
C PHE A 199 -0.78 24.16 3.44
N LEU A 200 -1.06 23.56 2.29
CA LEU A 200 -0.83 22.12 2.07
C LEU A 200 0.53 21.91 1.41
N LEU A 201 1.33 21.02 1.98
CA LEU A 201 2.65 20.64 1.45
C LEU A 201 2.62 19.22 0.85
N ASP A 202 3.33 19.05 -0.25
CA ASP A 202 3.72 17.77 -0.83
C ASP A 202 5.14 17.86 -1.43
N GLU A 203 5.71 16.69 -1.76
CA GLU A 203 7.01 16.60 -2.45
C GLU A 203 6.88 16.66 -3.97
N HIS A 204 5.72 17.05 -4.50
CA HIS A 204 5.52 17.09 -5.94
C HIS A 204 6.27 18.29 -6.54
N PRO A 205 7.16 18.05 -7.52
CA PRO A 205 7.93 19.12 -8.12
C PRO A 205 7.01 19.96 -9.03
N CYS A 206 6.72 21.20 -8.62
CA CYS A 206 5.79 22.10 -9.32
C CYS A 206 6.27 23.56 -9.38
N VAL A 207 7.45 23.87 -8.84
CA VAL A 207 8.04 25.21 -8.89
C VAL A 207 9.29 25.16 -9.77
N ILE A 208 9.36 25.98 -10.80
CA ILE A 208 10.50 26.04 -11.73
C ILE A 208 11.17 27.40 -11.59
N ASP A 209 12.48 27.39 -11.35
CA ASP A 209 13.30 28.58 -11.46
C ASP A 209 13.71 28.81 -12.92
N MET A 210 13.10 29.81 -13.55
CA MET A 210 13.33 30.11 -14.97
C MET A 210 14.71 30.72 -15.23
N ASN A 211 15.39 31.17 -14.18
CA ASN A 211 16.74 31.72 -14.20
C ASN A 211 17.82 30.63 -14.05
N SER A 212 17.45 29.42 -13.60
CA SER A 212 18.38 28.29 -13.52
C SER A 212 18.73 27.73 -14.91
N HIS A 213 19.94 27.17 -15.05
CA HIS A 213 20.39 26.56 -16.31
C HIS A 213 19.60 25.30 -16.66
N HIS A 214 19.24 24.48 -15.66
CA HIS A 214 18.58 23.20 -15.86
C HIS A 214 17.06 23.30 -15.96
N LYS A 215 16.45 24.35 -15.39
CA LYS A 215 14.98 24.57 -15.34
C LYS A 215 14.20 23.36 -14.82
N GLU A 216 14.82 22.62 -13.89
CA GLU A 216 14.19 21.46 -13.27
C GLU A 216 13.14 21.93 -12.24
N PRO A 217 11.96 21.28 -12.23
CA PRO A 217 10.94 21.58 -11.23
C PRO A 217 11.37 21.06 -9.86
N ILE A 218 11.18 21.88 -8.83
CA ILE A 218 11.44 21.58 -7.42
C ILE A 218 10.13 21.54 -6.62
N ALA A 219 10.17 20.90 -5.45
CA ALA A 219 9.03 20.84 -4.55
C ALA A 219 8.62 22.23 -4.04
N ILE A 220 7.34 22.39 -3.69
CA ILE A 220 6.80 23.70 -3.29
C ILE A 220 7.49 24.27 -2.05
N SER A 221 7.94 23.42 -1.12
CA SER A 221 8.70 23.80 0.08
C SER A 221 10.06 24.41 -0.27
N ASP A 222 10.76 23.84 -1.24
CA ASP A 222 12.06 24.35 -1.69
C ASP A 222 11.87 25.60 -2.53
N GLY A 223 10.79 25.69 -3.32
CA GLY A 223 10.36 26.91 -3.97
C GLY A 223 10.13 28.07 -2.98
N ILE A 224 9.45 27.82 -1.85
CA ILE A 224 9.25 28.83 -0.80
C ILE A 224 10.60 29.30 -0.24
N ARG A 225 11.52 28.37 0.06
CA ARG A 225 12.86 28.72 0.56
C ARG A 225 13.64 29.56 -0.45
N LEU A 226 13.64 29.16 -1.72
CA LEU A 226 14.29 29.87 -2.82
C LEU A 226 13.78 31.31 -2.96
N VAL A 227 12.46 31.51 -2.94
CA VAL A 227 11.87 32.85 -3.09
C VAL A 227 12.12 33.72 -1.87
N ARG A 228 12.07 33.14 -0.65
CA ARG A 228 12.45 33.84 0.59
C ARG A 228 13.91 34.31 0.54
N GLU A 229 14.83 33.46 0.09
CA GLU A 229 16.25 33.82 -0.07
C GLU A 229 16.46 34.95 -1.08
N ARG A 230 15.72 34.95 -2.20
CA ARG A 230 15.80 36.02 -3.21
C ARG A 230 15.26 37.34 -2.69
N LEU A 231 14.08 37.33 -2.08
CA LEU A 231 13.41 38.55 -1.58
C LEU A 231 14.14 39.18 -0.39
N ASN A 232 14.96 38.41 0.34
CA ASN A 232 15.82 38.94 1.40
C ASN A 232 16.93 39.87 0.87
N ARG A 233 17.25 39.85 -0.43
CA ARG A 233 18.19 40.80 -1.03
C ARG A 233 17.48 42.13 -1.23
N SER A 234 18.01 43.19 -0.62
CA SER A 234 17.48 44.56 -0.78
C SER A 234 17.46 44.97 -2.26
N GLY A 235 16.34 45.53 -2.72
CA GLY A 235 16.16 45.95 -4.12
C GLY A 235 15.85 44.80 -5.09
N SER A 236 15.58 43.60 -4.58
CA SER A 236 15.27 42.44 -5.43
C SER A 236 13.91 42.57 -6.12
N VAL A 237 13.83 42.03 -7.34
CA VAL A 237 12.59 41.97 -8.12
C VAL A 237 12.34 40.52 -8.53
N VAL A 238 11.27 39.93 -7.99
CA VAL A 238 10.84 38.57 -8.27
C VAL A 238 9.48 38.60 -8.98
N ARG A 239 9.30 37.75 -9.99
CA ARG A 239 8.03 37.59 -10.71
C ARG A 239 7.57 36.14 -10.66
N ILE A 240 6.35 35.90 -10.18
CA ILE A 240 5.69 34.59 -10.18
C ILE A 240 4.75 34.50 -11.38
N THR A 241 4.91 33.47 -12.20
CA THR A 241 4.09 33.18 -13.38
C THR A 241 3.48 31.78 -13.30
N GLY A 242 2.42 31.51 -14.05
CA GLY A 242 1.76 30.20 -14.12
C GLY A 242 0.27 30.33 -14.42
N LEU A 243 -0.40 29.25 -14.84
CA LEU A 243 -1.82 29.30 -15.20
C LEU A 243 -2.73 29.85 -14.08
N SER A 244 -3.90 30.38 -14.44
CA SER A 244 -4.90 30.79 -13.45
C SER A 244 -5.30 29.59 -12.58
N GLY A 245 -5.20 29.73 -11.26
CA GLY A 245 -5.63 28.69 -10.32
C GLY A 245 -4.59 27.69 -9.82
N VAL A 246 -3.32 27.81 -10.20
CA VAL A 246 -2.19 26.98 -9.69
C VAL A 246 -1.71 27.35 -8.28
N GLY A 247 -2.33 28.33 -7.61
CA GLY A 247 -2.01 28.68 -6.23
C GLY A 247 -0.99 29.82 -6.04
N LYS A 248 -0.67 30.60 -7.08
CA LYS A 248 0.33 31.70 -7.01
C LYS A 248 0.11 32.69 -5.85
N THR A 249 -1.10 33.20 -5.66
CA THR A 249 -1.43 34.13 -4.56
C THR A 249 -1.29 33.44 -3.18
N ARG A 250 -1.66 32.16 -3.06
CA ARG A 250 -1.51 31.39 -1.81
C ARG A 250 -0.04 31.14 -1.50
N PHE A 251 0.76 30.85 -2.52
CA PHE A 251 2.21 30.72 -2.43
C PHE A 251 2.85 32.04 -1.96
N ALA A 252 2.46 33.18 -2.54
CA ALA A 252 2.95 34.49 -2.11
C ALA A 252 2.58 34.80 -0.64
N GLN A 253 1.35 34.47 -0.21
CA GLN A 253 0.93 34.60 1.19
C GLN A 253 1.81 33.73 2.12
N ALA A 254 2.09 32.49 1.72
CA ALA A 254 2.90 31.54 2.49
C ALA A 254 4.34 32.02 2.72
N LEU A 255 4.90 32.88 1.86
CA LEU A 255 6.24 33.45 2.06
C LEU A 255 6.39 34.19 3.39
N PHE A 256 5.29 34.74 3.93
CA PHE A 256 5.24 35.51 5.16
C PHE A 256 4.62 34.72 6.34
N GLU A 257 4.27 33.45 6.15
CA GLU A 257 3.68 32.60 7.18
C GLU A 257 4.75 31.84 7.99
N SER A 258 4.77 32.03 9.31
CA SER A 258 5.77 31.47 10.22
C SER A 258 5.61 29.97 10.47
N ASP A 259 4.41 29.45 10.26
CA ASP A 259 4.02 28.05 10.35
C ASP A 259 4.30 27.26 9.06
N VAL A 260 4.74 27.94 7.99
CA VAL A 260 5.05 27.33 6.70
C VAL A 260 6.54 27.45 6.41
N CYS A 261 7.29 26.34 6.54
CA CYS A 261 8.74 26.26 6.32
C CYS A 261 9.58 27.25 7.17
N ASP A 262 10.90 27.07 7.19
CA ASP A 262 11.78 27.95 7.97
C ASP A 262 12.01 29.33 7.33
N LYS A 263 12.42 30.32 8.13
CA LYS A 263 12.86 31.67 7.72
C LYS A 263 11.78 32.49 6.97
N SER A 264 10.56 32.56 7.50
CA SER A 264 9.47 33.38 6.95
C SER A 264 9.84 34.86 6.81
N LEU A 265 9.35 35.51 5.74
CA LEU A 265 9.53 36.95 5.54
C LEU A 265 8.74 37.77 6.59
N PRO A 266 9.21 38.97 6.95
CA PRO A 266 8.54 39.87 7.88
C PRO A 266 7.10 40.26 7.55
N ARG A 267 6.12 39.81 8.35
CA ARG A 267 4.69 40.17 8.22
C ARG A 267 4.41 41.66 8.41
N ALA A 268 5.20 42.35 9.23
CA ALA A 268 4.98 43.77 9.55
C ALA A 268 5.36 44.74 8.42
N ASN A 269 6.17 44.29 7.45
CA ASN A 269 6.78 45.15 6.42
C ASN A 269 6.25 44.89 5.00
N VAL A 270 5.19 44.08 4.84
CA VAL A 270 4.63 43.77 3.52
C VAL A 270 3.38 44.59 3.22
N ILE A 271 3.28 45.04 1.97
CA ILE A 271 2.16 45.76 1.38
C ILE A 271 1.69 44.95 0.17
N TYR A 272 0.40 44.63 0.11
CA TYR A 272 -0.23 43.86 -0.95
C TYR A 272 -1.25 44.72 -1.71
N ALA A 273 -1.34 44.54 -3.02
CA ALA A 273 -2.45 45.02 -3.84
C ALA A 273 -2.72 44.08 -5.02
N ASP A 274 -3.96 44.06 -5.50
CA ASP A 274 -4.35 43.41 -6.75
C ASP A 274 -4.50 44.50 -7.82
N LEU A 275 -3.73 44.41 -8.90
CA LEU A 275 -3.80 45.38 -10.01
C LEU A 275 -5.07 45.22 -10.88
N GLY A 276 -5.87 44.18 -10.63
CA GLY A 276 -7.24 44.09 -11.14
C GLY A 276 -8.22 45.03 -10.44
N ASP A 277 -7.89 45.56 -9.25
CA ASP A 277 -8.71 46.52 -8.49
C ASP A 277 -8.33 47.98 -8.83
N ASP A 278 -9.24 48.92 -8.53
CA ASP A 278 -8.96 50.36 -8.64
C ASP A 278 -8.06 50.85 -7.49
N LEU A 279 -6.76 50.98 -7.79
CA LEU A 279 -5.74 51.41 -6.83
C LEU A 279 -5.68 52.93 -6.68
N THR A 280 -5.71 53.43 -5.45
CA THR A 280 -5.43 54.86 -5.15
C THR A 280 -4.58 54.95 -3.87
N PRO A 281 -3.31 55.39 -3.96
CA PRO A 281 -2.57 55.81 -5.17
C PRO A 281 -2.26 54.65 -6.13
N THR A 282 -1.86 54.96 -7.36
CA THR A 282 -1.41 53.94 -8.34
C THR A 282 -0.11 53.27 -7.88
N ALA A 283 0.19 52.07 -8.39
CA ALA A 283 1.40 51.34 -8.00
C ALA A 283 2.70 52.13 -8.27
N SER A 284 2.79 52.85 -9.40
CA SER A 284 3.96 53.70 -9.70
C SER A 284 4.09 54.88 -8.74
N GLU A 285 2.99 55.50 -8.33
CA GLU A 285 2.99 56.60 -7.36
C GLU A 285 3.41 56.10 -5.97
N LEU A 286 2.90 54.93 -5.56
CA LEU A 286 3.28 54.33 -4.27
C LEU A 286 4.76 53.96 -4.24
N VAL A 287 5.27 53.28 -5.28
CA VAL A 287 6.70 52.92 -5.38
C VAL A 287 7.56 54.18 -5.35
N SER A 288 7.18 55.22 -6.10
CA SER A 288 7.92 56.50 -6.08
C SER A 288 7.94 57.14 -4.69
N TYR A 289 6.82 57.08 -3.96
CA TYR A 289 6.75 57.56 -2.58
C TYR A 289 7.61 56.74 -1.62
N LEU A 290 7.61 55.41 -1.73
CA LEU A 290 8.41 54.52 -0.88
C LEU A 290 9.92 54.76 -1.09
N ILE A 291 10.33 54.95 -2.35
CA ILE A 291 11.72 55.26 -2.72
C ILE A 291 12.11 56.65 -2.20
N ALA A 292 11.27 57.67 -2.40
CA ALA A 292 11.58 59.05 -2.00
C ALA A 292 11.75 59.22 -0.48
N ASN A 293 11.12 58.36 0.32
CA ASN A 293 11.21 58.36 1.78
C ASN A 293 12.18 57.30 2.34
N ASP A 294 12.94 56.60 1.49
CA ASP A 294 13.91 55.56 1.86
C ASP A 294 13.31 54.44 2.74
N PHE A 295 12.05 54.07 2.47
CA PHE A 295 11.38 53.01 3.24
C PHE A 295 11.84 51.61 2.81
N SER A 296 12.15 50.77 3.80
CA SER A 296 12.36 49.34 3.56
C SER A 296 11.04 48.58 3.69
N SER A 297 10.61 47.92 2.61
CA SER A 297 9.35 47.16 2.58
C SER A 297 9.35 46.07 1.51
N TYR A 298 8.40 45.15 1.63
CA TYR A 298 8.08 44.17 0.60
C TYR A 298 6.78 44.61 -0.08
N LEU A 299 6.80 44.74 -1.40
CA LEU A 299 5.63 45.10 -2.20
C LEU A 299 5.19 43.92 -3.04
N VAL A 300 3.97 43.41 -2.79
CA VAL A 300 3.37 42.30 -3.53
C VAL A 300 2.25 42.83 -4.41
N LEU A 301 2.38 42.68 -5.73
CA LEU A 301 1.39 43.10 -6.72
C LEU A 301 0.82 41.89 -7.46
N ASP A 302 -0.44 41.57 -7.18
CA ASP A 302 -1.17 40.51 -7.86
C ASP A 302 -1.73 40.98 -9.21
N ASN A 303 -1.95 40.04 -10.13
CA ASN A 303 -2.41 40.28 -11.50
C ASN A 303 -1.63 41.39 -12.26
N CYS A 304 -0.31 41.46 -12.05
CA CYS A 304 0.56 42.52 -12.56
C CYS A 304 1.00 42.32 -14.02
N PRO A 305 0.49 43.14 -14.96
CA PRO A 305 0.84 43.06 -16.38
C PRO A 305 2.35 43.17 -16.65
N PRO A 306 2.89 42.53 -17.71
CA PRO A 306 4.31 42.62 -18.04
C PRO A 306 4.85 44.03 -18.25
N ASP A 307 4.05 44.93 -18.85
CA ASP A 307 4.41 46.33 -19.09
C ASP A 307 4.51 47.15 -17.79
N VAL A 308 3.56 46.96 -16.88
CA VAL A 308 3.58 47.58 -15.54
C VAL A 308 4.76 47.03 -14.74
N HIS A 309 4.99 45.72 -14.76
CA HIS A 309 6.15 45.09 -14.11
C HIS A 309 7.46 45.69 -14.58
N ARG A 310 7.67 45.80 -15.90
CA ARG A 310 8.90 46.35 -16.48
C ARG A 310 9.13 47.79 -16.03
N LYS A 311 8.07 48.61 -16.00
CA LYS A 311 8.14 50.00 -15.53
C LYS A 311 8.54 50.08 -14.05
N LEU A 312 7.96 49.24 -13.19
CA LEU A 312 8.26 49.22 -11.75
C LEU A 312 9.65 48.63 -11.47
N GLN A 313 10.06 47.59 -12.18
CA GLN A 313 11.40 47.00 -12.08
C GLN A 313 12.47 48.04 -12.37
N GLN A 314 12.32 48.81 -13.45
CA GLN A 314 13.24 49.91 -13.80
C GLN A 314 13.30 50.99 -12.72
N GLN A 315 12.16 51.32 -12.10
CA GLN A 315 12.11 52.28 -10.99
C GLN A 315 12.87 51.79 -9.76
N VAL A 316 12.77 50.49 -9.45
CA VAL A 316 13.45 49.89 -8.29
C VAL A 316 14.95 49.78 -8.52
N SER A 317 15.38 49.28 -9.69
CA SER A 317 16.80 49.07 -10.01
C SER A 317 17.58 50.38 -10.14
N SER A 318 16.99 51.39 -10.80
CA SER A 318 17.67 52.68 -11.07
C SER A 318 17.95 53.51 -9.82
N ASN A 319 17.21 53.28 -8.72
CA ASN A 319 17.26 54.11 -7.51
C ASN A 319 17.93 53.43 -6.31
N GLN A 320 18.53 52.23 -6.48
CA GLN A 320 19.06 51.41 -5.37
C GLN A 320 18.07 51.30 -4.19
N ALA A 321 16.79 51.12 -4.50
CA ALA A 321 15.72 51.18 -3.51
C ALA A 321 15.85 50.05 -2.47
N LYS A 322 15.52 50.34 -1.20
CA LYS A 322 15.40 49.32 -0.14
C LYS A 322 14.08 48.52 -0.21
N LEU A 323 13.51 48.43 -1.41
CA LEU A 323 12.21 47.84 -1.70
C LEU A 323 12.39 46.50 -2.41
N SER A 324 11.84 45.43 -1.87
CA SER A 324 11.76 44.14 -2.56
C SER A 324 10.39 44.00 -3.24
N LEU A 325 10.37 43.87 -4.56
CA LEU A 325 9.16 43.80 -5.37
C LEU A 325 8.85 42.34 -5.77
N LEU A 326 7.64 41.88 -5.45
CA LEU A 326 7.09 40.61 -5.90
C LEU A 326 5.86 40.88 -6.79
N THR A 327 5.90 40.44 -8.04
CA THR A 327 4.74 40.54 -8.95
C THR A 327 4.21 39.16 -9.29
N ILE A 328 2.89 39.03 -9.48
CA ILE A 328 2.22 37.78 -9.83
C ILE A 328 1.44 37.97 -11.14
N GLU A 329 1.54 37.03 -12.07
CA GLU A 329 0.82 37.07 -13.34
C GLU A 329 0.34 35.68 -13.77
N TYR A 330 -0.80 35.62 -14.48
CA TYR A 330 -1.38 34.37 -15.00
C TYR A 330 -1.08 34.10 -16.48
N ASP A 331 -0.60 35.09 -17.23
CA ASP A 331 -0.17 34.96 -18.61
C ASP A 331 1.21 34.28 -18.71
N ILE A 332 1.34 33.34 -19.64
CA ILE A 332 2.55 32.57 -19.91
C ILE A 332 3.12 33.10 -21.22
N SER A 333 3.76 34.26 -21.15
CA SER A 333 4.54 34.82 -22.25
C SER A 333 6.01 34.46 -22.08
N ASP A 334 6.69 34.11 -23.19
CA ASP A 334 8.15 33.85 -23.21
C ASP A 334 9.01 35.11 -22.95
N ASP A 335 8.39 36.28 -22.78
CA ASP A 335 9.09 37.55 -22.54
C ASP A 335 9.71 37.56 -21.14
N ARG A 336 11.04 37.45 -21.09
CA ARG A 336 11.87 37.52 -19.88
C ARG A 336 12.44 38.92 -19.76
N PRO A 337 12.01 39.75 -18.80
CA PRO A 337 12.67 41.02 -18.54
C PRO A 337 14.10 40.77 -18.01
N GLU A 338 15.09 41.50 -18.53
CA GLU A 338 16.44 41.52 -17.97
C GLU A 338 16.39 41.92 -16.49
N GLU A 339 17.30 41.36 -15.66
CA GLU A 339 17.41 41.65 -14.22
C GLU A 339 16.17 41.31 -13.36
N THR A 340 15.27 40.45 -13.84
CA THR A 340 14.16 39.89 -13.04
C THR A 340 14.39 38.41 -12.73
N GLU A 341 14.17 38.02 -11.48
CA GLU A 341 14.13 36.62 -11.06
C GLU A 341 12.72 36.04 -11.31
N VAL A 342 12.57 35.12 -12.27
CA VAL A 342 11.27 34.58 -12.66
C VAL A 342 11.07 33.17 -12.09
N ILE A 343 10.00 33.02 -11.33
CA ILE A 343 9.54 31.75 -10.76
C ILE A 343 8.27 31.33 -11.49
N HIS A 344 8.26 30.12 -12.02
CA HIS A 344 7.09 29.54 -12.67
C HIS A 344 6.47 28.49 -11.75
N ILE A 345 5.15 28.53 -11.59
CA ILE A 345 4.41 27.56 -10.78
C ILE A 345 3.48 26.78 -11.71
N GLU A 346 3.65 25.47 -11.71
CA GLU A 346 2.80 24.50 -12.39
C GLU A 346 1.70 23.98 -11.42
N PRO A 347 0.65 23.32 -11.93
CA PRO A 347 -0.37 22.70 -11.09
C PRO A 347 0.23 21.77 -10.02
N SER A 348 -0.35 21.77 -8.82
CA SER A 348 0.07 20.89 -7.72
C SER A 348 -0.34 19.44 -7.98
N SER A 349 0.12 18.50 -7.15
CA SER A 349 -0.30 17.10 -7.33
C SER A 349 -1.81 16.92 -7.13
N GLU A 350 -2.38 15.96 -7.86
CA GLU A 350 -3.78 15.56 -7.69
C GLU A 350 -4.09 15.14 -6.24
N LYS A 351 -3.11 14.57 -5.52
CA LYS A 351 -3.25 14.22 -4.10
C LYS A 351 -3.45 15.46 -3.23
N THR A 352 -2.70 16.53 -3.48
CA THR A 352 -2.82 17.79 -2.72
C THR A 352 -4.13 18.48 -3.04
N VAL A 353 -4.54 18.49 -4.31
CA VAL A 353 -5.84 19.03 -4.71
C VAL A 353 -7.00 18.21 -4.13
N SER A 354 -6.92 16.88 -4.13
CA SER A 354 -7.92 16.02 -3.50
C SER A 354 -8.05 16.31 -2.00
N LYS A 355 -6.93 16.45 -1.27
CA LYS A 355 -6.93 16.87 0.15
C LYS A 355 -7.59 18.24 0.33
N LEU A 356 -7.31 19.19 -0.57
CA LEU A 356 -7.96 20.50 -0.55
C LEU A 356 -9.48 20.38 -0.73
N ILE A 357 -9.94 19.58 -1.69
CA ILE A 357 -11.38 19.36 -1.94
C ILE A 357 -12.04 18.67 -0.75
N GLN A 358 -11.42 17.63 -0.17
CA GLN A 358 -11.95 16.96 1.03
C GLN A 358 -12.09 17.93 2.22
N LYS A 359 -11.13 18.84 2.42
CA LYS A 359 -11.21 19.87 3.47
C LYS A 359 -12.30 20.92 3.18
N ARG A 360 -12.47 21.32 1.91
CA ARG A 360 -13.40 22.40 1.50
C ARG A 360 -14.84 21.95 1.29
N PHE A 361 -15.02 20.70 0.87
CA PHE A 361 -16.28 20.05 0.51
C PHE A 361 -16.33 18.62 1.10
N PRO A 362 -16.39 18.46 2.44
CA PRO A 362 -16.34 17.15 3.08
C PRO A 362 -17.43 16.17 2.61
N SER A 363 -18.57 16.70 2.16
CA SER A 363 -19.71 15.91 1.65
C SER A 363 -19.42 15.12 0.37
N LEU A 364 -18.38 15.48 -0.39
CA LEU A 364 -18.02 14.75 -1.62
C LEU A 364 -17.42 13.37 -1.36
N GLY A 365 -16.79 13.19 -0.20
CA GLY A 365 -16.00 11.99 0.08
C GLY A 365 -14.73 11.89 -0.76
N ARG A 366 -13.91 10.87 -0.47
CA ARG A 366 -12.57 10.72 -1.05
C ARG A 366 -12.60 10.33 -2.53
N VAL A 367 -13.43 9.37 -2.92
CA VAL A 367 -13.50 8.85 -4.30
C VAL A 367 -13.81 9.97 -5.30
N ASN A 368 -14.82 10.80 -5.00
CA ASN A 368 -15.16 11.93 -5.84
C ASN A 368 -14.11 13.04 -5.79
N ALA A 369 -13.51 13.33 -4.63
CA ALA A 369 -12.46 14.33 -4.52
C ALA A 369 -11.20 13.97 -5.33
N ASP A 370 -10.81 12.69 -5.33
CA ASP A 370 -9.73 12.15 -6.15
C ASP A 370 -10.05 12.34 -7.65
N LYS A 371 -11.29 12.04 -8.07
CA LYS A 371 -11.72 12.21 -9.47
C LYS A 371 -11.81 13.68 -9.90
N VAL A 372 -12.28 14.58 -9.02
CA VAL A 372 -12.28 16.03 -9.28
C VAL A 372 -10.86 16.57 -9.42
N ALA A 373 -9.92 16.06 -8.60
CA ALA A 373 -8.52 16.44 -8.69
C ALA A 373 -7.90 15.99 -10.02
N GLU A 374 -8.14 14.75 -10.45
CA GLU A 374 -7.77 14.23 -11.77
C GLU A 374 -8.36 15.11 -12.88
N PHE A 375 -9.65 15.42 -12.82
CA PHE A 375 -10.29 16.24 -13.85
C PHE A 375 -9.79 17.67 -13.91
N SER A 376 -9.33 18.21 -12.78
CA SER A 376 -8.70 19.52 -12.70
C SER A 376 -7.25 19.54 -13.16
N GLY A 377 -6.61 18.37 -13.34
CA GLY A 377 -5.19 18.24 -13.66
C GLY A 377 -4.28 18.98 -12.66
N GLY A 378 -4.61 18.92 -11.37
CA GLY A 378 -3.86 19.64 -10.33
C GLY A 378 -4.21 21.13 -10.17
N ASN A 379 -5.13 21.68 -10.95
CA ASN A 379 -5.51 23.09 -10.85
C ASN A 379 -6.57 23.31 -9.76
N ALA A 380 -6.16 23.89 -8.63
CA ALA A 380 -7.01 24.09 -7.46
C ALA A 380 -8.26 24.92 -7.74
N ARG A 381 -8.18 25.96 -8.59
CA ARG A 381 -9.35 26.80 -8.92
C ARG A 381 -10.37 26.05 -9.78
N VAL A 382 -9.91 25.28 -10.75
CA VAL A 382 -10.79 24.40 -11.56
C VAL A 382 -11.40 23.32 -10.68
N ALA A 383 -10.63 22.70 -9.79
CA ALA A 383 -11.12 21.70 -8.85
C ALA A 383 -12.21 22.25 -7.92
N ILE A 384 -12.01 23.45 -7.37
CA ILE A 384 -13.01 24.11 -6.51
C ILE A 384 -14.26 24.46 -7.34
N ALA A 385 -14.10 24.93 -8.58
CA ALA A 385 -15.23 25.23 -9.46
C ALA A 385 -16.05 23.98 -9.78
N LEU A 386 -15.41 22.85 -10.08
CA LEU A 386 -16.06 21.55 -10.25
C LEU A 386 -16.78 21.13 -8.96
N ALA A 387 -16.05 21.06 -7.83
CA ALA A 387 -16.58 20.59 -6.55
C ALA A 387 -17.74 21.45 -6.01
N SER A 388 -17.74 22.76 -6.25
CA SER A 388 -18.78 23.68 -5.79
C SER A 388 -20.16 23.43 -6.43
N ARG A 389 -20.21 22.68 -7.53
CA ARG A 389 -21.41 22.41 -8.32
C ARG A 389 -21.75 20.91 -8.38
N VAL A 390 -21.28 20.12 -7.41
CA VAL A 390 -21.63 18.70 -7.31
C VAL A 390 -22.65 18.53 -6.19
N GLY A 391 -23.94 18.44 -6.56
CA GLY A 391 -24.98 17.79 -5.77
C GLY A 391 -24.79 16.26 -5.74
N ALA A 392 -25.57 15.56 -4.91
CA ALA A 392 -25.43 14.11 -4.71
C ALA A 392 -25.50 13.28 -6.01
N ASP A 393 -26.30 13.73 -6.99
CA ASP A 393 -26.55 13.04 -8.28
C ASP A 393 -25.95 13.80 -9.49
N GLU A 394 -25.09 14.78 -9.27
CA GLU A 394 -24.53 15.61 -10.34
C GLU A 394 -23.18 15.09 -10.86
N THR A 395 -22.93 15.29 -12.16
CA THR A 395 -21.69 14.85 -12.84
C THR A 395 -20.45 15.54 -12.26
N LEU A 396 -19.34 14.81 -12.14
CA LEU A 396 -18.07 15.36 -11.66
C LEU A 396 -17.33 16.18 -12.74
N ALA A 397 -17.78 16.11 -14.00
CA ALA A 397 -17.09 16.68 -15.15
C ALA A 397 -17.64 18.04 -15.65
N ASN A 398 -18.74 18.56 -15.08
CA ASN A 398 -19.38 19.76 -15.61
C ASN A 398 -18.66 21.05 -15.20
N PHE A 399 -17.81 21.54 -16.10
CA PHE A 399 -17.13 22.82 -15.95
C PHE A 399 -17.86 23.95 -16.68
N SER A 400 -18.72 24.69 -15.97
CA SER A 400 -19.62 25.72 -16.55
C SER A 400 -19.26 27.18 -16.21
N ASP A 401 -18.15 27.42 -15.49
CA ASP A 401 -17.63 28.78 -15.25
C ASP A 401 -17.06 29.36 -16.56
N GLU A 402 -17.79 30.27 -17.20
CA GLU A 402 -17.39 30.89 -18.48
C GLU A 402 -16.22 31.86 -18.29
N GLU A 403 -16.22 32.66 -17.22
CA GLU A 403 -15.16 33.63 -16.98
C GLU A 403 -13.81 32.93 -16.73
N LEU A 404 -13.81 31.86 -15.93
CA LEU A 404 -12.62 31.07 -15.68
C LEU A 404 -12.16 30.32 -16.95
N PHE A 405 -13.09 29.77 -17.73
CA PHE A 405 -12.76 29.16 -19.02
C PHE A 405 -12.10 30.18 -19.97
N GLN A 406 -12.68 31.36 -20.14
CA GLN A 406 -12.12 32.41 -21.01
C GLN A 406 -10.74 32.88 -20.52
N ARG A 407 -10.53 33.01 -19.20
CA ARG A 407 -9.21 33.35 -18.63
C ARG A 407 -8.16 32.26 -18.89
N LEU A 408 -8.52 30.99 -18.73
CA LEU A 408 -7.62 29.86 -19.03
C LEU A 408 -7.33 29.75 -20.53
N PHE A 409 -8.37 29.88 -21.36
CA PHE A 409 -8.31 29.62 -22.80
C PHE A 409 -7.67 30.77 -23.60
N ASN A 410 -8.12 32.00 -23.38
CA ASN A 410 -7.63 33.17 -24.13
C ASN A 410 -6.36 33.79 -23.54
N GLN A 411 -6.17 33.67 -22.22
CA GLN A 411 -5.14 34.41 -21.48
C GLN A 411 -5.23 35.91 -21.81
N ARG A 412 -4.13 36.61 -22.11
CA ARG A 412 -4.19 38.01 -22.60
C ARG A 412 -4.13 38.13 -24.13
N LYS A 413 -4.20 37.03 -24.89
CA LYS A 413 -3.93 36.99 -26.34
C LYS A 413 -5.16 37.25 -27.25
N GLY A 414 -6.26 37.76 -26.71
CA GLY A 414 -7.50 38.00 -27.46
C GLY A 414 -8.19 36.71 -27.95
N THR A 415 -9.44 36.82 -28.39
CA THR A 415 -10.21 35.69 -28.92
C THR A 415 -9.83 35.40 -30.37
N THR A 416 -9.44 34.16 -30.67
CA THR A 416 -9.24 33.67 -32.05
C THR A 416 -10.22 32.53 -32.31
N GLU A 417 -11.28 32.79 -33.09
CA GLU A 417 -12.34 31.81 -33.38
C GLU A 417 -11.78 30.51 -33.97
N SER A 418 -10.78 30.62 -34.85
CA SER A 418 -10.15 29.48 -35.50
C SER A 418 -9.43 28.52 -34.53
N LEU A 419 -8.93 29.02 -33.40
CA LEU A 419 -8.25 28.23 -32.36
C LEU A 419 -9.28 27.44 -31.53
N LEU A 420 -10.42 28.05 -31.24
CA LEU A 420 -11.50 27.43 -30.47
C LEU A 420 -12.09 26.23 -31.23
N GLU A 421 -12.41 26.39 -32.52
CA GLU A 421 -12.89 25.31 -33.38
C GLU A 421 -11.92 24.12 -33.45
N SER A 422 -10.61 24.39 -33.54
CA SER A 422 -9.61 23.32 -33.53
C SER A 422 -9.51 22.64 -32.17
N ALA A 423 -9.62 23.40 -31.08
CA ALA A 423 -9.61 22.84 -29.73
C ALA A 423 -10.82 21.95 -29.45
N GLU A 424 -12.01 22.31 -29.95
CA GLU A 424 -13.23 21.49 -29.91
C GLU A 424 -12.99 20.10 -30.53
N VAL A 425 -12.51 20.07 -31.79
CA VAL A 425 -12.25 18.80 -32.51
C VAL A 425 -11.17 17.97 -31.84
N LEU A 426 -10.06 18.58 -31.43
CA LEU A 426 -8.97 17.89 -30.74
C LEU A 426 -9.41 17.31 -29.38
N SER A 427 -10.46 17.87 -28.78
CA SER A 427 -10.99 17.42 -27.49
C SER A 427 -12.01 16.28 -27.60
N LEU A 428 -12.49 15.93 -28.80
CA LEU A 428 -13.37 14.77 -29.02
C LEU A 428 -12.76 13.45 -28.53
N VAL A 429 -11.45 13.41 -28.41
CA VAL A 429 -10.68 12.24 -27.98
C VAL A 429 -9.95 12.52 -26.68
N TYR A 430 -9.65 11.47 -25.93
CA TYR A 430 -8.93 11.58 -24.66
C TYR A 430 -7.49 12.02 -24.90
N SER A 431 -6.83 11.42 -25.88
CA SER A 431 -5.52 11.81 -26.44
C SER A 431 -5.42 11.51 -27.94
N PHE A 432 -4.39 12.04 -28.60
CA PHE A 432 -4.08 11.80 -30.02
C PHE A 432 -2.57 11.90 -30.31
N ASN A 433 -2.11 11.26 -31.39
CA ASN A 433 -0.75 11.33 -31.91
C ASN A 433 -0.64 12.38 -33.03
N VAL A 434 0.42 13.21 -33.02
CA VAL A 434 0.64 14.25 -34.05
C VAL A 434 1.57 13.82 -35.20
N SER A 435 2.20 12.64 -35.09
CA SER A 435 3.13 12.10 -36.08
C SER A 435 2.40 11.69 -37.35
N PRO A 436 2.84 12.15 -38.54
CA PRO A 436 2.25 11.73 -39.81
C PRO A 436 2.64 10.30 -40.22
N LYS A 437 3.57 9.66 -39.50
CA LYS A 437 4.12 8.33 -39.85
C LYS A 437 3.66 7.22 -38.91
N GLU A 438 3.03 7.58 -37.79
CA GLU A 438 2.59 6.63 -36.76
C GLU A 438 1.07 6.68 -36.64
N PHE A 439 0.46 5.55 -36.25
CA PHE A 439 -0.98 5.47 -35.92
C PHE A 439 -1.91 6.09 -36.99
N ASN A 440 -1.56 5.94 -38.27
CA ASN A 440 -2.34 6.43 -39.40
C ASN A 440 -2.59 7.95 -39.43
N ASP A 441 -1.70 8.74 -38.83
CA ASP A 441 -1.82 10.20 -38.75
C ASP A 441 -3.16 10.63 -38.13
N GLU A 442 -3.35 10.31 -36.84
CA GLU A 442 -4.58 10.62 -36.10
C GLU A 442 -4.99 12.10 -36.20
N LEU A 443 -4.01 13.02 -36.35
CA LEU A 443 -4.27 14.44 -36.56
C LEU A 443 -4.99 14.72 -37.88
N SER A 444 -4.69 13.97 -38.95
CA SER A 444 -5.43 14.04 -40.22
C SER A 444 -6.82 13.44 -40.12
N ALA A 445 -7.00 12.36 -39.36
CA ALA A 445 -8.33 11.81 -39.11
C ALA A 445 -9.21 12.84 -38.37
N LEU A 446 -8.67 13.48 -37.33
CA LEU A 446 -9.36 14.57 -36.61
C LEU A 446 -9.62 15.79 -37.52
N SER A 447 -8.69 16.15 -38.41
CA SER A 447 -8.91 17.26 -39.34
C SER A 447 -10.06 16.97 -40.33
N ARG A 448 -10.20 15.72 -40.79
CA ARG A 448 -11.35 15.29 -41.62
C ARG A 448 -12.68 15.37 -40.87
N ILE A 449 -12.72 14.95 -39.60
CA ILE A 449 -13.91 15.11 -38.73
C ILE A 449 -14.28 16.59 -38.60
N GLY A 450 -13.30 17.44 -38.32
CA GLY A 450 -13.49 18.90 -38.18
C GLY A 450 -13.80 19.63 -39.48
N GLY A 451 -13.45 19.07 -40.64
CA GLY A 451 -13.51 19.79 -41.91
C GLY A 451 -12.40 20.83 -42.08
N PHE A 452 -11.24 20.61 -41.46
CA PHE A 452 -10.08 21.52 -41.51
C PHE A 452 -8.91 20.92 -42.28
N GLU A 453 -8.00 21.79 -42.73
CA GLU A 453 -6.66 21.36 -43.16
C GLU A 453 -5.83 20.89 -41.96
N ARG A 454 -5.08 19.79 -42.14
CA ARG A 454 -4.19 19.22 -41.13
C ARG A 454 -3.20 20.26 -40.57
N ASP A 455 -2.63 21.10 -41.43
CA ASP A 455 -1.64 22.12 -41.04
C ASP A 455 -2.25 23.25 -40.20
N ARG A 456 -3.54 23.55 -40.39
CA ARG A 456 -4.27 24.46 -39.50
C ARG A 456 -4.42 23.83 -38.12
N LEU A 457 -4.84 22.56 -38.05
CA LEU A 457 -5.00 21.84 -36.79
C LEU A 457 -3.66 21.74 -36.03
N ASN A 458 -2.56 21.45 -36.72
CA ASN A 458 -1.22 21.37 -36.14
C ASN A 458 -0.74 22.71 -35.54
N ARG A 459 -0.93 23.83 -36.28
CA ARG A 459 -0.60 25.18 -35.80
C ARG A 459 -1.41 25.56 -34.56
N ASN A 460 -2.71 25.29 -34.58
CA ASN A 460 -3.61 25.59 -33.46
C ASN A 460 -3.32 24.72 -32.24
N HIS A 461 -3.07 23.42 -32.43
CA HIS A 461 -2.57 22.54 -31.38
C HIS A 461 -1.26 23.09 -30.75
N ALA A 462 -0.32 23.56 -31.57
CA ALA A 462 0.96 24.07 -31.06
C ALA A 462 0.75 25.33 -30.20
N GLU A 463 -0.25 26.15 -30.54
CA GLU A 463 -0.66 27.28 -29.71
C GLU A 463 -1.33 26.83 -28.40
N LEU A 464 -2.17 25.79 -28.41
CA LEU A 464 -2.72 25.21 -27.17
C LEU A 464 -1.62 24.70 -26.23
N LEU A 465 -0.57 24.09 -26.79
CA LEU A 465 0.60 23.64 -26.02
C LEU A 465 1.37 24.83 -25.41
N ARG A 466 1.60 25.91 -26.18
CA ARG A 466 2.23 27.14 -25.63
C ARG A 466 1.39 27.78 -24.54
N ARG A 467 0.07 27.66 -24.62
CA ARG A 467 -0.87 28.14 -23.59
C ARG A 467 -1.03 27.16 -22.42
N GLN A 468 -0.31 26.02 -22.41
CA GLN A 468 -0.45 24.96 -21.40
C GLN A 468 -1.88 24.39 -21.27
N LEU A 469 -2.67 24.46 -22.34
CA LEU A 469 -4.03 23.86 -22.43
C LEU A 469 -4.02 22.51 -23.15
N SER A 470 -2.84 22.08 -23.57
CA SER A 470 -2.55 20.73 -24.04
C SER A 470 -1.28 20.28 -23.36
N GLN A 471 -1.20 19.01 -22.99
CA GLN A 471 0.04 18.40 -22.56
C GLN A 471 0.71 17.67 -23.73
N LYS A 472 2.03 17.52 -23.64
CA LYS A 472 2.85 16.78 -24.60
C LYS A 472 3.59 15.69 -23.85
N ARG A 473 3.49 14.47 -24.34
CA ARG A 473 4.38 13.37 -23.94
C ARG A 473 4.83 12.66 -25.23
N GLY A 474 6.09 12.88 -25.64
CA GLY A 474 6.57 12.42 -26.96
C GLY A 474 5.77 13.02 -28.14
N ASN A 475 5.25 12.15 -29.01
CA ASN A 475 4.33 12.50 -30.11
C ASN A 475 2.86 12.58 -29.67
N TRP A 476 2.54 12.23 -28.42
CA TRP A 476 1.17 12.23 -27.92
C TRP A 476 0.78 13.59 -27.35
N ARG A 477 -0.49 13.91 -27.52
CA ARG A 477 -1.11 15.14 -27.07
C ARG A 477 -2.46 14.84 -26.43
N ALA A 478 -2.80 15.62 -25.43
CA ALA A 478 -4.12 15.60 -24.82
C ALA A 478 -4.48 17.03 -24.43
N VAL A 479 -5.70 17.44 -24.76
CA VAL A 479 -6.26 18.72 -24.27
C VAL A 479 -6.59 18.53 -22.80
N LEU A 480 -5.86 19.25 -21.95
CA LEU A 480 -5.88 19.12 -20.50
C LEU A 480 -5.88 20.50 -19.83
N PRO A 481 -6.49 20.63 -18.64
CA PRO A 481 -7.08 19.57 -17.81
C PRO A 481 -8.39 18.98 -18.38
N HIS A 482 -8.80 17.79 -17.93
CA HIS A 482 -9.99 17.12 -18.49
C HIS A 482 -11.26 17.97 -18.38
N ALA A 483 -11.38 18.81 -17.35
CA ALA A 483 -12.48 19.77 -17.22
C ALA A 483 -12.62 20.67 -18.47
N VAL A 484 -11.50 21.17 -19.00
CA VAL A 484 -11.46 22.01 -20.20
C VAL A 484 -11.73 21.17 -21.44
N GLY A 485 -11.07 20.03 -21.57
CA GLY A 485 -11.27 19.13 -22.71
C GLY A 485 -12.71 18.60 -22.80
N ASN A 486 -13.35 18.26 -21.69
CA ASN A 486 -14.73 17.77 -21.66
C ASN A 486 -15.71 18.88 -22.09
N ARG A 487 -15.49 20.12 -21.64
CA ARG A 487 -16.30 21.28 -22.09
C ARG A 487 -16.17 21.51 -23.60
N LEU A 488 -14.95 21.46 -24.13
CA LEU A 488 -14.68 21.61 -25.56
C LEU A 488 -15.27 20.46 -26.39
N ALA A 489 -15.19 19.23 -25.88
CA ALA A 489 -15.77 18.05 -26.52
C ALA A 489 -17.30 18.13 -26.61
N ARG A 490 -17.98 18.66 -25.58
CA ARG A 490 -19.43 18.90 -25.62
C ARG A 490 -19.81 19.84 -26.77
N ARG A 491 -19.10 20.95 -26.91
CA ARG A 491 -19.30 21.90 -28.02
C ARG A 491 -19.04 21.24 -29.37
N ALA A 492 -18.00 20.41 -29.50
CA ALA A 492 -17.72 19.67 -30.71
C ALA A 492 -18.88 18.72 -31.10
N LEU A 493 -19.46 18.02 -30.12
CA LEU A 493 -20.59 17.10 -30.33
C LEU A 493 -21.92 17.84 -30.63
N GLU A 494 -22.07 19.10 -30.24
CA GLU A 494 -23.19 19.95 -30.66
C GLU A 494 -23.03 20.43 -32.11
N ASN A 495 -21.78 20.68 -32.52
CA ASN A 495 -21.46 21.31 -33.80
C ASN A 495 -21.20 20.31 -34.94
N ILE A 496 -20.91 19.04 -34.64
CA ILE A 496 -20.49 18.03 -35.62
C ILE A 496 -21.47 16.85 -35.62
N ASP A 497 -21.93 16.50 -36.83
CA ASP A 497 -22.85 15.38 -37.04
C ASP A 497 -22.20 14.02 -36.63
N PRO A 498 -22.92 13.15 -35.88
CA PRO A 498 -22.42 11.83 -35.48
C PRO A 498 -21.95 10.94 -36.64
N ASP A 499 -22.60 11.01 -37.80
CA ASP A 499 -22.23 10.20 -38.96
C ASP A 499 -20.87 10.64 -39.52
N LYS A 500 -20.57 11.95 -39.47
CA LYS A 500 -19.26 12.48 -39.86
C LYS A 500 -18.17 12.00 -38.89
N ILE A 501 -18.43 11.99 -37.59
CA ILE A 501 -17.50 11.46 -36.58
C ILE A 501 -17.23 9.97 -36.83
N ASN A 502 -18.29 9.16 -36.98
CA ASN A 502 -18.19 7.72 -37.20
C ASN A 502 -17.52 7.37 -38.53
N SER A 503 -17.68 8.18 -39.57
CA SER A 503 -17.06 7.96 -40.88
C SER A 503 -15.53 7.85 -40.82
N GLU A 504 -14.89 8.50 -39.84
CA GLU A 504 -13.45 8.39 -39.60
C GLU A 504 -13.12 7.46 -38.43
N LEU A 505 -13.85 7.51 -37.32
CA LEU A 505 -13.53 6.69 -36.14
C LEU A 505 -13.70 5.18 -36.37
N LEU A 506 -14.70 4.76 -37.14
CA LEU A 506 -15.01 3.34 -37.33
C LEU A 506 -14.14 2.66 -38.41
N LYS A 507 -13.19 3.39 -39.01
CA LYS A 507 -12.17 2.80 -39.88
C LYS A 507 -11.22 1.93 -39.07
N ALA A 508 -10.91 0.73 -39.57
CA ALA A 508 -10.08 -0.25 -38.86
C ALA A 508 -8.70 0.32 -38.47
N GLU A 509 -8.11 1.14 -39.34
CA GLU A 509 -6.83 1.81 -39.13
C GLU A 509 -6.86 2.92 -38.06
N ASN A 510 -8.05 3.40 -37.66
CA ASN A 510 -8.25 4.45 -36.65
C ASN A 510 -8.75 3.89 -35.31
N PHE A 511 -8.68 2.56 -35.11
CA PHE A 511 -9.22 1.90 -33.91
C PHE A 511 -8.70 2.48 -32.58
N ARG A 512 -7.43 2.90 -32.53
CA ARG A 512 -6.86 3.55 -31.34
C ARG A 512 -7.53 4.89 -31.03
N LEU A 513 -7.79 5.70 -32.07
CA LEU A 513 -8.49 6.97 -31.96
C LEU A 513 -9.95 6.75 -31.52
N PHE A 514 -10.61 5.69 -32.01
CA PHE A 514 -11.93 5.26 -31.54
C PHE A 514 -11.92 4.94 -30.03
N LYS A 515 -10.96 4.14 -29.55
CA LYS A 515 -10.82 3.84 -28.12
C LYS A 515 -10.61 5.11 -27.28
N SER A 516 -9.80 6.05 -27.79
CA SER A 516 -9.57 7.36 -27.17
C SER A 516 -10.84 8.22 -27.14
N CYS A 517 -11.66 8.18 -28.20
CA CYS A 517 -12.97 8.82 -28.22
C CYS A 517 -13.93 8.20 -27.22
N ALA A 518 -14.03 6.86 -27.17
CA ALA A 518 -14.85 6.14 -26.22
C ALA A 518 -14.48 6.49 -24.76
N HIS A 519 -13.19 6.64 -24.47
CA HIS A 519 -12.71 7.09 -23.17
C HIS A 519 -13.19 8.52 -22.83
N ARG A 520 -13.07 9.46 -23.76
CA ARG A 520 -13.56 10.84 -23.58
C ARG A 520 -15.07 10.88 -23.37
N LEU A 521 -15.83 10.14 -24.18
CA LEU A 521 -17.30 10.04 -24.09
C LEU A 521 -17.76 9.45 -22.74
N GLY A 522 -16.98 8.54 -22.16
CA GLY A 522 -17.21 8.00 -20.81
C GLY A 522 -17.35 9.06 -19.70
N TYR A 523 -16.85 10.29 -19.92
CA TYR A 523 -16.97 11.41 -19.00
C TYR A 523 -18.21 12.28 -19.21
N MET A 524 -19.06 11.98 -20.19
CA MET A 524 -20.17 12.82 -20.65
C MET A 524 -21.53 12.10 -20.58
N HIS A 525 -21.73 11.26 -19.55
CA HIS A 525 -22.96 10.50 -19.33
C HIS A 525 -24.24 11.35 -19.16
N ASP A 526 -24.09 12.60 -18.68
CA ASP A 526 -25.15 13.58 -18.49
C ASP A 526 -25.46 14.39 -19.77
N PHE A 527 -24.80 14.10 -20.89
CA PHE A 527 -24.90 14.89 -22.11
C PHE A 527 -25.52 14.11 -23.27
N GLU A 528 -26.65 14.61 -23.78
CA GLU A 528 -27.47 13.89 -24.77
C GLU A 528 -26.75 13.60 -26.10
N PRO A 529 -26.01 14.54 -26.72
CA PRO A 529 -25.24 14.24 -27.94
C PRO A 529 -24.20 13.12 -27.77
N ALA A 530 -23.56 13.02 -26.60
CA ALA A 530 -22.63 11.94 -26.30
C ALA A 530 -23.34 10.58 -26.21
N ARG A 531 -24.52 10.54 -25.58
CA ARG A 531 -25.38 9.34 -25.55
C ARG A 531 -25.78 8.93 -26.96
N ASN A 532 -26.25 9.88 -27.78
CA ASN A 532 -26.69 9.62 -29.16
C ASN A 532 -25.56 9.03 -30.02
N LEU A 533 -24.37 9.62 -30.01
CA LEU A 533 -23.21 9.09 -30.73
C LEU A 533 -22.90 7.66 -30.27
N ALA A 534 -22.83 7.42 -28.97
CA ALA A 534 -22.45 6.12 -28.48
C ALA A 534 -23.55 5.05 -28.65
N HIS A 535 -24.83 5.42 -28.69
CA HIS A 535 -25.92 4.54 -29.10
C HIS A 535 -25.75 4.03 -30.54
N THR A 536 -25.16 4.83 -31.45
CA THR A 536 -24.87 4.35 -32.81
C THR A 536 -23.93 3.15 -32.81
N TRP A 537 -23.06 3.04 -31.81
CA TRP A 537 -22.09 1.95 -31.71
C TRP A 537 -22.71 0.62 -31.26
N MET A 538 -23.91 0.68 -30.65
CA MET A 538 -24.69 -0.49 -30.21
C MET A 538 -25.70 -0.98 -31.27
N LYS A 539 -25.96 -0.19 -32.32
CA LYS A 539 -26.90 -0.55 -33.39
C LYS A 539 -26.39 -1.72 -34.23
N PHE A 540 -27.29 -2.31 -35.04
CA PHE A 540 -26.92 -3.27 -36.09
C PHE A 540 -25.82 -2.67 -36.98
N ASP A 541 -24.80 -3.47 -37.32
CA ASP A 541 -23.53 -3.08 -37.96
C ASP A 541 -22.58 -2.17 -37.13
N GLY A 542 -22.91 -1.86 -35.88
CA GLY A 542 -22.02 -1.15 -34.95
C GLY A 542 -20.97 -2.05 -34.29
N PRO A 543 -19.85 -1.50 -33.79
CA PRO A 543 -18.74 -2.26 -33.19
C PRO A 543 -19.12 -3.06 -31.93
N PHE A 544 -20.21 -2.70 -31.25
CA PHE A 544 -20.71 -3.39 -30.05
C PHE A 544 -22.02 -4.14 -30.28
N HIS A 545 -22.43 -4.35 -31.54
CA HIS A 545 -23.65 -5.10 -31.85
C HIS A 545 -23.65 -6.51 -31.24
N ASN A 546 -22.52 -7.22 -31.33
CA ASN A 546 -22.33 -8.54 -30.73
C ASN A 546 -21.14 -8.54 -29.78
N ILE A 547 -21.39 -8.23 -28.51
CA ILE A 547 -20.36 -8.15 -27.49
C ILE A 547 -19.67 -9.49 -27.19
N ALA A 548 -20.29 -10.63 -27.53
CA ALA A 548 -19.69 -11.96 -27.36
C ALA A 548 -18.47 -12.17 -28.25
N GLN A 549 -18.48 -11.51 -29.42
CA GLN A 549 -17.44 -11.64 -30.45
C GLN A 549 -16.44 -10.48 -30.43
N CYS A 550 -16.58 -9.53 -29.51
CA CYS A 550 -15.62 -8.43 -29.39
C CYS A 550 -14.23 -8.94 -28.98
N SER A 551 -13.19 -8.38 -29.60
CA SER A 551 -11.81 -8.55 -29.15
C SER A 551 -11.61 -7.91 -27.76
N ALA A 552 -10.55 -8.32 -27.05
CA ALA A 552 -10.19 -7.73 -25.76
C ALA A 552 -10.03 -6.19 -25.83
N ASP A 553 -9.50 -5.68 -26.95
CA ASP A 553 -9.37 -4.26 -27.19
C ASP A 553 -10.71 -3.54 -27.36
N LEU A 554 -11.66 -4.13 -28.12
CA LEU A 554 -13.02 -3.62 -28.26
C LEU A 554 -13.75 -3.61 -26.92
N LEU A 555 -13.61 -4.66 -26.11
CA LEU A 555 -14.18 -4.72 -24.77
C LEU A 555 -13.60 -3.65 -23.82
N THR A 556 -12.36 -3.22 -24.05
CA THR A 556 -11.81 -2.06 -23.33
C THR A 556 -12.55 -0.77 -23.69
N ALA A 557 -12.82 -0.55 -24.98
CA ALA A 557 -13.64 0.59 -25.41
C ALA A 557 -15.10 0.51 -24.90
N LEU A 558 -15.68 -0.70 -24.85
CA LEU A 558 -17.00 -0.93 -24.22
C LEU A 558 -16.98 -0.55 -22.73
N THR A 559 -15.92 -0.91 -22.01
CA THR A 559 -15.76 -0.57 -20.58
C THR A 559 -15.66 0.94 -20.36
N HIS A 560 -14.97 1.65 -21.26
CA HIS A 560 -14.89 3.11 -21.21
C HIS A 560 -16.23 3.81 -21.46
N ILE A 561 -17.07 3.28 -22.37
CA ILE A 561 -18.33 3.91 -22.75
C ILE A 561 -19.51 3.50 -21.86
N ALA A 562 -19.41 2.39 -21.14
CA ALA A 562 -20.46 1.90 -20.25
C ALA A 562 -21.03 2.92 -19.24
N PRO A 563 -20.26 3.88 -18.68
CA PRO A 563 -20.82 4.94 -17.83
C PRO A 563 -21.92 5.78 -18.49
N VAL A 564 -21.92 5.89 -19.82
CA VAL A 564 -22.83 6.73 -20.60
C VAL A 564 -24.24 6.13 -20.65
N PHE A 565 -24.37 4.81 -20.77
CA PHE A 565 -25.64 4.08 -20.85
C PHE A 565 -25.54 2.69 -20.17
N PRO A 566 -25.39 2.63 -18.84
CA PRO A 566 -25.17 1.36 -18.14
C PRO A 566 -26.29 0.34 -18.37
N ASP A 567 -27.55 0.78 -18.48
CA ASP A 567 -28.70 -0.09 -18.74
C ASP A 567 -28.64 -0.79 -20.10
N VAL A 568 -28.18 -0.10 -21.13
CA VAL A 568 -28.07 -0.65 -22.49
C VAL A 568 -26.93 -1.67 -22.56
N VAL A 569 -25.81 -1.39 -21.89
CA VAL A 569 -24.71 -2.36 -21.76
C VAL A 569 -25.15 -3.57 -20.96
N LEU A 570 -25.84 -3.37 -19.84
CA LEU A 570 -26.38 -4.47 -19.03
C LEU A 570 -27.34 -5.35 -19.84
N THR A 571 -28.27 -4.74 -20.57
CA THR A 571 -29.21 -5.44 -21.45
C THR A 571 -28.49 -6.22 -22.55
N ALA A 572 -27.42 -5.66 -23.13
CA ALA A 572 -26.60 -6.38 -24.10
C ALA A 572 -25.91 -7.61 -23.49
N ILE A 573 -25.40 -7.49 -22.25
CA ILE A 573 -24.81 -8.60 -21.51
C ILE A 573 -25.86 -9.66 -21.15
N GLU A 574 -27.06 -9.25 -20.72
CA GLU A 574 -28.18 -10.17 -20.45
C GLU A 574 -28.56 -10.96 -21.70
N ASN A 575 -28.78 -10.29 -22.83
CA ASN A 575 -29.11 -10.95 -24.10
C ASN A 575 -28.01 -11.94 -24.52
N THR A 576 -26.75 -11.59 -24.29
CA THR A 576 -25.61 -12.46 -24.62
C THR A 576 -25.46 -13.62 -23.65
N SER A 577 -25.88 -13.44 -22.38
CA SER A 577 -25.84 -14.48 -21.36
C SER A 577 -26.78 -15.66 -21.64
N GLU A 578 -27.74 -15.49 -22.53
CA GLU A 578 -28.59 -16.59 -23.03
C GLU A 578 -27.84 -17.55 -23.95
N ALA A 579 -26.69 -17.14 -24.52
CA ALA A 579 -25.87 -18.03 -25.31
C ALA A 579 -25.17 -19.08 -24.41
N PRO A 580 -25.12 -20.36 -24.83
CA PRO A 580 -24.33 -21.38 -24.14
C PRO A 580 -22.88 -20.92 -23.98
N ASP A 581 -22.25 -21.27 -22.86
CA ASP A 581 -20.84 -21.00 -22.53
C ASP A 581 -20.42 -19.53 -22.37
N PHE A 582 -21.30 -18.55 -22.62
CA PHE A 582 -20.94 -17.13 -22.40
C PHE A 582 -20.65 -16.85 -20.93
N CYS A 583 -21.54 -17.30 -20.03
CA CYS A 583 -21.38 -17.25 -18.57
C CYS A 583 -20.49 -18.38 -18.03
N SER A 584 -19.42 -18.73 -18.75
CA SER A 584 -18.46 -19.75 -18.33
C SER A 584 -17.12 -19.18 -17.91
N ARG A 585 -16.42 -19.91 -17.03
CA ARG A 585 -15.00 -19.73 -16.71
C ARG A 585 -14.09 -19.85 -17.93
N ASP A 586 -14.49 -20.64 -18.92
CA ASP A 586 -13.72 -20.85 -20.15
C ASP A 586 -13.78 -19.65 -21.11
N ASN A 587 -14.68 -18.69 -20.86
CA ASN A 587 -14.72 -17.45 -21.62
C ASN A 587 -13.48 -16.60 -21.29
N GLN A 588 -12.57 -16.44 -22.25
CA GLN A 588 -11.32 -15.67 -22.08
C GLN A 588 -11.54 -14.23 -21.58
N ASN A 589 -12.72 -13.67 -21.82
CA ASN A 589 -13.10 -12.31 -21.44
C ASN A 589 -13.99 -12.23 -20.18
N PHE A 590 -14.23 -13.34 -19.46
CA PHE A 590 -15.11 -13.36 -18.28
C PHE A 590 -14.74 -12.26 -17.29
N SER A 591 -13.44 -12.01 -17.08
CA SER A 591 -12.96 -11.10 -16.03
C SER A 591 -13.33 -9.65 -16.34
N THR A 592 -13.34 -9.28 -17.62
CA THR A 592 -13.77 -7.97 -18.09
C THR A 592 -15.27 -7.78 -17.86
N PHE A 593 -16.10 -8.77 -18.23
CA PHE A 593 -17.55 -8.71 -18.03
C PHE A 593 -17.94 -8.66 -16.56
N VAL A 594 -17.35 -9.50 -15.71
CA VAL A 594 -17.65 -9.56 -14.28
C VAL A 594 -17.25 -8.25 -13.58
N ARG A 595 -16.09 -7.68 -13.90
CA ARG A 595 -15.68 -6.36 -13.37
C ARG A 595 -16.63 -5.24 -13.81
N LEU A 596 -17.08 -5.28 -15.07
CA LEU A 596 -18.03 -4.31 -15.60
C LEU A 596 -19.41 -4.43 -14.95
N LEU A 597 -19.94 -5.65 -14.81
CA LEU A 597 -21.18 -5.94 -14.10
C LEU A 597 -21.12 -5.47 -12.66
N ARG A 598 -19.99 -5.67 -11.97
CA ARG A 598 -19.77 -5.16 -10.62
C ARG A 598 -19.84 -3.63 -10.58
N LYS A 599 -19.23 -2.94 -11.56
CA LYS A 599 -19.35 -1.47 -11.66
C LYS A 599 -20.79 -1.04 -11.93
N ILE A 600 -21.57 -1.79 -12.70
CA ILE A 600 -23.00 -1.50 -12.98
C ILE A 600 -23.88 -1.78 -11.75
N ALA A 601 -23.59 -2.84 -10.99
CA ALA A 601 -24.27 -3.20 -9.75
C ALA A 601 -24.15 -2.14 -8.64
N TYR A 602 -23.34 -1.10 -8.85
CA TYR A 602 -23.26 0.03 -7.94
C TYR A 602 -24.63 0.70 -7.72
N GLU A 603 -25.39 0.92 -8.81
CA GLU A 603 -26.69 1.58 -8.73
C GLU A 603 -27.75 0.59 -8.20
N ASP A 604 -28.51 1.00 -7.19
CA ASP A 604 -29.52 0.15 -6.52
C ASP A 604 -30.54 -0.44 -7.52
N GLN A 605 -30.91 0.30 -8.57
CA GLN A 605 -31.86 -0.14 -9.60
C GLN A 605 -31.32 -1.26 -10.52
N TYR A 606 -30.00 -1.42 -10.67
CA TYR A 606 -29.40 -2.44 -11.53
C TYR A 606 -28.87 -3.65 -10.75
N PHE A 607 -28.89 -3.59 -9.41
CA PHE A 607 -28.25 -4.58 -8.56
C PHE A 607 -28.72 -6.02 -8.83
N ASP A 608 -30.02 -6.27 -8.79
CA ASP A 608 -30.57 -7.63 -8.93
C ASP A 608 -30.19 -8.26 -10.29
N ARG A 609 -30.26 -7.46 -11.35
CA ARG A 609 -29.91 -7.86 -12.73
C ARG A 609 -28.42 -8.17 -12.85
N ALA A 610 -27.56 -7.23 -12.44
CA ALA A 610 -26.12 -7.37 -12.57
C ALA A 610 -25.56 -8.50 -11.66
N ALA A 611 -25.97 -8.55 -10.38
CA ALA A 611 -25.57 -9.60 -9.46
C ALA A 611 -26.07 -10.99 -9.90
N GLY A 612 -27.25 -11.07 -10.52
CA GLY A 612 -27.78 -12.30 -11.11
C GLY A 612 -26.90 -12.85 -12.23
N ILE A 613 -26.39 -11.99 -13.12
CA ILE A 613 -25.47 -12.44 -14.19
C ILE A 613 -24.11 -12.85 -13.59
N ILE A 614 -23.59 -12.11 -12.60
CA ILE A 614 -22.37 -12.50 -11.89
C ILE A 614 -22.55 -13.89 -11.24
N LEU A 615 -23.71 -14.17 -10.64
CA LEU A 615 -24.04 -15.49 -10.09
C LEU A 615 -24.02 -16.58 -11.18
N ARG A 616 -24.58 -16.33 -12.36
CA ARG A 616 -24.50 -17.27 -13.50
C ARG A 616 -23.06 -17.57 -13.91
N PHE A 617 -22.19 -16.55 -13.96
CA PHE A 617 -20.77 -16.77 -14.20
C PHE A 617 -20.15 -17.64 -13.08
N ALA A 618 -20.50 -17.39 -11.82
CA ALA A 618 -19.94 -18.08 -10.65
C ALA A 618 -20.32 -19.57 -10.55
N GLU A 619 -21.38 -20.01 -11.24
CA GLU A 619 -21.79 -21.42 -11.32
C GLU A 619 -20.70 -22.32 -11.90
N THR A 620 -19.90 -21.81 -12.83
CA THR A 620 -18.88 -22.58 -13.56
C THR A 620 -17.49 -22.54 -12.90
N GLU A 621 -17.30 -21.72 -11.86
CA GLU A 621 -16.04 -21.63 -11.10
C GLU A 621 -15.88 -22.84 -10.17
N LYS A 622 -14.72 -23.53 -10.18
CA LYS A 622 -14.53 -24.66 -9.25
C LYS A 622 -14.24 -24.15 -7.84
N ALA A 623 -14.61 -24.95 -6.84
CA ALA A 623 -14.33 -24.64 -5.44
C ALA A 623 -12.80 -24.48 -5.22
N GLY A 624 -12.40 -23.39 -4.56
CA GLY A 624 -11.00 -23.09 -4.22
C GLY A 624 -10.18 -22.33 -5.28
N GLU A 625 -10.75 -22.00 -6.43
CA GLU A 625 -10.09 -21.16 -7.44
C GLU A 625 -9.94 -19.71 -6.93
N LYS A 626 -8.73 -19.12 -7.04
CA LYS A 626 -8.45 -17.75 -6.55
C LYS A 626 -8.07 -16.73 -7.63
N ASN A 627 -7.73 -17.18 -8.84
CA ASN A 627 -7.32 -16.27 -9.92
C ASN A 627 -8.54 -15.56 -10.53
N ASN A 628 -8.68 -14.25 -10.32
CA ASN A 628 -9.85 -13.47 -10.76
C ASN A 628 -11.18 -14.12 -10.35
N SER A 629 -11.28 -14.60 -9.10
CA SER A 629 -12.47 -15.28 -8.58
C SER A 629 -13.75 -14.45 -8.82
N ILE A 630 -14.78 -15.08 -9.39
CA ILE A 630 -16.12 -14.48 -9.54
C ILE A 630 -16.85 -14.59 -8.21
N VAL A 631 -16.73 -15.72 -7.52
CA VAL A 631 -17.38 -15.94 -6.23
C VAL A 631 -16.95 -14.87 -5.22
N ASP A 632 -15.65 -14.54 -5.15
CA ASP A 632 -15.16 -13.45 -4.29
C ASP A 632 -15.69 -12.07 -4.74
N GLN A 633 -15.77 -11.83 -6.05
CA GLN A 633 -16.31 -10.59 -6.61
C GLN A 633 -17.79 -10.41 -6.29
N LEU A 634 -18.60 -11.47 -6.41
CA LEU A 634 -20.00 -11.49 -6.03
C LEU A 634 -20.15 -11.28 -4.53
N SER A 635 -19.40 -12.03 -3.73
CA SER A 635 -19.45 -11.97 -2.26
C SER A 635 -19.09 -10.58 -1.74
N SER A 636 -18.15 -9.88 -2.38
CA SER A 636 -17.78 -8.51 -2.00
C SER A 636 -18.94 -7.51 -2.03
N LEU A 637 -19.96 -7.73 -2.88
CA LEU A 637 -21.17 -6.89 -2.93
C LEU A 637 -22.06 -7.05 -1.68
N PHE A 638 -21.83 -8.10 -0.89
CA PHE A 638 -22.52 -8.40 0.36
C PHE A 638 -21.64 -8.10 1.58
N SER A 639 -20.60 -7.27 1.44
CA SER A 639 -19.86 -6.70 2.57
C SER A 639 -20.60 -5.50 3.19
N LEU A 640 -20.49 -5.33 4.51
CA LEU A 640 -21.07 -4.18 5.22
C LEU A 640 -20.45 -2.84 4.79
N TYR A 641 -19.13 -2.83 4.59
CA TYR A 641 -18.37 -1.67 4.13
C TYR A 641 -17.60 -1.99 2.86
N LEU A 642 -17.30 -0.97 2.06
CA LEU A 642 -16.53 -1.10 0.81
C LEU A 642 -17.13 -2.06 -0.22
N SER A 643 -18.45 -2.29 -0.15
CA SER A 643 -19.15 -3.21 -1.06
C SER A 643 -19.14 -2.75 -2.52
N GLY A 644 -19.05 -1.44 -2.74
CA GLY A 644 -19.15 -0.86 -4.08
C GLY A 644 -20.57 -0.94 -4.66
N THR A 645 -21.59 -0.98 -3.81
CA THR A 645 -23.01 -0.91 -4.23
C THR A 645 -23.90 -0.14 -3.27
N GLN A 646 -24.80 0.67 -3.81
CA GLN A 646 -25.87 1.38 -3.10
C GLN A 646 -27.09 0.49 -2.82
N ALA A 647 -27.05 -0.78 -3.24
CA ALA A 647 -28.13 -1.72 -2.95
C ALA A 647 -28.42 -1.79 -1.45
N THR A 648 -29.68 -1.57 -1.08
CA THR A 648 -30.10 -1.57 0.33
C THR A 648 -29.93 -2.94 0.99
N PRO A 649 -29.78 -3.02 2.32
CA PRO A 649 -29.71 -4.29 3.04
C PRO A 649 -30.87 -5.23 2.69
N THR A 650 -32.10 -4.71 2.67
CA THR A 650 -33.30 -5.47 2.32
C THR A 650 -33.21 -6.10 0.93
N ARG A 651 -32.73 -5.35 -0.08
CA ARG A 651 -32.57 -5.88 -1.43
C ARG A 651 -31.53 -7.00 -1.48
N ARG A 652 -30.39 -6.82 -0.79
CA ARG A 652 -29.34 -7.86 -0.70
C ARG A 652 -29.83 -9.11 0.04
N HIS A 653 -30.58 -8.95 1.12
CA HIS A 653 -31.21 -10.07 1.84
C HIS A 653 -32.19 -10.83 0.95
N LEU A 654 -33.02 -10.14 0.18
CA LEU A 654 -33.96 -10.76 -0.77
C LEU A 654 -33.24 -11.52 -1.88
N PHE A 655 -32.11 -11.01 -2.38
CA PHE A 655 -31.29 -11.70 -3.37
C PHE A 655 -30.77 -13.04 -2.82
N VAL A 656 -30.18 -13.02 -1.61
CA VAL A 656 -29.69 -14.24 -0.95
C VAL A 656 -30.84 -15.19 -0.61
N SER A 657 -31.97 -14.69 -0.13
CA SER A 657 -33.16 -15.50 0.15
C SER A 657 -33.67 -16.25 -1.09
N LYS A 658 -33.73 -15.60 -2.26
CA LYS A 658 -34.09 -16.24 -3.54
C LYS A 658 -33.09 -17.33 -3.92
N MET A 659 -31.80 -17.05 -3.75
CA MET A 659 -30.72 -18.00 -4.03
C MET A 659 -30.83 -19.24 -3.12
N LEU A 660 -31.09 -19.07 -1.83
CA LEU A 660 -31.26 -20.16 -0.86
C LEU A 660 -32.53 -20.99 -1.12
N SER A 661 -33.58 -20.36 -1.68
CA SER A 661 -34.85 -21.04 -1.99
C SER A 661 -34.82 -21.87 -3.28
N SER A 662 -33.74 -21.82 -4.07
CA SER A 662 -33.66 -22.51 -5.36
C SER A 662 -33.47 -24.03 -5.26
N GLY A 663 -33.00 -24.53 -4.10
CA GLY A 663 -32.64 -25.94 -3.90
C GLY A 663 -31.35 -26.37 -4.61
N CYS A 664 -30.62 -25.45 -5.25
CA CYS A 664 -29.37 -25.75 -5.94
C CYS A 664 -28.20 -25.88 -4.96
N LEU A 665 -27.52 -27.04 -4.93
CA LEU A 665 -26.35 -27.27 -4.07
C LEU A 665 -25.23 -26.26 -4.32
N ARG A 666 -24.97 -25.93 -5.59
CA ARG A 666 -23.96 -24.93 -5.97
C ARG A 666 -24.28 -23.55 -5.40
N TYR A 667 -25.56 -23.19 -5.28
CA TYR A 667 -25.96 -21.91 -4.71
C TYR A 667 -25.76 -21.89 -3.19
N LEU A 668 -25.92 -23.02 -2.50
CA LEU A 668 -25.60 -23.12 -1.07
C LEU A 668 -24.09 -22.94 -0.82
N GLU A 669 -23.23 -23.46 -1.70
CA GLU A 669 -21.78 -23.25 -1.64
C GLU A 669 -21.43 -21.77 -1.82
N ILE A 670 -21.98 -21.11 -2.84
CA ILE A 670 -21.75 -19.67 -3.08
C ILE A 670 -22.33 -18.82 -1.94
N ALA A 671 -23.49 -19.21 -1.40
CA ALA A 671 -24.10 -18.53 -0.26
C ALA A 671 -23.21 -18.54 0.96
N GLN A 672 -22.46 -19.62 1.19
CA GLN A 672 -21.52 -19.70 2.31
C GLN A 672 -20.44 -18.60 2.23
N GLU A 673 -19.91 -18.31 1.03
CA GLU A 673 -18.96 -17.23 0.81
C GLU A 673 -19.60 -15.84 0.96
N ILE A 674 -20.86 -15.69 0.53
CA ILE A 674 -21.64 -14.47 0.77
C ILE A 674 -21.86 -14.24 2.27
N PHE A 675 -22.23 -15.27 3.04
CA PHE A 675 -22.36 -15.17 4.50
C PHE A 675 -21.02 -14.84 5.17
N ARG A 676 -19.91 -15.41 4.69
CA ARG A 676 -18.56 -15.09 5.18
C ARG A 676 -18.26 -13.59 5.03
N SER A 677 -18.60 -12.99 3.88
CA SER A 677 -18.43 -11.56 3.64
C SER A 677 -19.43 -10.70 4.44
N ALA A 678 -20.70 -11.12 4.50
CA ALA A 678 -21.76 -10.39 5.22
C ALA A 678 -21.56 -10.37 6.73
N PHE A 679 -20.99 -11.43 7.30
CA PHE A 679 -20.65 -11.55 8.73
C PHE A 679 -19.26 -11.04 9.07
N GLU A 680 -18.52 -10.48 8.12
CA GLU A 680 -17.26 -9.81 8.41
C GLU A 680 -17.52 -8.59 9.31
N ALA A 681 -16.93 -8.62 10.50
CA ALA A 681 -17.16 -7.62 11.55
C ALA A 681 -15.92 -6.77 11.86
N SER A 682 -14.81 -7.05 11.18
CA SER A 682 -13.53 -6.34 11.28
C SER A 682 -12.70 -6.57 10.02
N ASN A 683 -11.86 -5.60 9.65
CA ASN A 683 -10.85 -5.69 8.57
C ASN A 683 -11.41 -5.86 7.14
N TRP A 684 -12.24 -4.91 6.69
CA TRP A 684 -12.73 -4.91 5.31
C TRP A 684 -11.67 -4.56 4.28
N SER A 685 -11.77 -5.21 3.12
CA SER A 685 -11.00 -4.88 1.92
C SER A 685 -11.95 -4.69 0.74
N SER A 686 -11.54 -3.89 -0.25
CA SER A 686 -12.31 -3.65 -1.46
C SER A 686 -11.77 -4.43 -2.64
N PHE A 687 -12.66 -4.91 -3.51
CA PHE A 687 -12.27 -5.50 -4.78
C PHE A 687 -12.19 -4.43 -5.87
N GLY A 688 -10.99 -4.04 -6.33
CA GLY A 688 -10.80 -3.09 -7.43
C GLY A 688 -11.22 -1.62 -7.14
N GLY A 689 -11.25 -0.79 -8.19
CA GLY A 689 -11.61 0.64 -8.11
C GLY A 689 -13.11 0.91 -8.13
N PHE A 690 -13.53 2.05 -7.55
CA PHE A 690 -14.94 2.48 -7.44
C PHE A 690 -15.39 3.42 -8.56
N ASP A 691 -14.46 3.92 -9.38
CA ASP A 691 -14.70 4.87 -10.44
C ASP A 691 -15.55 4.30 -11.59
N PHE A 692 -16.36 5.15 -12.23
CA PHE A 692 -17.13 4.78 -13.42
C PHE A 692 -17.40 6.02 -14.28
N GLY A 693 -16.40 6.39 -15.08
CA GLY A 693 -16.43 7.61 -15.87
C GLY A 693 -16.45 8.86 -14.98
N ALA A 694 -17.37 9.78 -15.25
CA ALA A 694 -17.57 11.01 -14.48
C ALA A 694 -18.75 10.95 -13.48
N ARG A 695 -19.33 9.76 -13.24
CA ARG A 695 -20.44 9.60 -12.29
C ARG A 695 -19.93 9.78 -10.85
N SER A 696 -20.72 10.46 -10.03
CA SER A 696 -20.48 10.56 -8.58
C SER A 696 -20.59 9.18 -7.95
N ARG A 697 -19.55 8.74 -7.22
CA ARG A 697 -19.49 7.45 -6.53
C ARG A 697 -18.78 7.52 -5.20
N ASP A 698 -19.24 6.71 -4.27
CA ASP A 698 -18.59 6.46 -2.99
C ASP A 698 -18.28 4.95 -2.84
N PHE A 699 -18.14 4.48 -1.60
CA PHE A 699 -17.84 3.09 -1.28
C PHE A 699 -19.07 2.15 -1.32
N GLY A 700 -20.24 2.67 -1.69
CA GLY A 700 -21.54 2.01 -1.63
C GLY A 700 -22.31 2.38 -0.36
N TRP A 701 -23.47 1.73 -0.17
CA TRP A 701 -24.27 1.85 1.04
C TRP A 701 -23.43 1.41 2.25
N GLU A 702 -23.47 2.23 3.30
CA GLU A 702 -22.85 1.97 4.59
C GLU A 702 -23.82 2.35 5.74
N PRO A 703 -23.73 1.67 6.90
CA PRO A 703 -24.60 1.97 8.03
C PRO A 703 -24.29 3.36 8.61
N LYS A 704 -25.32 4.21 8.75
CA LYS A 704 -25.18 5.55 9.34
C LYS A 704 -25.35 5.53 10.85
N THR A 705 -26.03 4.52 11.37
CA THR A 705 -26.29 4.33 12.79
C THR A 705 -25.86 2.94 13.25
N ASN A 706 -25.62 2.79 14.55
CA ASN A 706 -25.40 1.46 15.16
C ASN A 706 -26.61 0.54 14.96
N ARG A 707 -27.81 1.10 14.81
CA ARG A 707 -29.02 0.34 14.51
C ARG A 707 -28.97 -0.25 13.10
N ASP A 708 -28.59 0.53 12.09
CA ASP A 708 -28.46 0.02 10.71
C ASP A 708 -27.43 -1.11 10.64
N LYS A 709 -26.33 -0.98 11.38
CA LYS A 709 -25.32 -2.03 11.52
C LYS A 709 -25.91 -3.29 12.15
N LEU A 710 -26.66 -3.15 13.25
CA LEU A 710 -27.30 -4.28 13.91
C LEU A 710 -28.34 -4.96 12.99
N ASP A 711 -29.22 -4.18 12.38
CA ASP A 711 -30.28 -4.65 11.47
C ASP A 711 -29.70 -5.42 10.27
N TRP A 712 -28.53 -5.01 9.75
CA TRP A 712 -27.80 -5.75 8.74
C TRP A 712 -27.47 -7.17 9.17
N TYR A 713 -26.75 -7.33 10.29
CA TYR A 713 -26.30 -8.64 10.76
C TYR A 713 -27.47 -9.50 11.22
N VAL A 714 -28.44 -8.92 11.93
CA VAL A 714 -29.67 -9.60 12.35
C VAL A 714 -30.40 -10.15 11.13
N GLY A 715 -30.59 -9.35 10.07
CA GLY A 715 -31.26 -9.80 8.85
C GLY A 715 -30.58 -11.00 8.18
N TYR A 716 -29.24 -11.04 8.13
CA TYR A 716 -28.54 -12.23 7.61
C TYR A 716 -28.62 -13.43 8.54
N ILE A 717 -28.61 -13.23 9.87
CA ILE A 717 -28.82 -14.33 10.83
C ILE A 717 -30.22 -14.91 10.66
N GLU A 718 -31.24 -14.07 10.46
CA GLU A 718 -32.63 -14.50 10.22
C GLU A 718 -32.77 -15.37 8.96
N LEU A 719 -31.98 -15.12 7.91
CA LEU A 719 -31.95 -15.98 6.72
C LEU A 719 -31.47 -17.41 7.01
N LEU A 720 -30.68 -17.62 8.07
CA LEU A 720 -30.19 -18.93 8.49
C LEU A 720 -31.15 -19.68 9.44
N VAL A 721 -32.05 -18.97 10.13
CA VAL A 721 -32.95 -19.57 11.13
C VAL A 721 -33.83 -20.69 10.56
N PRO A 722 -34.49 -20.56 9.39
CA PRO A 722 -35.28 -21.65 8.81
C PRO A 722 -34.48 -22.93 8.56
N PHE A 723 -33.18 -22.80 8.27
CA PHE A 723 -32.30 -23.93 8.04
C PHE A 723 -31.89 -24.63 9.34
N LEU A 724 -31.84 -23.92 10.48
CA LEU A 724 -31.66 -24.53 11.79
C LEU A 724 -32.85 -25.40 12.21
N GLU A 725 -34.05 -25.09 11.70
CA GLU A 725 -35.30 -25.82 11.95
C GLU A 725 -35.57 -26.93 10.92
N SER A 726 -34.70 -27.09 9.92
CA SER A 726 -34.86 -28.09 8.86
C SER A 726 -34.70 -29.51 9.40
N ASP A 727 -35.59 -30.41 8.96
CA ASP A 727 -35.47 -31.85 9.20
C ASP A 727 -34.31 -32.49 8.42
N ASN A 728 -33.75 -31.78 7.43
CA ASN A 728 -32.56 -32.21 6.71
C ASN A 728 -31.29 -31.89 7.52
N GLU A 729 -30.66 -32.93 8.07
CA GLU A 729 -29.47 -32.83 8.90
C GLU A 729 -28.29 -32.13 8.21
N SER A 730 -28.10 -32.35 6.89
CA SER A 730 -27.02 -31.70 6.13
C SER A 730 -27.18 -30.18 6.09
N THR A 731 -28.40 -29.70 5.82
CA THR A 731 -28.69 -28.27 5.73
C THR A 731 -28.71 -27.61 7.12
N CYS A 732 -29.21 -28.32 8.13
CA CYS A 732 -29.12 -27.88 9.52
C CYS A 732 -27.66 -27.71 9.96
N ASN A 733 -26.80 -28.68 9.67
CA ASN A 733 -25.37 -28.62 10.00
C ASN A 733 -24.62 -27.54 9.22
N TRP A 734 -24.99 -27.28 7.97
CA TRP A 734 -24.46 -26.16 7.17
C TRP A 734 -24.73 -24.80 7.85
N ALA A 735 -25.98 -24.53 8.24
CA ALA A 735 -26.35 -23.30 8.92
C ALA A 735 -25.68 -23.18 10.30
N LYS A 736 -25.59 -24.29 11.05
CA LYS A 736 -24.87 -24.35 12.32
C LYS A 736 -23.39 -23.97 12.15
N THR A 737 -22.73 -24.53 11.15
CA THR A 737 -21.30 -24.26 10.90
C THR A 737 -21.04 -22.78 10.64
N ILE A 738 -21.86 -22.12 9.81
CA ILE A 738 -21.72 -20.70 9.50
C ILE A 738 -21.85 -19.86 10.79
N LEU A 739 -22.91 -20.08 11.57
CA LEU A 739 -23.14 -19.29 12.79
C LEU A 739 -22.04 -19.50 13.85
N ALA A 740 -21.59 -20.74 14.05
CA ALA A 740 -20.54 -21.04 15.02
C ALA A 740 -19.21 -20.37 14.64
N ASN A 741 -18.83 -20.40 13.36
CA ASN A 741 -17.59 -19.79 12.87
C ASN A 741 -17.56 -18.25 13.02
N HIS A 742 -18.72 -17.60 12.91
CA HIS A 742 -18.85 -16.14 12.98
C HIS A 742 -19.31 -15.60 14.35
N PHE A 743 -19.66 -16.47 15.30
CA PHE A 743 -20.25 -16.09 16.59
C PHE A 743 -19.43 -15.02 17.33
N LEU A 744 -18.11 -15.14 17.38
CA LEU A 744 -17.23 -14.19 18.07
C LEU A 744 -17.37 -12.78 17.52
N GLY A 745 -17.38 -12.64 16.19
CA GLY A 745 -17.51 -11.36 15.51
C GLY A 745 -18.91 -10.76 15.69
N LEU A 746 -19.93 -11.61 15.53
CA LEU A 746 -21.35 -11.22 15.68
C LEU A 746 -21.69 -10.78 17.12
N TRP A 747 -21.12 -11.46 18.12
CA TRP A 747 -21.28 -11.08 19.52
C TRP A 747 -20.48 -9.82 19.84
N THR A 748 -19.16 -9.82 19.59
CA THR A 748 -18.29 -8.76 20.11
C THR A 748 -18.41 -7.45 19.35
N TYR A 749 -18.41 -7.51 18.02
CA TYR A 749 -18.24 -6.32 17.19
C TYR A 749 -19.55 -5.86 16.54
N ALA A 750 -20.46 -6.79 16.22
CA ALA A 750 -21.77 -6.46 15.67
C ALA A 750 -22.83 -6.17 16.75
N GLY A 751 -22.69 -6.75 17.95
CA GLY A 751 -23.61 -6.52 19.06
C GLY A 751 -24.95 -7.27 18.93
N CYS A 752 -24.97 -8.40 18.21
CA CYS A 752 -26.17 -9.22 17.95
C CYS A 752 -26.63 -10.02 19.18
N PHE A 753 -26.62 -9.43 20.37
CA PHE A 753 -26.78 -10.16 21.64
C PHE A 753 -28.12 -10.90 21.74
N ASP A 754 -29.23 -10.22 21.44
CA ASP A 754 -30.57 -10.76 21.71
C ASP A 754 -30.95 -11.91 20.76
N ILE A 755 -30.64 -11.78 19.47
CA ILE A 755 -30.89 -12.85 18.49
C ILE A 755 -29.99 -14.06 18.74
N LEU A 756 -28.70 -13.83 19.04
CA LEU A 756 -27.78 -14.92 19.37
C LEU A 756 -28.18 -15.61 20.67
N GLU A 757 -28.60 -14.86 21.70
CA GLU A 757 -29.12 -15.41 22.94
C GLU A 757 -30.38 -16.27 22.70
N SER A 758 -31.31 -15.80 21.86
CA SER A 758 -32.48 -16.58 21.45
C SER A 758 -32.08 -17.90 20.76
N ILE A 759 -31.14 -17.85 19.82
CA ILE A 759 -30.61 -19.03 19.11
C ILE A 759 -29.96 -20.01 20.08
N VAL A 760 -29.09 -19.52 20.99
CA VAL A 760 -28.41 -20.38 21.97
C VAL A 760 -29.44 -21.01 22.93
N ARG A 761 -30.43 -20.25 23.41
CA ARG A 761 -31.50 -20.76 24.29
C ARG A 761 -32.40 -21.78 23.61
N LYS A 762 -32.61 -21.67 22.29
CA LYS A 762 -33.47 -22.60 21.55
C LYS A 762 -32.74 -23.86 21.11
N TYR A 763 -31.51 -23.73 20.62
CA TYR A 763 -30.79 -24.81 19.93
C TYR A 763 -29.54 -25.32 20.68
N GLY A 764 -28.95 -24.53 21.58
CA GLY A 764 -27.69 -24.85 22.25
C GLY A 764 -27.80 -25.49 23.62
N VAL A 765 -29.00 -25.48 24.24
CA VAL A 765 -29.20 -25.93 25.64
C VAL A 765 -28.70 -27.35 25.88
N GLY A 766 -27.87 -27.51 26.91
CA GLY A 766 -27.43 -28.82 27.41
C GLY A 766 -26.41 -29.53 26.54
N GLY A 767 -25.66 -28.80 25.70
CA GLY A 767 -24.59 -29.35 24.86
C GLY A 767 -25.05 -29.90 23.50
N LYS A 768 -26.30 -29.66 23.10
CA LYS A 768 -26.85 -30.10 21.79
C LYS A 768 -26.14 -29.51 20.57
N TRP A 769 -25.29 -28.50 20.78
CA TRP A 769 -24.50 -27.86 19.74
C TRP A 769 -23.09 -27.54 20.23
N PRO A 770 -22.18 -28.52 20.21
CA PRO A 770 -20.82 -28.38 20.75
C PRO A 770 -20.00 -27.26 20.11
N ASP A 771 -20.06 -27.10 18.77
CA ASP A 771 -19.31 -26.06 18.05
C ASP A 771 -19.69 -24.64 18.51
N LEU A 772 -20.97 -24.41 18.79
CA LEU A 772 -21.47 -23.14 19.30
C LEU A 772 -20.99 -22.88 20.73
N TRP A 773 -21.01 -23.89 21.60
CA TRP A 773 -20.44 -23.78 22.94
C TRP A 773 -18.94 -23.45 22.90
N MET A 774 -18.19 -24.11 22.00
CA MET A 774 -16.77 -23.81 21.78
C MET A 774 -16.58 -22.36 21.29
N ALA A 775 -17.41 -21.89 20.36
CA ALA A 775 -17.38 -20.52 19.86
C ALA A 775 -17.68 -19.48 20.96
N ILE A 776 -18.63 -19.77 21.86
CA ILE A 776 -18.93 -18.93 23.04
C ILE A 776 -17.70 -18.85 23.94
N LYS A 777 -17.07 -19.99 24.26
CA LYS A 777 -15.83 -20.00 25.07
C LYS A 777 -14.70 -19.22 24.39
N ARG A 778 -14.54 -19.33 23.07
CA ARG A 778 -13.50 -18.59 22.30
C ARG A 778 -13.73 -17.09 22.48
N THR A 779 -14.99 -16.67 22.40
CA THR A 779 -15.41 -15.28 22.59
C THR A 779 -15.09 -14.78 24.01
N ILE A 780 -15.40 -15.56 25.04
CA ILE A 780 -15.04 -15.25 26.44
C ILE A 780 -13.53 -15.13 26.61
N HIS A 781 -12.74 -16.05 26.06
CA HIS A 781 -11.29 -16.05 26.22
C HIS A 781 -10.62 -14.84 25.57
N TYR A 782 -10.94 -14.56 24.30
CA TYR A 782 -10.28 -13.48 23.55
C TYR A 782 -10.80 -12.10 23.95
N ASN A 783 -12.10 -11.97 24.20
CA ASN A 783 -12.76 -10.67 24.33
C ASN A 783 -13.46 -10.44 25.68
N GLY A 784 -13.54 -11.46 26.55
CA GLY A 784 -14.16 -11.38 27.89
C GLY A 784 -13.71 -10.18 28.71
N LYS A 785 -12.39 -9.95 28.77
CA LYS A 785 -11.79 -8.83 29.53
C LYS A 785 -12.14 -7.44 28.97
N LYS A 786 -12.60 -7.35 27.72
CA LYS A 786 -12.99 -6.09 27.05
C LYS A 786 -14.50 -5.80 27.17
N HIS A 787 -15.30 -6.78 27.62
CA HIS A 787 -16.75 -6.61 27.79
C HIS A 787 -17.08 -5.86 29.08
N THR A 788 -18.23 -5.17 29.11
CA THR A 788 -18.78 -4.63 30.36
C THR A 788 -19.18 -5.77 31.29
N PRO A 789 -19.23 -5.55 32.62
CA PRO A 789 -19.63 -6.58 33.58
C PRO A 789 -21.00 -7.20 33.26
N GLU A 790 -21.95 -6.41 32.77
CA GLU A 790 -23.28 -6.88 32.38
C GLU A 790 -23.21 -7.80 31.16
N LEU A 791 -22.43 -7.42 30.14
CA LEU A 791 -22.31 -8.20 28.91
C LEU A 791 -21.50 -9.48 29.13
N PHE A 792 -20.48 -9.43 29.99
CA PHE A 792 -19.71 -10.59 30.41
C PHE A 792 -20.61 -11.60 31.14
N LYS A 793 -21.45 -11.14 32.08
CA LYS A 793 -22.45 -11.99 32.74
C LYS A 793 -23.44 -12.63 31.76
N ARG A 794 -23.85 -11.90 30.71
CA ARG A 794 -24.74 -12.45 29.67
C ARG A 794 -24.08 -13.61 28.93
N ILE A 795 -22.85 -13.45 28.45
CA ILE A 795 -22.16 -14.52 27.71
C ILE A 795 -21.74 -15.69 28.63
N GLU A 796 -21.37 -15.44 29.88
CA GLU A 796 -21.14 -16.50 30.88
C GLU A 796 -22.41 -17.32 31.13
N ALA A 797 -23.56 -16.67 31.25
CA ALA A 797 -24.84 -17.37 31.38
C ALA A 797 -25.15 -18.23 30.15
N LEU A 798 -24.79 -17.76 28.94
CA LEU A 798 -24.92 -18.54 27.72
C LEU A 798 -23.94 -19.71 27.66
N GLU A 799 -22.70 -19.52 28.11
CA GLU A 799 -21.70 -20.59 28.22
C GLU A 799 -22.21 -21.71 29.13
N HIS A 800 -22.68 -21.37 30.33
CA HIS A 800 -23.22 -22.34 31.28
C HIS A 800 -24.49 -23.04 30.76
N LEU A 801 -25.33 -22.33 30.01
CA LEU A 801 -26.54 -22.89 29.43
C LEU A 801 -26.25 -23.82 28.25
N ALA A 802 -25.26 -23.48 27.42
CA ALA A 802 -24.84 -24.27 26.27
C ALA A 802 -23.86 -25.40 26.63
N ALA A 803 -23.28 -25.35 27.83
CA ALA A 803 -22.34 -26.36 28.31
C ALA A 803 -22.97 -27.76 28.26
N PRO A 804 -22.19 -28.78 27.88
CA PRO A 804 -22.67 -30.16 27.92
C PRO A 804 -22.98 -30.56 29.37
N ALA A 805 -24.24 -30.92 29.61
CA ALA A 805 -24.73 -31.39 30.91
C ALA A 805 -24.92 -32.92 30.94
N ASP A 806 -25.08 -33.51 29.76
CA ASP A 806 -25.13 -34.96 29.55
C ASP A 806 -23.72 -35.45 29.18
N PRO A 807 -23.23 -36.55 29.78
CA PRO A 807 -21.93 -37.11 29.43
C PRO A 807 -21.77 -37.45 27.93
N TYR A 808 -22.84 -37.76 27.21
CA TYR A 808 -22.81 -37.96 25.75
C TYR A 808 -22.35 -36.70 25.01
N PHE A 809 -22.96 -35.55 25.31
CA PHE A 809 -22.60 -34.28 24.66
C PHE A 809 -21.21 -33.79 25.11
N GLU A 810 -20.78 -34.17 26.32
CA GLU A 810 -19.41 -33.90 26.78
C GLU A 810 -18.37 -34.70 25.96
N ILE A 811 -18.69 -35.95 25.61
CA ILE A 811 -17.87 -36.74 24.67
C ILE A 811 -17.82 -36.07 23.30
N GLU A 812 -18.95 -35.65 22.73
CA GLU A 812 -18.95 -34.96 21.44
C GLU A 812 -18.11 -33.67 21.48
N ALA A 813 -18.24 -32.87 22.54
CA ALA A 813 -17.53 -31.60 22.64
C ALA A 813 -16.02 -31.74 22.83
N TYR A 814 -15.56 -32.78 23.55
CA TYR A 814 -14.13 -32.94 23.89
C TYR A 814 -13.41 -33.96 23.00
N ALA A 815 -14.02 -35.10 22.69
CA ALA A 815 -13.37 -36.19 21.95
C ALA A 815 -13.47 -36.03 20.43
N LEU A 816 -14.47 -35.30 19.91
CA LEU A 816 -14.65 -35.04 18.48
C LEU A 816 -14.12 -33.66 18.03
N THR A 817 -13.30 -33.01 18.85
CA THR A 817 -12.64 -31.74 18.54
C THR A 817 -11.14 -31.87 18.80
N ASN A 818 -10.31 -31.30 17.92
CA ASN A 818 -8.86 -31.42 18.07
C ASN A 818 -8.36 -30.81 19.39
N THR A 819 -7.35 -31.40 20.01
CA THR A 819 -6.84 -30.98 21.33
C THR A 819 -6.37 -29.51 21.34
N TRP A 820 -5.72 -29.06 20.26
CA TRP A 820 -5.22 -27.68 20.09
C TRP A 820 -6.32 -26.62 19.84
N GLU A 821 -7.55 -27.06 19.57
CA GLU A 821 -8.72 -26.19 19.39
C GLU A 821 -9.44 -25.89 20.71
N HIS A 822 -9.17 -26.66 21.77
CA HIS A 822 -9.67 -26.41 23.12
C HIS A 822 -8.95 -25.21 23.73
N ILE A 823 -9.72 -24.24 24.19
CA ILE A 823 -9.21 -22.97 24.71
C ILE A 823 -8.40 -23.16 25.99
N GLU A 824 -8.75 -24.16 26.80
CA GLU A 824 -8.03 -24.54 28.01
C GLU A 824 -6.54 -24.80 27.74
N VAL A 825 -6.20 -25.30 26.55
CA VAL A 825 -4.81 -25.55 26.12
C VAL A 825 -4.06 -24.25 25.83
N ARG A 826 -4.77 -23.19 25.41
CA ARG A 826 -4.19 -21.87 25.06
C ARG A 826 -3.96 -20.96 26.28
N SER A 827 -4.43 -21.34 27.47
CA SER A 827 -4.37 -20.51 28.68
C SER A 827 -3.32 -20.99 29.70
N GLY A 828 -2.07 -20.49 29.63
CA GLY A 828 -1.02 -20.85 30.60
C GLY A 828 0.04 -21.79 30.00
N CYS A 829 0.53 -22.75 30.77
CA CYS A 829 1.52 -23.72 30.31
C CYS A 829 0.87 -24.72 29.33
N TYR A 830 1.26 -24.68 28.05
CA TYR A 830 0.70 -25.50 26.98
C TYR A 830 0.75 -27.00 27.31
N THR A 831 1.89 -27.48 27.82
CA THR A 831 2.11 -28.89 28.15
C THR A 831 1.15 -29.36 29.25
N ASP A 832 1.06 -28.61 30.35
CA ASP A 832 0.27 -29.01 31.53
C ASP A 832 -1.23 -28.99 31.22
N ASN A 833 -1.69 -28.04 30.41
CA ASN A 833 -3.10 -27.93 30.05
C ASN A 833 -3.52 -28.93 28.97
N SER A 834 -2.64 -29.19 28.00
CA SER A 834 -2.83 -30.28 27.04
C SER A 834 -2.98 -31.61 27.79
N GLU A 835 -2.13 -31.88 28.78
CA GLU A 835 -2.20 -33.10 29.58
C GLU A 835 -3.51 -33.22 30.38
N LYS A 836 -4.03 -32.10 30.94
CA LYS A 836 -5.35 -32.08 31.60
C LYS A 836 -6.49 -32.42 30.64
N ILE A 837 -6.46 -31.89 29.42
CA ILE A 837 -7.47 -32.18 28.39
C ILE A 837 -7.39 -33.65 27.97
N HIS A 838 -6.20 -34.17 27.70
CA HIS A 838 -6.00 -35.59 27.41
C HIS A 838 -6.54 -36.50 28.53
N ARG A 839 -6.24 -36.20 29.81
CA ARG A 839 -6.79 -36.95 30.97
C ARG A 839 -8.32 -36.86 31.07
N LYS A 840 -8.90 -35.72 30.73
CA LYS A 840 -10.37 -35.55 30.70
C LYS A 840 -10.99 -36.42 29.61
N ILE A 841 -10.44 -36.37 28.40
CA ILE A 841 -10.91 -37.19 27.28
C ILE A 841 -10.75 -38.70 27.57
N GLU A 842 -9.66 -39.11 28.22
CA GLU A 842 -9.47 -40.50 28.70
C GLU A 842 -10.61 -40.93 29.64
N LYS A 843 -10.97 -40.09 30.64
CA LYS A 843 -12.10 -40.40 31.55
C LYS A 843 -13.45 -40.49 30.83
N LEU A 844 -13.67 -39.67 29.80
CA LEU A 844 -14.87 -39.73 28.97
C LEU A 844 -14.91 -41.03 28.15
N GLY A 845 -13.75 -41.50 27.68
CA GLY A 845 -13.60 -42.82 27.07
C GLY A 845 -13.93 -43.96 28.05
N GLU A 846 -13.44 -43.88 29.30
CA GLU A 846 -13.78 -44.87 30.34
C GLU A 846 -15.30 -44.96 30.54
N LEU A 847 -15.99 -43.81 30.63
CA LEU A 847 -17.44 -43.76 30.76
C LEU A 847 -18.17 -44.32 29.53
N ALA A 848 -17.74 -43.96 28.33
CA ALA A 848 -18.35 -44.45 27.09
C ALA A 848 -18.24 -45.97 26.94
N SER A 849 -17.19 -46.59 27.51
CA SER A 849 -17.05 -48.06 27.47
C SER A 849 -18.07 -48.81 28.33
N THR A 850 -18.64 -48.15 29.33
CA THR A 850 -19.68 -48.72 30.21
C THR A 850 -21.11 -48.48 29.71
N GLU A 851 -21.28 -47.66 28.66
CA GLU A 851 -22.58 -47.24 28.09
C GLU A 851 -22.65 -47.57 26.58
N PRO A 852 -23.12 -48.76 26.19
CA PRO A 852 -23.12 -49.21 24.79
C PRO A 852 -23.83 -48.24 23.83
N ASP A 853 -24.93 -47.63 24.27
CA ASP A 853 -25.74 -46.69 23.48
C ASP A 853 -24.93 -45.45 23.06
N TYR A 854 -23.94 -45.01 23.83
CA TYR A 854 -23.10 -43.86 23.49
C TYR A 854 -22.21 -44.17 22.29
N LEU A 855 -21.58 -45.34 22.30
CA LEU A 855 -20.71 -45.78 21.20
C LEU A 855 -21.49 -45.97 19.91
N GLU A 856 -22.71 -46.53 19.97
CA GLU A 856 -23.54 -46.70 18.77
C GLU A 856 -23.93 -45.35 18.15
N ARG A 857 -24.24 -44.35 18.98
CA ARG A 857 -24.63 -43.00 18.53
C ARG A 857 -23.45 -42.18 18.01
N LEU A 858 -22.25 -42.34 18.58
CA LEU A 858 -21.04 -41.63 18.15
C LEU A 858 -20.43 -42.22 16.88
N ALA A 859 -20.71 -43.50 16.59
CA ALA A 859 -20.12 -44.27 15.49
C ALA A 859 -19.99 -43.49 14.16
N PRO A 860 -20.99 -42.73 13.65
CA PRO A 860 -20.86 -42.02 12.38
C PRO A 860 -19.69 -41.02 12.31
N LYS A 861 -19.23 -40.48 13.45
CA LYS A 861 -18.21 -39.42 13.51
C LYS A 861 -16.81 -39.90 13.92
N LEU A 862 -16.68 -41.13 14.40
CA LEU A 862 -15.44 -41.64 15.02
C LEU A 862 -14.33 -41.96 14.01
N TRP A 863 -14.66 -42.16 12.73
CA TRP A 863 -13.71 -42.63 11.72
C TRP A 863 -13.66 -41.78 10.43
N GLU A 864 -14.51 -40.75 10.30
CA GLU A 864 -14.60 -39.93 9.08
C GLU A 864 -13.47 -38.89 9.00
N LYS A 865 -13.19 -38.20 10.12
CA LYS A 865 -12.27 -37.05 10.18
C LYS A 865 -11.04 -37.36 11.04
N HIS A 866 -9.91 -36.76 10.68
CA HIS A 866 -8.70 -36.84 11.48
C HIS A 866 -8.82 -35.94 12.71
N ILE A 867 -9.12 -36.55 13.87
CA ILE A 867 -9.27 -35.86 15.16
C ILE A 867 -8.28 -36.47 16.15
N ASP A 868 -7.27 -35.69 16.57
CA ASP A 868 -6.20 -36.19 17.45
C ASP A 868 -6.69 -36.62 18.85
N ALA A 869 -7.74 -35.97 19.37
CA ALA A 869 -8.38 -36.28 20.65
C ALA A 869 -8.89 -37.74 20.75
N LEU A 870 -9.23 -38.37 19.61
CA LEU A 870 -9.69 -39.75 19.56
C LEU A 870 -8.64 -40.75 20.05
N TRP A 871 -7.36 -40.38 20.02
CA TRP A 871 -6.29 -41.20 20.59
C TRP A 871 -6.47 -41.39 22.11
N SER A 872 -6.64 -40.29 22.83
CA SER A 872 -6.90 -40.31 24.27
C SER A 872 -8.24 -40.95 24.59
N PHE A 873 -9.26 -40.72 23.75
CA PHE A 873 -10.57 -41.32 23.94
C PHE A 873 -10.51 -42.85 23.82
N GLY A 874 -9.82 -43.37 22.80
CA GLY A 874 -9.59 -44.80 22.62
C GLY A 874 -8.86 -45.44 23.81
N LYS A 875 -7.83 -44.77 24.33
CA LYS A 875 -7.11 -45.21 25.53
C LYS A 875 -8.02 -45.30 26.76
N GLY A 876 -8.93 -44.34 26.91
CA GLY A 876 -9.99 -44.37 27.91
C GLY A 876 -10.94 -45.56 27.77
N LEU A 877 -11.42 -45.82 26.54
CA LEU A 877 -12.30 -46.95 26.25
C LEU A 877 -11.67 -48.29 26.67
N ALA A 878 -10.38 -48.48 26.37
CA ALA A 878 -9.66 -49.68 26.77
C ALA A 878 -9.59 -49.84 28.29
N LYS A 879 -9.40 -48.73 29.02
CA LYS A 879 -9.25 -48.74 30.49
C LYS A 879 -10.56 -48.97 31.24
N GLY A 880 -11.69 -48.46 30.73
CA GLY A 880 -13.00 -48.64 31.35
C GLY A 880 -13.69 -49.97 30.99
N SER A 881 -13.19 -50.65 29.95
CA SER A 881 -13.80 -51.87 29.43
C SER A 881 -13.66 -53.07 30.39
N ALA A 882 -14.80 -53.68 30.75
CA ALA A 882 -14.82 -54.91 31.55
C ALA A 882 -14.35 -56.15 30.76
N ASP A 883 -14.62 -56.18 29.44
CA ASP A 883 -14.12 -57.18 28.50
C ASP A 883 -13.51 -56.46 27.30
N ILE A 884 -12.19 -56.27 27.34
CA ILE A 884 -11.42 -55.53 26.35
C ILE A 884 -11.57 -56.14 24.93
N ALA A 885 -11.61 -57.47 24.83
CA ALA A 885 -11.73 -58.14 23.53
C ALA A 885 -13.12 -57.89 22.92
N PHE A 886 -14.17 -58.04 23.72
CA PHE A 886 -15.54 -57.76 23.30
C PHE A 886 -15.74 -56.28 22.88
N THR A 887 -15.14 -55.35 23.60
CA THR A 887 -15.21 -53.92 23.26
C THR A 887 -14.50 -53.62 21.94
N PHE A 888 -13.31 -54.21 21.71
CA PHE A 888 -12.61 -54.07 20.43
C PHE A 888 -13.44 -54.62 19.26
N ASP A 889 -14.02 -55.82 19.40
CA ASP A 889 -14.91 -56.42 18.40
C ASP A 889 -16.15 -55.54 18.13
N THR A 890 -16.67 -54.90 19.18
CA THR A 890 -17.79 -53.95 19.07
C THR A 890 -17.40 -52.72 18.26
N LEU A 891 -16.22 -52.14 18.48
CA LEU A 891 -15.72 -51.00 17.70
C LEU A 891 -15.51 -51.37 16.23
N VAL A 892 -14.96 -52.57 15.96
CA VAL A 892 -14.81 -53.09 14.58
C VAL A 892 -16.18 -53.24 13.91
N ARG A 893 -17.17 -53.81 14.62
CA ARG A 893 -18.54 -53.98 14.10
C ARG A 893 -19.21 -52.63 13.81
N LEU A 894 -19.06 -51.64 14.68
CA LEU A 894 -19.63 -50.31 14.50
C LEU A 894 -18.98 -49.56 13.34
N MET A 895 -17.66 -49.68 13.18
CA MET A 895 -16.91 -49.11 12.06
C MET A 895 -17.37 -49.72 10.73
N LYS A 896 -17.48 -51.06 10.64
CA LYS A 896 -17.98 -51.75 9.44
C LYS A 896 -19.37 -51.30 9.02
N LYS A 897 -20.24 -51.03 9.99
CA LYS A 897 -21.61 -50.53 9.75
C LYS A 897 -21.65 -49.16 9.08
N GLN A 898 -20.57 -48.36 9.14
CA GLN A 898 -20.55 -47.03 8.53
C GLN A 898 -20.25 -47.03 7.03
N GLU A 899 -19.77 -48.15 6.47
CA GLU A 899 -19.50 -48.30 5.02
C GLU A 899 -18.62 -47.17 4.43
N LEU A 900 -17.67 -46.66 5.22
CA LEU A 900 -16.79 -45.56 4.82
C LEU A 900 -15.78 -46.01 3.74
N GLU A 901 -15.59 -45.20 2.70
CA GLU A 901 -14.53 -45.44 1.70
C GLU A 901 -13.12 -45.37 2.31
N VAL A 902 -12.92 -44.49 3.31
CA VAL A 902 -11.66 -44.30 4.03
C VAL A 902 -11.94 -44.22 5.53
N VAL A 903 -11.19 -44.99 6.33
CA VAL A 903 -11.34 -45.08 7.78
C VAL A 903 -10.16 -44.41 8.49
N GLN A 904 -10.42 -43.51 9.44
CA GLN A 904 -9.38 -42.92 10.29
C GLN A 904 -9.08 -43.85 11.49
N PRO A 905 -7.85 -44.40 11.61
CA PRO A 905 -7.55 -45.45 12.59
C PRO A 905 -7.22 -44.94 14.00
N ILE A 906 -7.18 -43.62 14.22
CA ILE A 906 -6.66 -42.96 15.44
C ILE A 906 -7.28 -43.54 16.72
N LEU A 907 -8.60 -43.79 16.70
CA LEU A 907 -9.32 -44.38 17.82
C LEU A 907 -8.80 -45.79 18.18
N PHE A 908 -8.59 -46.64 17.16
CA PHE A 908 -8.07 -47.99 17.35
C PHE A 908 -6.63 -47.96 17.87
N CYS A 909 -5.81 -47.05 17.34
CA CYS A 909 -4.44 -46.89 17.81
C CYS A 909 -4.42 -46.46 19.30
N GLY A 910 -5.25 -45.50 19.69
CA GLY A 910 -5.43 -45.10 21.09
C GLY A 910 -5.91 -46.25 21.99
N PHE A 911 -6.89 -47.03 21.53
CA PHE A 911 -7.39 -48.21 22.25
C PHE A 911 -6.29 -49.25 22.49
N ILE A 912 -5.57 -49.63 21.43
CA ILE A 912 -4.44 -50.58 21.52
C ILE A 912 -3.35 -50.08 22.47
N ALA A 913 -2.99 -48.80 22.40
CA ALA A 913 -2.04 -48.19 23.34
C ALA A 913 -2.52 -48.27 24.80
N GLY A 914 -3.82 -48.12 25.03
CA GLY A 914 -4.44 -48.29 26.35
C GLY A 914 -4.39 -49.73 26.86
N VAL A 915 -4.67 -50.71 26.01
CA VAL A 915 -4.57 -52.14 26.36
C VAL A 915 -3.13 -52.53 26.68
N HIS A 916 -2.16 -52.08 25.88
CA HIS A 916 -0.74 -52.41 26.04
C HIS A 916 -0.19 -52.02 27.42
N ALA A 917 -0.68 -50.92 28.00
CA ALA A 917 -0.25 -50.47 29.32
C ALA A 917 -0.61 -51.46 30.46
N GLY A 918 -1.63 -52.30 30.28
CA GLY A 918 -2.09 -53.27 31.27
C GLY A 918 -1.84 -54.73 30.89
N ASP A 919 -2.06 -55.09 29.62
CA ASP A 919 -1.86 -56.45 29.08
C ASP A 919 -1.23 -56.40 27.67
N PRO A 920 0.11 -56.38 27.58
CA PRO A 920 0.83 -56.44 26.30
C PRO A 920 0.51 -57.68 25.47
N SER A 921 0.13 -58.81 26.11
CA SER A 921 -0.15 -60.06 25.42
C SER A 921 -1.50 -60.02 24.71
N LEU A 922 -2.51 -59.41 25.33
CA LEU A 922 -3.80 -59.14 24.72
C LEU A 922 -3.68 -58.07 23.63
N SER A 923 -2.94 -56.99 23.88
CA SER A 923 -2.65 -55.96 22.86
C SER A 923 -2.09 -56.56 21.58
N ARG A 924 -1.14 -57.50 21.70
CA ARG A 924 -0.61 -58.24 20.54
C ARG A 924 -1.71 -59.01 19.80
N LYS A 925 -2.55 -59.79 20.51
CA LYS A 925 -3.63 -60.56 19.88
C LYS A 925 -4.60 -59.66 19.12
N LEU A 926 -4.94 -58.49 19.69
CA LEU A 926 -5.81 -57.52 19.03
C LEU A 926 -5.14 -56.92 17.79
N GLN A 927 -3.85 -56.54 17.88
CA GLN A 927 -3.08 -56.07 16.72
C GLN A 927 -2.99 -57.14 15.61
N GLU A 928 -2.79 -58.43 15.96
CA GLU A 928 -2.79 -59.54 15.00
C GLU A 928 -4.17 -59.68 14.32
N SER A 929 -5.26 -59.58 15.09
CA SER A 929 -6.64 -59.70 14.56
C SER A 929 -7.03 -58.60 13.56
N VAL A 930 -6.36 -57.43 13.58
CA VAL A 930 -6.58 -56.35 12.60
C VAL A 930 -6.34 -56.81 11.17
N LEU A 931 -5.42 -57.76 10.96
CA LEU A 931 -5.10 -58.28 9.64
C LEU A 931 -6.23 -59.15 9.06
N ASP A 932 -7.10 -59.69 9.92
CA ASP A 932 -8.27 -60.49 9.54
C ASP A 932 -9.50 -59.60 9.25
N VAL A 933 -9.38 -58.28 9.44
CA VAL A 933 -10.42 -57.28 9.17
C VAL A 933 -10.05 -56.49 7.90
N PRO A 934 -10.70 -56.74 6.74
CA PRO A 934 -10.31 -56.14 5.46
C PRO A 934 -10.17 -54.61 5.48
N GLU A 935 -11.09 -53.93 6.15
CA GLU A 935 -11.17 -52.46 6.22
C GLU A 935 -10.04 -51.86 7.08
N LEU A 936 -9.54 -52.62 8.07
CA LEU A 936 -8.46 -52.20 8.96
C LEU A 936 -7.09 -52.74 8.58
N LYS A 937 -7.02 -53.81 7.76
CA LYS A 937 -5.77 -54.41 7.29
C LYS A 937 -4.83 -53.37 6.70
N GLN A 938 -5.38 -52.45 5.91
CA GLN A 938 -4.63 -51.35 5.29
C GLN A 938 -4.06 -50.33 6.30
N TYR A 939 -4.52 -50.31 7.55
CA TYR A 939 -4.02 -49.45 8.61
C TYR A 939 -3.18 -50.20 9.65
N PHE A 940 -2.85 -51.47 9.39
CA PHE A 940 -2.11 -52.32 10.32
C PHE A 940 -0.80 -51.66 10.81
N VAL A 941 -0.01 -51.05 9.91
CA VAL A 941 1.26 -50.41 10.33
C VAL A 941 1.00 -49.27 11.31
N ASN A 942 -0.01 -48.43 11.06
CA ASN A 942 -0.38 -47.34 11.96
C ASN A 942 -0.80 -47.87 13.34
N ILE A 943 -1.66 -48.90 13.38
CA ILE A 943 -2.15 -49.51 14.62
C ILE A 943 -1.02 -50.25 15.36
N LEU A 944 -0.09 -50.89 14.64
CA LEU A 944 1.09 -51.52 15.22
C LEU A 944 2.00 -50.46 15.86
N SER A 945 2.17 -49.31 15.20
CA SER A 945 2.95 -48.18 15.70
C SER A 945 2.36 -47.47 16.92
N ALA A 946 1.16 -47.87 17.39
CA ALA A 946 0.60 -47.35 18.63
C ALA A 946 1.35 -47.79 19.90
N THR A 947 2.21 -48.79 19.77
CA THR A 947 3.04 -49.36 20.83
C THR A 947 4.47 -49.55 20.32
N PRO A 948 5.49 -49.67 21.20
CA PRO A 948 6.82 -50.06 20.77
C PRO A 948 6.79 -51.36 19.93
N ILE A 949 7.46 -51.37 18.77
CA ILE A 949 7.40 -52.51 17.85
C ILE A 949 8.27 -53.64 18.41
N ALA A 950 7.62 -54.72 18.85
CA ALA A 950 8.31 -55.92 19.32
C ALA A 950 8.77 -56.82 18.14
N PRO A 951 9.69 -57.77 18.35
CA PRO A 951 10.25 -58.62 17.28
C PRO A 951 9.23 -59.42 16.45
N TRP A 952 8.03 -59.70 16.98
CA TRP A 952 6.96 -60.32 16.20
C TRP A 952 6.35 -59.33 15.19
N GLY A 953 6.20 -58.06 15.58
CA GLY A 953 5.66 -56.99 14.74
C GLY A 953 6.61 -56.65 13.61
N THR A 954 7.92 -56.58 13.89
CA THR A 954 8.96 -56.40 12.86
C THR A 954 8.92 -57.51 11.83
N ARG A 955 8.90 -58.79 12.26
CA ARG A 955 8.76 -59.94 11.35
C ARG A 955 7.49 -59.84 10.51
N ARG A 956 6.38 -59.41 11.11
CA ARG A 956 5.12 -59.24 10.39
C ARG A 956 5.16 -58.11 9.36
N LEU A 957 5.83 -56.99 9.66
CA LEU A 957 6.06 -55.91 8.68
C LEU A 957 6.88 -56.41 7.50
N ILE A 958 7.94 -57.19 7.75
CA ILE A 958 8.77 -57.79 6.71
C ILE A 958 7.95 -58.76 5.85
N GLU A 959 7.15 -59.64 6.45
CA GLU A 959 6.25 -60.55 5.72
C GLU A 959 5.25 -59.80 4.83
N LEU A 960 4.63 -58.73 5.34
CA LEU A 960 3.67 -57.92 4.58
C LEU A 960 4.33 -57.15 3.44
N ALA A 961 5.54 -56.64 3.65
CA ALA A 961 6.34 -55.98 2.61
C ALA A 961 6.75 -56.99 1.52
N LYS A 962 7.27 -58.17 1.90
CA LYS A 962 7.65 -59.27 1.00
C LYS A 962 6.48 -59.75 0.14
N ALA A 963 5.30 -59.89 0.75
CA ALA A 963 4.10 -60.35 0.07
C ALA A 963 3.45 -59.26 -0.80
N GLY A 964 3.87 -58.00 -0.68
CA GLY A 964 3.26 -56.86 -1.38
C GLY A 964 1.79 -56.63 -1.01
N GLU A 965 1.38 -57.04 0.20
CA GLU A 965 -0.02 -56.98 0.64
C GLU A 965 -0.47 -55.56 1.02
N LEU A 966 0.48 -54.63 1.22
CA LEU A 966 0.25 -53.24 1.58
C LEU A 966 1.10 -52.31 0.71
N GLU A 967 0.57 -51.13 0.38
CA GLU A 967 1.31 -50.10 -0.35
C GLU A 967 2.43 -49.53 0.52
N ALA A 968 3.59 -49.25 -0.10
CA ALA A 968 4.80 -48.91 0.63
C ALA A 968 4.67 -47.64 1.49
N TRP A 969 3.89 -46.64 1.06
CA TRP A 969 3.68 -45.39 1.81
C TRP A 969 3.06 -45.62 3.20
N ARG A 970 2.32 -46.72 3.39
CA ARG A 970 1.74 -47.07 4.70
C ARG A 970 2.79 -47.44 5.73
N PHE A 971 3.96 -47.91 5.28
CA PHE A 971 5.08 -48.24 6.16
C PHE A 971 5.78 -47.00 6.72
N GLN A 972 5.58 -45.82 6.12
CA GLN A 972 6.12 -44.54 6.63
C GLN A 972 5.63 -44.21 8.04
N GLN A 973 4.54 -44.84 8.50
CA GLN A 973 3.99 -44.59 9.83
C GLN A 973 4.98 -44.90 10.95
N ILE A 974 5.93 -45.83 10.75
CA ILE A 974 6.96 -46.15 11.76
C ILE A 974 7.96 -44.99 11.98
N SER A 975 8.03 -44.04 11.04
CA SER A 975 8.88 -42.85 11.14
C SER A 975 8.38 -41.86 12.18
N TYR A 976 7.07 -41.85 12.46
CA TYR A 976 6.46 -40.94 13.43
C TYR A 976 6.62 -41.47 14.86
N GLY A 977 6.69 -40.55 15.84
CA GLY A 977 6.71 -40.91 17.26
C GLY A 977 7.95 -41.71 17.72
N ARG A 978 9.03 -41.73 16.92
CA ARG A 978 10.28 -42.48 17.21
C ARG A 978 10.09 -43.99 17.33
N VAL A 979 8.99 -44.53 16.80
CA VAL A 979 8.63 -45.96 16.94
C VAL A 979 9.68 -46.87 16.28
N HIS A 980 10.23 -46.44 15.14
CA HIS A 980 11.32 -47.14 14.46
C HIS A 980 12.55 -47.40 15.33
N GLU A 981 12.82 -46.62 16.40
CA GLU A 981 13.99 -46.81 17.29
C GLU A 981 14.01 -48.20 17.95
N SER A 982 12.83 -48.80 18.17
CA SER A 982 12.70 -50.15 18.72
C SER A 982 13.11 -51.28 17.76
N ILE A 983 13.26 -50.97 16.47
CA ILE A 983 13.66 -51.94 15.44
C ILE A 983 15.21 -51.94 15.33
N PRO A 984 15.87 -53.11 15.44
CA PRO A 984 17.31 -53.25 15.17
C PRO A 984 17.67 -52.92 13.72
N ASP A 985 18.89 -52.43 13.49
CA ASP A 985 19.33 -52.03 12.14
C ASP A 985 19.30 -53.20 11.13
N ASP A 986 19.61 -54.42 11.55
CA ASP A 986 19.57 -55.61 10.68
C ASP A 986 18.14 -55.89 10.18
N ASP A 987 17.17 -55.93 11.09
CA ASP A 987 15.76 -56.15 10.76
C ASP A 987 15.16 -54.96 9.98
N LEU A 988 15.57 -53.72 10.32
CA LEU A 988 15.14 -52.53 9.61
C LEU A 988 15.69 -52.53 8.18
N SER A 989 16.95 -52.94 8.00
CA SER A 989 17.56 -53.08 6.68
C SER A 989 16.81 -54.12 5.84
N GLU A 990 16.48 -55.28 6.42
CA GLU A 990 15.66 -56.30 5.75
C GLU A 990 14.30 -55.72 5.32
N LEU A 991 13.60 -55.02 6.21
CA LEU A 991 12.32 -54.37 5.88
C LEU A 991 12.46 -53.36 4.74
N LEU A 992 13.46 -52.48 4.82
CA LEU A 992 13.67 -51.42 3.84
C LEU A 992 14.10 -51.95 2.46
N VAL A 993 14.82 -53.07 2.39
CA VAL A 993 15.12 -53.77 1.13
C VAL A 993 13.82 -54.21 0.45
N GLU A 994 12.91 -54.82 1.20
CA GLU A 994 11.62 -55.27 0.68
C GLU A 994 10.73 -54.09 0.27
N LEU A 995 10.71 -53.01 1.05
CA LEU A 995 10.00 -51.77 0.69
C LEU A 995 10.56 -51.16 -0.58
N ASN A 996 11.88 -51.12 -0.76
CA ASN A 996 12.49 -50.66 -1.99
C ASN A 996 12.03 -51.48 -3.20
N GLY A 997 11.62 -52.74 -3.03
CA GLY A 997 11.05 -53.59 -4.08
C GLY A 997 9.63 -53.21 -4.52
N LEU A 998 8.85 -52.54 -3.66
CA LEU A 998 7.46 -52.14 -3.92
C LEU A 998 7.37 -50.90 -4.82
N ILE A 999 6.18 -50.70 -5.43
CA ILE A 999 5.84 -49.47 -6.16
C ILE A 999 5.93 -48.27 -5.20
N ASP A 1000 6.61 -47.20 -5.63
CA ASP A 1000 6.88 -45.98 -4.84
C ASP A 1000 7.63 -46.19 -3.51
N GLY A 1001 8.14 -47.41 -3.22
CA GLY A 1001 8.61 -47.73 -1.88
C GLY A 1001 9.91 -47.06 -1.46
N ILE A 1002 10.73 -46.63 -2.42
CA ILE A 1002 11.93 -45.85 -2.16
C ILE A 1002 11.67 -44.56 -1.37
N PHE A 1003 10.54 -43.89 -1.61
CA PHE A 1003 10.19 -42.64 -0.94
C PHE A 1003 9.88 -42.90 0.53
N SER A 1004 9.28 -44.07 0.81
CA SER A 1004 9.02 -44.52 2.17
C SER A 1004 10.30 -44.87 2.91
N THR A 1005 11.23 -45.53 2.23
CA THR A 1005 12.58 -45.81 2.74
C THR A 1005 13.32 -44.53 3.09
N ILE A 1006 13.33 -43.52 2.20
CA ILE A 1006 13.99 -42.23 2.45
C ILE A 1006 13.37 -41.53 3.67
N GLN A 1007 12.04 -41.52 3.79
CA GLN A 1007 11.36 -40.91 4.95
C GLN A 1007 11.70 -41.62 6.27
N ILE A 1008 11.73 -42.95 6.27
CA ILE A 1008 12.08 -43.75 7.46
C ILE A 1008 13.54 -43.51 7.86
N LEU A 1009 14.46 -43.55 6.90
CA LEU A 1009 15.89 -43.28 7.15
C LEU A 1009 16.12 -41.84 7.64
N SER A 1010 15.43 -40.86 7.04
CA SER A 1010 15.55 -39.45 7.46
C SER A 1010 15.20 -39.26 8.94
N MET A 1011 14.14 -39.93 9.41
CA MET A 1011 13.77 -39.90 10.82
C MET A 1011 14.69 -40.74 11.70
N ARG A 1012 15.17 -41.91 11.22
CA ARG A 1012 16.15 -42.75 11.94
C ARG A 1012 17.48 -42.02 12.18
N PHE A 1013 17.91 -41.19 11.23
CA PHE A 1013 19.15 -40.40 11.33
C PHE A 1013 18.94 -39.07 12.07
N PHE A 1014 17.69 -38.67 12.33
CA PHE A 1014 17.39 -37.49 13.13
C PHE A 1014 17.61 -37.77 14.62
N THR A 1015 18.86 -37.61 15.05
CA THR A 1015 19.28 -37.84 16.44
C THR A 1015 19.49 -36.54 17.20
N GLU A 1016 19.23 -36.53 18.50
CA GLU A 1016 19.56 -35.40 19.38
C GLU A 1016 21.09 -35.23 19.49
N ASN A 1017 21.57 -33.99 19.71
CA ASN A 1017 23.01 -33.63 19.74
C ASN A 1017 23.90 -34.46 20.70
N ASN A 1018 23.32 -35.30 21.57
CA ASN A 1018 24.02 -36.16 22.54
C ASN A 1018 23.77 -37.67 22.32
N SER A 1019 23.20 -38.10 21.20
CA SER A 1019 22.96 -39.51 20.89
C SER A 1019 24.25 -40.26 20.57
N SER A 1020 24.40 -41.49 21.08
CA SER A 1020 25.52 -42.40 20.74
C SER A 1020 25.20 -43.34 19.58
N TYR A 1021 24.02 -43.23 18.98
CA TYR A 1021 23.60 -44.10 17.87
C TYR A 1021 24.45 -43.84 16.62
N ARG A 1022 24.89 -44.92 15.99
CA ARG A 1022 25.58 -44.91 14.69
C ARG A 1022 24.90 -45.94 13.79
N PRO A 1023 24.41 -45.54 12.61
CA PRO A 1023 23.81 -46.48 11.66
C PRO A 1023 24.80 -47.57 11.25
N SER A 1024 24.30 -48.80 11.09
CA SER A 1024 25.08 -49.90 10.51
C SER A 1024 25.43 -49.63 9.03
N ASP A 1025 26.51 -50.26 8.57
CA ASP A 1025 26.93 -50.16 7.16
C ASP A 1025 25.88 -50.76 6.20
N GLU A 1026 25.16 -51.80 6.66
CA GLU A 1026 24.03 -52.42 5.94
C GLU A 1026 22.89 -51.40 5.74
N LEU A 1027 22.52 -50.67 6.80
CA LEU A 1027 21.44 -49.68 6.75
C LEU A 1027 21.79 -48.50 5.83
N ARG A 1028 23.05 -48.04 5.88
CA ARG A 1028 23.58 -47.02 4.96
C ARG A 1028 23.60 -47.53 3.51
N TYR A 1029 23.94 -48.80 3.30
CA TYR A 1029 23.90 -49.43 1.97
C TYR A 1029 22.48 -49.44 1.39
N VAL A 1030 21.47 -49.80 2.18
CA VAL A 1030 20.06 -49.75 1.75
C VAL A 1030 19.63 -48.33 1.36
N GLY A 1031 20.08 -47.31 2.10
CA GLY A 1031 19.88 -45.90 1.74
C GLY A 1031 20.53 -45.52 0.41
N ARG A 1032 21.76 -45.98 0.13
CA ARG A 1032 22.42 -45.80 -1.18
C ARG A 1032 21.63 -46.47 -2.31
N GLN A 1033 21.12 -47.69 -2.10
CA GLN A 1033 20.28 -48.38 -3.08
C GLN A 1033 18.97 -47.61 -3.36
N ALA A 1034 18.37 -46.99 -2.34
CA ALA A 1034 17.19 -46.13 -2.52
C ALA A 1034 17.52 -44.88 -3.36
N ILE A 1035 18.66 -44.23 -3.13
CA ILE A 1035 19.13 -43.09 -3.94
C ILE A 1035 19.38 -43.51 -5.40
N LEU A 1036 20.05 -44.64 -5.63
CA LEU A 1036 20.29 -45.19 -6.97
C LEU A 1036 18.98 -45.50 -7.70
N LYS A 1037 18.03 -46.13 -7.02
CA LYS A 1037 16.72 -46.44 -7.61
C LYS A 1037 15.93 -45.16 -7.91
N MET A 1038 15.95 -44.17 -7.02
CA MET A 1038 15.36 -42.85 -7.27
C MET A 1038 15.95 -42.19 -8.53
N LEU A 1039 17.28 -42.20 -8.66
CA LEU A 1039 17.96 -41.66 -9.84
C LEU A 1039 17.72 -42.49 -11.12
N SER A 1040 17.11 -43.67 -11.04
CA SER A 1040 16.71 -44.48 -12.20
C SER A 1040 15.28 -44.18 -12.69
N MET A 1041 14.47 -43.48 -11.90
CA MET A 1041 13.06 -43.18 -12.21
C MET A 1041 12.90 -42.00 -13.19
N HIS A 1042 11.68 -41.79 -13.72
CA HIS A 1042 11.37 -40.61 -14.54
C HIS A 1042 10.94 -39.42 -13.67
N ARG A 1043 11.23 -38.19 -14.11
CA ARG A 1043 10.93 -36.94 -13.40
C ARG A 1043 9.46 -36.81 -12.99
N ASP A 1044 8.52 -37.29 -13.80
CA ASP A 1044 7.07 -37.18 -13.52
C ASP A 1044 6.66 -38.02 -12.30
N GLU A 1045 7.45 -39.03 -11.95
CA GLU A 1045 7.27 -39.87 -10.76
C GLU A 1045 7.87 -39.20 -9.51
N ILE A 1046 8.97 -38.43 -9.68
CA ILE A 1046 9.64 -37.68 -8.60
C ILE A 1046 8.86 -36.40 -8.25
N HIS A 1047 8.43 -35.64 -9.27
CA HIS A 1047 7.77 -34.33 -9.13
C HIS A 1047 6.50 -34.37 -8.28
N ARG A 1048 5.79 -35.51 -8.25
CA ARG A 1048 4.54 -35.68 -7.51
C ARG A 1048 4.74 -35.86 -6.00
N ARG A 1049 5.97 -35.91 -5.48
CA ARG A 1049 6.26 -36.27 -4.08
C ARG A 1049 7.30 -35.33 -3.45
N GLN A 1050 6.97 -34.69 -2.32
CA GLN A 1050 7.94 -33.91 -1.54
C GLN A 1050 8.83 -34.84 -0.71
N LEU A 1051 10.16 -34.77 -0.88
CA LEU A 1051 11.14 -35.58 -0.15
C LEU A 1051 11.73 -34.80 1.01
N HIS A 1052 10.91 -34.60 2.04
CA HIS A 1052 11.32 -33.86 3.22
C HIS A 1052 12.43 -34.60 3.99
N GLY A 1053 13.55 -33.93 4.27
CA GLY A 1053 14.65 -34.50 5.06
C GLY A 1053 15.60 -35.45 4.30
N ILE A 1054 15.58 -35.44 2.96
CA ILE A 1054 16.50 -36.23 2.12
C ILE A 1054 17.96 -35.80 2.25
N ASP A 1055 18.22 -34.53 2.59
CA ASP A 1055 19.55 -33.98 2.91
C ASP A 1055 20.30 -34.85 3.93
N ARG A 1056 19.62 -35.22 5.03
CA ARG A 1056 20.20 -36.08 6.07
C ARG A 1056 20.55 -37.48 5.57
N VAL A 1057 19.69 -38.05 4.72
CA VAL A 1057 19.91 -39.38 4.15
C VAL A 1057 21.10 -39.34 3.18
N ILE A 1058 21.22 -38.29 2.38
CA ILE A 1058 22.35 -38.06 1.47
C ILE A 1058 23.64 -37.94 2.28
N GLU A 1059 23.67 -37.09 3.31
CA GLU A 1059 24.86 -36.89 4.16
C GLU A 1059 25.34 -38.18 4.82
N GLU A 1060 24.43 -38.93 5.46
CA GLU A 1060 24.78 -40.13 6.23
C GLU A 1060 25.06 -41.36 5.36
N CYS A 1061 24.36 -41.54 4.23
CA CYS A 1061 24.52 -42.72 3.38
C CYS A 1061 25.67 -42.60 2.37
N LEU A 1062 26.03 -41.38 1.98
CA LEU A 1062 27.11 -41.13 1.01
C LEU A 1062 28.46 -40.81 1.67
N SER A 1063 28.54 -40.62 2.99
CA SER A 1063 29.82 -40.51 3.70
C SER A 1063 30.58 -41.85 3.78
N GLU A 1064 31.82 -41.85 4.29
CA GLU A 1064 32.57 -43.08 4.58
C GLU A 1064 31.72 -44.05 5.44
N PRO A 1065 31.66 -45.37 5.11
CA PRO A 1065 32.56 -46.13 4.23
C PRO A 1065 32.04 -46.38 2.80
N ALA A 1066 31.17 -45.52 2.24
CA ALA A 1066 30.73 -45.67 0.86
C ALA A 1066 31.92 -45.81 -0.12
N SER A 1067 31.88 -46.82 -0.99
CA SER A 1067 33.00 -47.06 -1.91
C SER A 1067 33.01 -46.03 -3.04
N GLU A 1068 34.20 -45.69 -3.55
CA GLU A 1068 34.33 -44.76 -4.69
C GLU A 1068 33.52 -45.20 -5.91
N ASN A 1069 33.40 -46.52 -6.14
CA ASN A 1069 32.63 -47.08 -7.25
C ASN A 1069 31.14 -46.78 -7.11
N GLU A 1070 30.55 -46.94 -5.92
CA GLU A 1070 29.14 -46.62 -5.67
C GLU A 1070 28.85 -45.13 -5.88
N ILE A 1071 29.75 -44.24 -5.42
CA ILE A 1071 29.60 -42.79 -5.63
C ILE A 1071 29.70 -42.45 -7.13
N ARG A 1072 30.62 -43.08 -7.87
CA ARG A 1072 30.73 -42.90 -9.33
C ARG A 1072 29.46 -43.37 -10.05
N ASP A 1073 28.86 -44.48 -9.64
CA ASP A 1073 27.61 -44.97 -10.22
C ASP A 1073 26.45 -43.99 -10.00
N ILE A 1074 26.33 -43.42 -8.79
CA ILE A 1074 25.34 -42.37 -8.48
C ILE A 1074 25.55 -41.13 -9.38
N ILE A 1075 26.78 -40.64 -9.48
CA ILE A 1075 27.13 -39.48 -10.33
C ILE A 1075 26.81 -39.77 -11.81
N ASN A 1076 27.16 -40.96 -12.30
CA ASN A 1076 26.92 -41.37 -13.68
C ASN A 1076 25.43 -41.41 -13.99
N LEU A 1077 24.63 -41.97 -13.10
CA LEU A 1077 23.19 -42.13 -13.26
C LEU A 1077 22.45 -40.79 -13.17
N LEU A 1078 22.85 -39.92 -12.24
CA LEU A 1078 22.38 -38.54 -12.13
C LEU A 1078 22.66 -37.75 -13.41
N CYS A 1079 23.92 -37.74 -13.86
CA CYS A 1079 24.31 -36.99 -15.05
C CYS A 1079 23.59 -37.53 -16.30
N ASN A 1080 23.51 -38.85 -16.49
CA ASN A 1080 22.78 -39.45 -17.60
C ASN A 1080 21.28 -39.07 -17.56
N GLY A 1081 20.64 -39.14 -16.39
CA GLY A 1081 19.23 -38.77 -16.24
C GLY A 1081 18.95 -37.31 -16.59
N VAL A 1082 19.83 -36.40 -16.19
CA VAL A 1082 19.71 -34.98 -16.53
C VAL A 1082 20.03 -34.72 -18.01
N GLU A 1083 21.07 -35.35 -18.56
CA GLU A 1083 21.47 -35.26 -19.98
C GLU A 1083 20.35 -35.72 -20.92
N THR A 1084 19.63 -36.78 -20.55
CA THR A 1084 18.50 -37.34 -21.31
C THR A 1084 17.15 -36.67 -21.01
N TYR A 1085 17.13 -35.62 -20.18
CA TYR A 1085 15.92 -34.96 -19.66
C TYR A 1085 14.93 -35.88 -18.93
N ARG A 1086 15.37 -37.08 -18.56
CA ARG A 1086 14.65 -38.01 -17.70
C ARG A 1086 14.50 -37.46 -16.28
N LEU A 1087 15.46 -36.64 -15.83
CA LEU A 1087 15.48 -35.94 -14.55
C LEU A 1087 15.65 -34.43 -14.76
N TYR A 1088 15.11 -33.62 -13.85
CA TYR A 1088 15.37 -32.19 -13.81
C TYR A 1088 16.44 -31.87 -12.76
N GLY A 1089 17.49 -31.14 -13.15
CA GLY A 1089 18.60 -30.79 -12.26
C GLY A 1089 18.17 -29.98 -11.03
N PHE A 1090 17.23 -29.04 -11.20
CA PHE A 1090 16.75 -28.20 -10.10
C PHE A 1090 15.99 -28.97 -9.02
N GLU A 1091 15.42 -30.16 -9.32
CA GLU A 1091 14.74 -31.00 -8.33
C GLU A 1091 15.73 -31.80 -7.46
N LEU A 1092 16.98 -31.93 -7.92
CA LEU A 1092 18.04 -32.72 -7.28
C LEU A 1092 19.14 -31.84 -6.69
N GLU A 1093 18.81 -30.58 -6.42
CA GLU A 1093 19.76 -29.53 -6.04
C GLU A 1093 20.59 -29.86 -4.78
N THR A 1094 19.96 -30.50 -3.80
CA THR A 1094 20.59 -30.94 -2.55
C THR A 1094 21.63 -32.03 -2.81
N LEU A 1095 21.29 -33.02 -3.64
CA LEU A 1095 22.21 -34.09 -4.01
C LEU A 1095 23.36 -33.56 -4.86
N ILE A 1096 23.08 -32.70 -5.84
CA ILE A 1096 24.10 -32.05 -6.68
C ILE A 1096 25.07 -31.25 -5.80
N ALA A 1097 24.57 -30.46 -4.84
CA ALA A 1097 25.42 -29.71 -3.92
C ALA A 1097 26.35 -30.63 -3.12
N TYR A 1098 25.79 -31.67 -2.50
CA TYR A 1098 26.56 -32.59 -1.68
C TYR A 1098 27.66 -33.31 -2.49
N LEU A 1099 27.33 -33.81 -3.68
CA LEU A 1099 28.28 -34.49 -4.56
C LEU A 1099 29.39 -33.55 -5.04
N VAL A 1100 29.04 -32.32 -5.40
CA VAL A 1100 30.02 -31.31 -5.85
C VAL A 1100 30.93 -30.86 -4.71
N GLN A 1101 30.41 -30.72 -3.50
CA GLN A 1101 31.19 -30.29 -2.35
C GLN A 1101 32.16 -31.38 -1.86
N ASN A 1102 31.71 -32.65 -1.80
CA ASN A 1102 32.47 -33.74 -1.19
C ASN A 1102 33.27 -34.58 -2.19
N TYR A 1103 32.78 -34.72 -3.43
CA TYR A 1103 33.38 -35.52 -4.51
C TYR A 1103 33.57 -34.72 -5.82
N PRO A 1104 34.16 -33.51 -5.78
CA PRO A 1104 34.28 -32.64 -6.94
C PRO A 1104 35.01 -33.30 -8.12
N GLU A 1105 36.04 -34.11 -7.87
CA GLU A 1105 36.83 -34.76 -8.93
C GLU A 1105 35.99 -35.72 -9.76
N PHE A 1106 35.11 -36.50 -9.12
CA PHE A 1106 34.25 -37.47 -9.82
C PHE A 1106 33.14 -36.77 -10.62
N VAL A 1107 32.58 -35.68 -10.09
CA VAL A 1107 31.60 -34.87 -10.82
C VAL A 1107 32.26 -34.18 -12.02
N LEU A 1108 33.45 -33.59 -11.84
CA LEU A 1108 34.20 -32.94 -12.90
C LEU A 1108 34.63 -33.93 -14.00
N ASP A 1109 35.11 -35.13 -13.63
CA ASP A 1109 35.41 -36.20 -14.58
C ASP A 1109 34.18 -36.54 -15.44
N ARG A 1110 33.02 -36.74 -14.83
CA ARG A 1110 31.80 -37.12 -15.57
C ARG A 1110 31.25 -35.98 -16.43
N VAL A 1111 31.24 -34.75 -15.94
CA VAL A 1111 30.63 -33.60 -16.63
C VAL A 1111 31.56 -33.01 -17.70
N LEU A 1112 32.87 -32.94 -17.46
CA LEU A 1112 33.83 -32.21 -18.32
C LEU A 1112 34.72 -33.10 -19.19
N ILE A 1113 34.92 -34.39 -18.83
CA ILE A 1113 35.82 -35.30 -19.55
C ILE A 1113 35.04 -36.44 -20.22
N ASN A 1114 34.22 -37.16 -19.46
CA ASN A 1114 33.60 -38.42 -19.89
C ASN A 1114 32.20 -38.24 -20.52
N SER A 1115 31.95 -37.11 -21.20
CA SER A 1115 30.66 -36.80 -21.83
C SER A 1115 30.82 -36.21 -23.22
N ASP A 1116 30.12 -36.79 -24.20
CA ASP A 1116 30.07 -36.26 -25.56
C ASP A 1116 29.25 -34.94 -25.62
N ASN A 1117 28.28 -34.72 -24.71
CA ASN A 1117 27.51 -33.47 -24.55
C ASN A 1117 27.89 -32.66 -23.30
N SER A 1118 29.20 -32.52 -23.02
CA SER A 1118 29.70 -31.80 -21.83
C SER A 1118 29.09 -30.39 -21.64
N GLU A 1119 28.88 -29.62 -22.70
CA GLU A 1119 28.27 -28.29 -22.62
C GLU A 1119 26.85 -28.29 -22.05
N GLN A 1120 26.04 -29.30 -22.42
CA GLN A 1120 24.67 -29.46 -21.94
C GLN A 1120 24.67 -29.79 -20.45
N LEU A 1121 25.53 -30.70 -20.00
CA LEU A 1121 25.65 -31.03 -18.57
C LEU A 1121 26.17 -29.87 -17.74
N ILE A 1122 27.13 -29.09 -18.26
CA ILE A 1122 27.58 -27.86 -17.60
C ILE A 1122 26.40 -26.92 -17.40
N TYR A 1123 25.52 -26.79 -18.40
CA TYR A 1123 24.35 -25.94 -18.26
C TYR A 1123 23.37 -26.48 -17.20
N LEU A 1124 22.97 -27.74 -17.32
CA LEU A 1124 21.92 -28.34 -16.49
C LEU A 1124 22.34 -28.59 -15.03
N ILE A 1125 23.63 -28.83 -14.76
CA ILE A 1125 24.14 -29.10 -13.41
C ILE A 1125 24.67 -27.83 -12.74
N PHE A 1126 25.33 -26.94 -13.49
CA PHE A 1126 26.04 -25.79 -12.92
C PHE A 1126 25.41 -24.43 -13.21
N LYS A 1127 24.52 -24.29 -14.20
CA LYS A 1127 24.02 -22.97 -14.65
C LYS A 1127 22.50 -22.78 -14.58
N ASP A 1128 21.70 -23.83 -14.54
CA ASP A 1128 20.25 -23.73 -14.38
C ASP A 1128 19.91 -23.30 -12.94
N ARG A 1129 19.28 -22.13 -12.77
CA ARG A 1129 19.17 -21.40 -11.49
C ARG A 1129 17.70 -21.09 -11.16
N VAL A 1130 17.04 -22.02 -10.45
CA VAL A 1130 15.66 -21.78 -9.97
C VAL A 1130 15.66 -21.27 -8.51
N HIS A 1131 16.62 -21.66 -7.67
CA HIS A 1131 16.64 -21.30 -6.24
C HIS A 1131 18.00 -20.83 -5.66
N ARG A 1132 19.07 -20.70 -6.47
CA ARG A 1132 20.41 -20.29 -6.00
C ARG A 1132 20.94 -19.00 -6.64
N SER A 1133 21.69 -18.24 -5.85
CA SER A 1133 22.44 -17.06 -6.29
C SER A 1133 23.78 -17.39 -6.97
N SER A 1134 24.32 -18.60 -6.79
CA SER A 1134 25.60 -19.07 -7.37
C SER A 1134 25.56 -20.52 -7.88
N SER A 1135 26.55 -20.87 -8.71
CA SER A 1135 26.72 -22.22 -9.27
C SER A 1135 27.07 -23.21 -8.16
N PRO A 1136 26.51 -24.44 -8.17
CA PRO A 1136 26.92 -25.50 -7.24
C PRO A 1136 28.43 -25.73 -7.20
N LEU A 1137 29.14 -25.55 -8.32
CA LEU A 1137 30.60 -25.73 -8.38
C LEU A 1137 31.38 -24.75 -7.49
N ASN A 1138 30.79 -23.60 -7.14
CA ASN A 1138 31.37 -22.69 -6.17
C ASN A 1138 31.29 -23.19 -4.71
N LEU A 1139 30.57 -24.29 -4.44
CA LEU A 1139 30.56 -24.96 -3.12
C LEU A 1139 31.77 -25.89 -2.92
N ALA A 1140 32.39 -26.33 -4.01
CA ALA A 1140 33.58 -27.18 -3.95
C ALA A 1140 34.79 -26.39 -3.38
N PRO A 1141 35.63 -27.00 -2.53
CA PRO A 1141 36.91 -26.41 -2.15
C PRO A 1141 37.75 -26.10 -3.39
N ILE A 1142 38.14 -24.84 -3.58
CA ILE A 1142 38.84 -24.39 -4.79
C ILE A 1142 40.20 -25.10 -4.96
N GLU A 1143 40.85 -25.45 -3.87
CA GLU A 1143 42.13 -26.17 -3.87
C GLU A 1143 41.98 -27.51 -4.59
N ARG A 1144 40.93 -28.28 -4.28
CA ARG A 1144 40.64 -29.57 -4.93
C ARG A 1144 40.31 -29.40 -6.41
N VAL A 1145 39.61 -28.33 -6.78
CA VAL A 1145 39.30 -28.02 -8.18
C VAL A 1145 40.56 -27.66 -8.97
N LEU A 1146 41.49 -26.90 -8.37
CA LEU A 1146 42.78 -26.56 -8.99
C LEU A 1146 43.70 -27.78 -9.10
N ASP A 1147 43.75 -28.62 -8.06
CA ASP A 1147 44.51 -29.88 -8.07
C ASP A 1147 44.00 -30.82 -9.17
N TRP A 1148 42.67 -30.91 -9.36
CA TRP A 1148 42.07 -31.68 -10.46
C TRP A 1148 42.41 -31.10 -11.85
N CYS A 1149 42.46 -29.77 -11.98
CA CYS A 1149 42.93 -29.12 -13.19
C CYS A 1149 44.40 -29.46 -13.47
N ASN A 1150 45.24 -29.60 -12.43
CA ASN A 1150 46.65 -30.00 -12.49
C ASN A 1150 47.47 -29.21 -13.54
N GLY A 1151 47.23 -27.91 -13.66
CA GLY A 1151 47.89 -27.04 -14.65
C GLY A 1151 47.44 -27.25 -16.11
N ASN A 1152 46.48 -28.15 -16.39
CA ASN A 1152 45.93 -28.35 -17.72
C ASN A 1152 45.01 -27.17 -18.11
N GLN A 1153 45.43 -26.43 -19.14
CA GLN A 1153 44.75 -25.21 -19.56
C GLN A 1153 43.33 -25.45 -20.11
N ASP A 1154 43.08 -26.57 -20.79
CA ASP A 1154 41.74 -26.93 -21.26
C ASP A 1154 40.77 -27.14 -20.09
N ARG A 1155 41.24 -27.81 -19.03
CA ARG A 1155 40.46 -28.01 -17.80
C ARG A 1155 40.16 -26.70 -17.09
N ILE A 1156 41.18 -25.83 -16.94
CA ILE A 1156 41.02 -24.52 -16.32
C ILE A 1156 39.97 -23.68 -17.06
N HIS A 1157 40.02 -23.66 -18.40
CA HIS A 1157 39.03 -22.95 -19.21
C HIS A 1157 37.62 -23.52 -19.06
N LYS A 1158 37.46 -24.85 -19.08
CA LYS A 1158 36.15 -25.50 -18.91
C LYS A 1158 35.54 -25.23 -17.54
N VAL A 1159 36.33 -25.33 -16.47
CA VAL A 1159 35.90 -25.04 -15.10
C VAL A 1159 35.53 -23.56 -14.94
N ALA A 1160 36.34 -22.65 -15.48
CA ALA A 1160 36.02 -21.22 -15.48
C ALA A 1160 34.69 -20.90 -16.18
N GLY A 1161 34.36 -21.66 -17.22
CA GLY A 1161 33.07 -21.57 -17.91
C GLY A 1161 31.87 -22.11 -17.11
N ALA A 1162 32.10 -22.90 -16.06
CA ALA A 1162 31.09 -23.60 -15.25
C ALA A 1162 30.85 -22.95 -13.87
N VAL A 1163 31.83 -22.23 -13.32
CA VAL A 1163 31.67 -21.47 -12.06
C VAL A 1163 30.91 -20.15 -12.28
N SER A 1164 30.36 -19.60 -11.20
CA SER A 1164 29.85 -18.23 -11.21
C SER A 1164 30.99 -17.25 -11.12
N ALA A 1165 31.02 -16.27 -12.02
CA ALA A 1165 32.02 -15.20 -12.01
C ALA A 1165 31.74 -14.15 -10.92
N TYR A 1166 30.47 -13.89 -10.61
CA TYR A 1166 30.04 -12.86 -9.65
C TYR A 1166 29.28 -13.50 -8.48
N THR A 1167 29.52 -12.99 -7.27
CA THR A 1167 28.88 -13.45 -6.02
C THR A 1167 28.33 -12.25 -5.25
N PRO A 1168 27.09 -12.31 -4.72
CA PRO A 1168 26.53 -11.22 -3.92
C PRO A 1168 27.24 -11.04 -2.58
N LEU A 1169 27.38 -9.80 -2.12
CA LEU A 1169 27.91 -9.45 -0.79
C LEU A 1169 26.84 -9.42 0.31
N ASP A 1170 25.58 -9.20 -0.07
CA ASP A 1170 24.46 -9.05 0.87
C ASP A 1170 24.00 -10.44 1.35
N LYS A 1171 24.17 -10.73 2.64
CA LYS A 1171 23.59 -11.92 3.30
C LYS A 1171 22.14 -11.63 3.70
N GLU A 1172 21.24 -11.43 2.74
CA GLU A 1172 19.81 -11.42 3.03
C GLU A 1172 19.26 -12.85 3.04
N SER A 1173 18.25 -13.10 3.89
CA SER A 1173 17.62 -14.41 4.10
C SER A 1173 16.82 -14.93 2.90
N GLN A 1174 16.66 -14.10 1.86
CA GLN A 1174 16.12 -14.48 0.56
C GLN A 1174 17.11 -14.03 -0.54
N PRO A 1175 17.41 -14.86 -1.55
CA PRO A 1175 18.20 -14.42 -2.69
C PRO A 1175 17.46 -13.29 -3.40
N LEU A 1176 18.02 -12.08 -3.40
CA LEU A 1176 17.52 -11.00 -4.25
C LEU A 1176 17.93 -11.31 -5.69
N ASP A 1177 16.98 -11.25 -6.63
CA ASP A 1177 17.27 -11.33 -8.07
C ASP A 1177 18.26 -10.24 -8.53
N ASN A 1178 18.26 -9.09 -7.83
CA ASN A 1178 19.13 -7.94 -8.07
C ASN A 1178 19.86 -7.49 -6.80
N PRO A 1179 21.01 -8.10 -6.45
CA PRO A 1179 21.80 -7.67 -5.30
C PRO A 1179 22.38 -6.26 -5.53
N LYS A 1180 22.39 -5.42 -4.49
CA LYS A 1180 22.90 -4.05 -4.59
C LYS A 1180 24.42 -4.00 -4.74
N LYS A 1181 25.12 -5.06 -4.30
CA LYS A 1181 26.58 -5.20 -4.41
C LYS A 1181 26.99 -6.63 -4.74
N VAL A 1182 27.95 -6.76 -5.65
CA VAL A 1182 28.58 -8.05 -6.03
C VAL A 1182 30.10 -7.92 -6.05
N VAL A 1183 30.79 -9.05 -5.94
CA VAL A 1183 32.25 -9.17 -6.10
C VAL A 1183 32.59 -10.31 -7.04
N LEU A 1184 33.81 -10.33 -7.58
CA LEU A 1184 34.31 -11.48 -8.30
C LEU A 1184 34.44 -12.68 -7.34
N SER A 1185 33.99 -13.85 -7.79
CA SER A 1185 34.07 -15.06 -6.98
C SER A 1185 35.53 -15.48 -6.76
N HIS A 1186 35.82 -16.01 -5.57
CA HIS A 1186 37.15 -16.53 -5.28
C HIS A 1186 37.60 -17.60 -6.29
N HIS A 1187 36.67 -18.49 -6.70
CA HIS A 1187 36.97 -19.51 -7.71
C HIS A 1187 37.42 -18.93 -9.04
N ILE A 1188 36.72 -17.91 -9.57
CA ILE A 1188 37.08 -17.35 -10.88
C ILE A 1188 38.40 -16.58 -10.83
N THR A 1189 38.70 -15.93 -9.71
CA THR A 1189 39.98 -15.23 -9.52
C THR A 1189 41.15 -16.21 -9.41
N SER A 1190 41.01 -17.31 -8.66
CA SER A 1190 42.08 -18.32 -8.54
C SER A 1190 42.33 -19.06 -9.86
N LEU A 1191 41.30 -19.29 -10.67
CA LEU A 1191 41.42 -19.85 -12.02
C LEU A 1191 42.10 -18.86 -12.99
N LEU A 1192 41.81 -17.57 -12.88
CA LEU A 1192 42.48 -16.52 -13.65
C LEU A 1192 43.98 -16.44 -13.33
N ASP A 1193 44.35 -16.56 -12.06
CA ASP A 1193 45.75 -16.52 -11.66
C ASP A 1193 46.54 -17.71 -12.18
N SER A 1194 45.91 -18.89 -12.22
CA SER A 1194 46.48 -20.17 -12.63
C SER A 1194 46.48 -20.40 -14.15
N ALA A 1195 45.71 -19.63 -14.92
CA ALA A 1195 45.63 -19.75 -16.38
C ALA A 1195 46.87 -19.15 -17.07
N GLU A 1196 47.37 -19.84 -18.09
CA GLU A 1196 48.37 -19.30 -19.03
C GLU A 1196 47.71 -18.29 -19.98
N ASN A 1197 46.55 -18.65 -20.56
CA ASN A 1197 45.73 -17.74 -21.36
C ASN A 1197 44.77 -16.97 -20.48
N LYS A 1198 45.30 -15.97 -19.76
CA LYS A 1198 44.51 -15.09 -18.88
C LYS A 1198 43.45 -14.31 -19.66
N ALA A 1199 43.68 -14.05 -20.95
CA ALA A 1199 42.73 -13.38 -21.83
C ALA A 1199 41.40 -14.12 -21.97
N ALA A 1200 41.43 -15.43 -22.18
CA ALA A 1200 40.21 -16.23 -22.32
C ALA A 1200 39.38 -16.26 -21.02
N ILE A 1201 40.02 -16.21 -19.84
CA ILE A 1201 39.32 -16.14 -18.56
C ILE A 1201 38.71 -14.76 -18.33
N VAL A 1202 39.42 -13.69 -18.65
CA VAL A 1202 38.87 -12.31 -18.60
C VAL A 1202 37.67 -12.17 -19.55
N GLU A 1203 37.72 -12.78 -20.74
CA GLU A 1203 36.58 -12.82 -21.67
C GLU A 1203 35.38 -13.57 -21.08
N THR A 1204 35.64 -14.69 -20.39
CA THR A 1204 34.61 -15.47 -19.70
C THR A 1204 33.95 -14.63 -18.60
N ILE A 1205 34.72 -13.95 -17.76
CA ILE A 1205 34.20 -13.03 -16.72
C ILE A 1205 33.36 -11.91 -17.37
N PHE A 1206 33.87 -11.30 -18.45
CA PHE A 1206 33.17 -10.25 -19.18
C PHE A 1206 31.82 -10.73 -19.71
N SER A 1207 31.77 -11.87 -20.39
CA SER A 1207 30.52 -12.45 -20.93
C SER A 1207 29.47 -12.69 -19.84
N ARG A 1208 29.92 -13.07 -18.63
CA ARG A 1208 29.05 -13.34 -17.46
C ARG A 1208 28.53 -12.08 -16.77
N SER A 1209 29.00 -10.90 -17.17
CA SER A 1209 28.46 -9.64 -16.69
C SER A 1209 27.01 -9.47 -17.16
N PHE A 1210 26.65 -10.02 -18.32
CA PHE A 1210 25.32 -9.96 -18.89
C PHE A 1210 24.45 -11.13 -18.41
N PRO A 1211 23.35 -10.90 -17.67
CA PRO A 1211 22.42 -11.95 -17.24
C PRO A 1211 21.55 -12.46 -18.40
N ASN A 1212 21.09 -13.71 -18.29
CA ASN A 1212 20.20 -14.33 -19.29
C ASN A 1212 18.71 -14.02 -19.06
N GLY A 1213 18.35 -13.42 -17.93
CA GLY A 1213 17.01 -12.97 -17.54
C GLY A 1213 17.09 -12.06 -16.31
N TRP A 1214 16.16 -11.11 -16.17
CA TRP A 1214 16.16 -10.13 -15.08
C TRP A 1214 14.75 -9.57 -14.82
N SER A 1215 14.54 -9.04 -13.62
CA SER A 1215 13.40 -8.18 -13.26
C SER A 1215 13.93 -6.77 -12.97
N GLY A 1216 13.18 -5.70 -13.26
CA GLY A 1216 13.67 -4.32 -13.08
C GLY A 1216 14.68 -3.86 -14.14
N SER A 1217 15.65 -3.01 -13.76
CA SER A 1217 16.63 -2.37 -14.65
C SER A 1217 17.85 -3.26 -14.93
N LEU A 1218 18.06 -3.64 -16.19
CA LEU A 1218 19.26 -4.33 -16.65
C LEU A 1218 20.48 -3.41 -16.57
N ALA A 1219 20.30 -2.11 -16.81
CA ALA A 1219 21.40 -1.16 -16.74
C ALA A 1219 22.00 -1.10 -15.32
N ASP A 1220 21.16 -1.14 -14.29
CA ASP A 1220 21.61 -1.14 -12.89
C ASP A 1220 22.35 -2.45 -12.54
N ILE A 1221 21.87 -3.61 -13.04
CA ILE A 1221 22.56 -4.90 -12.84
C ILE A 1221 23.95 -4.90 -13.49
N LEU A 1222 24.06 -4.36 -14.71
CA LEU A 1222 25.33 -4.24 -15.42
C LEU A 1222 26.29 -3.27 -14.74
N GLU A 1223 25.77 -2.18 -14.16
CA GLU A 1223 26.56 -1.18 -13.42
C GLU A 1223 27.21 -1.80 -12.17
N VAL A 1224 26.41 -2.50 -11.36
CA VAL A 1224 26.91 -3.21 -10.16
C VAL A 1224 27.96 -4.28 -10.53
N ARG A 1225 27.77 -5.01 -11.63
CA ARG A 1225 28.76 -6.00 -12.10
C ARG A 1225 30.00 -5.36 -12.74
N ALA A 1226 29.86 -4.20 -13.37
CA ALA A 1226 30.99 -3.46 -13.92
C ALA A 1226 31.91 -2.92 -12.82
N GLU A 1227 31.35 -2.50 -11.67
CA GLU A 1227 32.14 -2.15 -10.49
C GLU A 1227 32.98 -3.33 -9.99
N ALA A 1228 32.39 -4.51 -9.86
CA ALA A 1228 33.12 -5.73 -9.49
C ALA A 1228 34.17 -6.12 -10.54
N PHE A 1229 33.84 -6.00 -11.83
CA PHE A 1229 34.78 -6.26 -12.92
C PHE A 1229 35.99 -5.31 -12.90
N ALA A 1230 35.81 -4.08 -12.39
CA ALA A 1230 36.86 -3.07 -12.30
C ALA A 1230 38.01 -3.48 -11.37
N GLU A 1231 37.80 -4.44 -10.45
CA GLU A 1231 38.86 -4.99 -9.60
C GLU A 1231 40.03 -5.55 -10.42
N LEU A 1232 39.75 -6.08 -11.63
CA LEU A 1232 40.78 -6.60 -12.54
C LEU A 1232 41.75 -5.51 -13.06
N LEU A 1233 41.43 -4.23 -12.93
CA LEU A 1233 42.35 -3.12 -13.24
C LEU A 1233 43.56 -3.07 -12.30
N ASN A 1234 43.44 -3.65 -11.11
CA ASN A 1234 44.51 -3.72 -10.11
C ASN A 1234 45.24 -5.07 -10.13
N HIS A 1235 44.90 -5.96 -11.07
CA HIS A 1235 45.49 -7.29 -11.16
C HIS A 1235 47.01 -7.23 -11.43
N VAL A 1236 47.77 -8.20 -10.93
CA VAL A 1236 49.25 -8.20 -11.01
C VAL A 1236 49.75 -8.28 -12.46
N SER A 1237 49.06 -9.06 -13.31
CA SER A 1237 49.39 -9.19 -14.74
C SER A 1237 49.05 -7.93 -15.55
N PRO A 1238 50.01 -7.33 -16.29
CA PRO A 1238 49.76 -6.19 -17.17
C PRO A 1238 48.76 -6.47 -18.30
N GLU A 1239 48.75 -7.70 -18.82
CA GLU A 1239 47.85 -8.13 -19.90
C GLU A 1239 46.38 -8.09 -19.43
N VAL A 1240 46.10 -8.62 -18.23
CA VAL A 1240 44.78 -8.60 -17.61
C VAL A 1240 44.29 -7.16 -17.40
N ARG A 1241 45.17 -6.26 -16.94
CA ARG A 1241 44.82 -4.84 -16.73
C ARG A 1241 44.39 -4.17 -18.03
N GLU A 1242 45.11 -4.42 -19.12
CA GLU A 1242 44.81 -3.80 -20.42
C GLU A 1242 43.51 -4.32 -21.04
N MET A 1243 43.25 -5.63 -20.92
CA MET A 1243 41.98 -6.21 -21.34
C MET A 1243 40.81 -5.75 -20.47
N ALA A 1244 41.00 -5.67 -19.16
CA ALA A 1244 40.00 -5.16 -18.23
C ALA A 1244 39.60 -3.72 -18.62
N ARG A 1245 40.56 -2.84 -18.95
CA ARG A 1245 40.26 -1.49 -19.47
C ARG A 1245 39.41 -1.53 -20.74
N THR A 1246 39.81 -2.37 -21.69
CA THR A 1246 39.12 -2.49 -22.98
C THR A 1246 37.70 -3.01 -22.80
N LYS A 1247 37.51 -4.06 -22.00
CA LYS A 1247 36.20 -4.71 -21.77
C LYS A 1247 35.29 -3.88 -20.88
N LEU A 1248 35.84 -3.20 -19.87
CA LEU A 1248 35.08 -2.27 -19.04
C LEU A 1248 34.55 -1.08 -19.87
N SER A 1249 35.27 -0.65 -20.92
CA SER A 1249 34.74 0.34 -21.87
C SER A 1249 33.52 -0.17 -22.66
N LEU A 1250 33.50 -1.46 -23.05
CA LEU A 1250 32.37 -2.09 -23.74
C LEU A 1250 31.18 -2.33 -22.80
N LEU A 1251 31.43 -2.71 -21.56
CA LEU A 1251 30.41 -2.81 -20.50
C LEU A 1251 29.77 -1.45 -20.24
N ASN A 1252 30.57 -0.40 -20.07
CA ASN A 1252 30.08 0.97 -19.90
C ASN A 1252 29.26 1.46 -21.11
N ARG A 1253 29.66 1.07 -22.33
CA ARG A 1253 28.86 1.34 -23.52
C ARG A 1253 27.51 0.60 -23.48
N SER A 1254 27.51 -0.68 -23.12
CA SER A 1254 26.28 -1.49 -23.04
C SER A 1254 25.35 -1.02 -21.93
N ILE A 1255 25.89 -0.53 -20.79
CA ILE A 1255 25.12 0.12 -19.73
C ILE A 1255 24.39 1.33 -20.31
N ARG A 1256 25.10 2.20 -21.05
CA ARG A 1256 24.47 3.36 -21.70
C ARG A 1256 23.38 2.94 -22.70
N GLU A 1257 23.67 2.02 -23.61
CA GLU A 1257 22.71 1.56 -24.62
C GLU A 1257 21.44 0.94 -23.99
N ASN A 1258 21.58 0.15 -22.92
CA ASN A 1258 20.42 -0.41 -22.21
C ASN A 1258 19.68 0.64 -21.40
N ARG A 1259 20.38 1.60 -20.80
CA ARG A 1259 19.75 2.73 -20.11
C ARG A 1259 19.00 3.62 -21.10
N ASP A 1260 19.51 3.80 -22.31
CA ASP A 1260 18.82 4.49 -23.41
C ASP A 1260 17.58 3.70 -23.86
N ARG A 1261 17.66 2.36 -24.00
CA ARG A 1261 16.53 1.51 -24.37
C ARG A 1261 15.45 1.45 -23.29
N GLU A 1262 15.83 1.31 -22.02
CA GLU A 1262 14.93 1.36 -20.88
C GLU A 1262 14.30 2.75 -20.80
N ALA A 1263 15.10 3.81 -20.96
CA ALA A 1263 14.57 5.15 -21.10
C ALA A 1263 13.62 5.26 -22.30
N GLU A 1264 13.82 4.55 -23.41
CA GLU A 1264 12.89 4.50 -24.55
C GLU A 1264 11.58 3.76 -24.21
N GLU A 1265 11.63 2.66 -23.46
CA GLU A 1265 10.45 1.89 -23.04
C GLU A 1265 9.66 2.61 -21.94
N TYR A 1266 10.36 3.16 -20.94
CA TYR A 1266 9.79 4.11 -19.99
C TYR A 1266 9.23 5.30 -20.73
N ASN A 1267 9.95 5.86 -21.71
CA ASN A 1267 9.38 6.87 -22.59
C ASN A 1267 8.12 6.35 -23.29
N ARG A 1268 8.02 5.15 -23.86
CA ARG A 1268 6.76 4.70 -24.49
C ARG A 1268 5.58 4.60 -23.52
N ARG A 1269 5.83 4.27 -22.25
CA ARG A 1269 4.82 4.20 -21.18
C ARG A 1269 4.48 5.60 -20.63
N GLU A 1270 5.48 6.40 -20.33
CA GLU A 1270 5.39 7.79 -19.87
C GLU A 1270 4.92 8.74 -20.98
N GLN A 1271 5.04 8.35 -22.25
CA GLN A 1271 4.64 9.14 -23.40
C GLN A 1271 3.16 8.96 -23.75
N ARG A 1272 2.42 8.05 -23.12
CA ARG A 1272 0.97 7.89 -23.35
C ARG A 1272 0.17 8.56 -22.24
N PHE A 1273 -1.09 8.87 -22.54
CA PHE A 1273 -2.02 9.45 -21.57
C PHE A 1273 -3.00 8.40 -21.01
N GLU A 1274 -3.15 7.25 -21.70
CA GLU A 1274 -4.08 6.16 -21.37
C GLU A 1274 -3.73 5.35 -20.13
#